data_AF-Q4DJI6-F1
#
_entry.id   AF-Q4DJI6-F1
#
_cell.length_a   1.000
_cell.length_b   1.000
_cell.length_c   1.000
_cell.angle_alpha   90.00
_cell.angle_beta   90.00
_cell.angle_gamma   90.00
#
_symmetry.space_group_name_H-M   'P 1'
#
loop_
_entity.id
_entity.type
_entity.pdbx_description
1 polymer ?
#
loop_
_entity_poly.entity_id
_entity_poly.type
_entity_poly.pdbx_seq_one_letter_code
_entity_poly.pdbx_strand_id
1 'polypeptide(L)'
;MKTTASFKRGEIISPVPADYIVEQDALVLSDGCRLRHETGFNATIISRFLIATTDLQMGEEVLVNLNVLFYDVGDEKAFLFSGFKNLAEEEKQEVYMYADENVRQQAIADGFVPNRKESGIDVVRTRNSQLVTVSRGRHEVNNIVFSSTGVLLPFPVRSTVELPGDQHLRLTGGSEFIRHACQPNLRLAIEGDSIHGIALRSIEGGEQLTYNYLCTEWDIAEPFHCACNTDSCYRFIRGFHYLDAEEKVLLFPSVTAAIQEKYHAALPQTASLASLEKTTAIAVTLEGKVAAQRYVASGKVLMNVNRFCVRSREVVLDSLHIPHSCDANTALLEGRLVASKPLLSGDPLTLNLCTLFYELPLPFECHCGSSNCTRLVKGFSTLSEDDKSGLIPLAERSVLVEAARHGLNVQSSSPLVKIRRYPPMGEVTFAADFIPKGTRIFHMRGLVIPFPTVYTVYLGDGKHLLFADGAQCLAHSCDPNTRLSIDASNGTASCFAMRDIEPGEIVSFNYLTSEWDMASPFRCGCGSASCFSMIKGFRHLDEESQLRLWPHATSGVKFLFAQHRRSALPNLDNSLVYLHETLGELRLARDLSSGVVLFTATTFCIAAGKVLLDDVRLKHSCSPTAVFLEGRVVLSRASLRGDAVTLNINHLVYNSPVFTCHCGSANCVGEVRGFAGLTDEQKNTEMVYVDPRVRAAAVENGYRIQSSCPLVEVKPNGFMGQATFAKSDIREGTRFFEVSGLVLPFATIYTILLVDEQHLLFADGAQCLAHSCDPNVRVITDNTRKRIGCLALRDIKKGELISFNYLTTEWDMQTPFTCLCGAPLCYREIRGFKYLGDEARQKLWCMATPGIKSMVIATKAEDTWAQIASTRFFVSNDGLLHASEDMKEGTVLMKVSCMEIVREFLSLDGIRIRHHCSPNVAVIENRVVLISPVSAGEEINVDLNCLSYLLLEAFECNCSQFKSPHLIQGFKWLNEEKKHACMIFTEPSVRAAALKDGYKMKCDSSLIKICEGRTGLEAHATANIPAGTRFMTIQGLCLPFSTACTVQLSEGKHLLLFGGAQFLSHSCDANIRLRVDAVNNTIGCEALRDISVEELVSVNYVAVEWDLSAPFHCLCHSPKCLHDIRGFRYLSNAQRLAFQGQVTPAIRQLAASHAIVNLPPNVKGNTAGMLQVTSPVTRGTVLVECTDMDIQPTQVSLGGDSYIIRHKEDANTVFVEGRFVTKRNMEEGEFLTVDMNFFIYDTSSLFPLAFAEGCQGFFHLPEVTKQSQLYLCEPSVRAQAMQDGWIVKSSSPLVEVRRNGEMGQTAYAAANIALGEVLFHSTGLVVPFPTMYTICVGENKHLLFGDAAECIAHHCDPNLQVVVHEENGTFDFVALRSITVGEMLNFNYCTTEWTMNSPFVCLCESVHCAGTIRGFLHLKETDRQRLWPITSPVVKRYASRESY
;
A
#
# COMPACT_ATOMS: atom_id res chain seq x y z
N MET A 1 13.24 29.07 26.81
CA MET A 1 13.01 27.72 26.27
C MET A 1 14.25 27.38 25.46
N LYS A 2 14.67 26.11 25.43
CA LYS A 2 15.71 25.64 24.51
C LYS A 2 15.13 24.56 23.60
N THR A 3 15.60 24.52 22.36
CA THR A 3 15.18 23.50 21.39
C THR A 3 15.64 22.11 21.85
N THR A 4 14.77 21.11 21.74
CA THR A 4 15.07 19.70 22.06
C THR A 4 15.55 18.91 20.83
N ALA A 5 15.47 19.51 19.64
CA ALA A 5 15.93 19.01 18.36
C ALA A 5 16.45 20.17 17.50
N SER A 6 17.12 19.89 16.39
CA SER A 6 17.45 20.92 15.40
C SER A 6 16.21 21.20 14.52
N PHE A 7 15.92 22.48 14.28
CA PHE A 7 14.81 22.93 13.44
C PHE A 7 15.34 23.76 12.27
N LYS A 8 14.78 23.58 11.08
CA LYS A 8 15.06 24.42 9.91
C LYS A 8 14.17 25.66 9.92
N ARG A 9 14.64 26.74 9.28
CA ARG A 9 13.83 27.95 9.02
C ARG A 9 12.49 27.55 8.38
N GLY A 10 11.38 27.95 9.00
CA GLY A 10 10.01 27.65 8.57
C GLY A 10 9.34 26.48 9.30
N GLU A 11 10.06 25.72 10.12
CA GLU A 11 9.48 24.60 10.87
C GLU A 11 8.78 25.05 12.16
N ILE A 12 7.74 24.29 12.56
CA ILE A 12 7.09 24.46 13.86
C ILE A 12 8.00 23.88 14.95
N ILE A 13 8.38 24.73 15.90
CA ILE A 13 9.05 24.33 17.15
C ILE A 13 8.00 23.72 18.10
N SER A 14 6.88 24.43 18.30
CA SER A 14 5.76 23.95 19.10
C SER A 14 4.48 24.74 18.82
N PRO A 15 3.28 24.18 19.07
CA PRO A 15 2.08 24.99 19.22
C PRO A 15 2.20 25.88 20.47
N VAL A 16 1.63 27.08 20.40
CA VAL A 16 1.55 28.07 21.48
C VAL A 16 0.15 28.03 22.07
N PRO A 17 -0.02 27.55 23.31
CA PRO A 17 -1.32 27.40 23.95
C PRO A 17 -2.03 28.75 24.16
N ALA A 18 -3.34 28.70 24.42
CA ALA A 18 -4.16 29.91 24.40
C ALA A 18 -3.95 30.83 25.60
N ASP A 19 -3.53 30.22 26.69
CA ASP A 19 -3.46 30.63 28.08
C ASP A 19 -2.02 30.95 28.52
N TYR A 20 -1.16 31.37 27.59
CA TYR A 20 0.14 31.91 27.96
C TYR A 20 -0.02 33.13 28.88
N ILE A 21 0.95 33.33 29.75
CA ILE A 21 1.06 34.50 30.62
C ILE A 21 2.13 35.42 30.04
N VAL A 22 1.84 36.71 29.97
CA VAL A 22 2.81 37.73 29.55
C VAL A 22 3.47 38.29 30.81
N GLU A 23 4.77 38.08 30.95
CA GLU A 23 5.62 38.68 31.97
C GLU A 23 6.39 39.88 31.39
N GLN A 24 7.15 40.59 32.22
CA GLN A 24 7.87 41.82 31.82
C GLN A 24 8.78 41.63 30.59
N ASP A 25 9.47 40.49 30.50
CA ASP A 25 10.47 40.18 29.46
C ASP A 25 10.19 38.87 28.71
N ALA A 26 9.08 38.18 28.99
CA ALA A 26 8.87 36.83 28.47
C ALA A 26 7.39 36.45 28.31
N LEU A 27 7.14 35.52 27.39
CA LEU A 27 5.89 34.79 27.26
C LEU A 27 6.03 33.44 27.97
N VAL A 28 5.24 33.19 29.00
CA VAL A 28 5.25 31.93 29.75
C VAL A 28 4.12 31.04 29.23
N LEU A 29 4.48 29.90 28.65
CA LEU A 29 3.54 28.89 28.20
C LEU A 29 2.99 28.08 29.39
N SER A 30 1.85 27.41 29.21
CA SER A 30 1.16 26.70 30.29
C SER A 30 1.90 25.47 30.85
N ASP A 31 2.90 24.97 30.13
CA ASP A 31 3.84 23.93 30.59
C ASP A 31 5.01 24.49 31.43
N GLY A 32 5.03 25.81 31.67
CA GLY A 32 6.10 26.52 32.37
C GLY A 32 7.26 26.94 31.47
N CYS A 33 7.23 26.65 30.16
CA CYS A 33 8.25 27.10 29.23
C CYS A 33 8.20 28.62 29.05
N ARG A 34 9.33 29.30 29.30
CA ARG A 34 9.46 30.75 29.11
C ARG A 34 10.09 31.08 27.75
N LEU A 35 9.45 31.90 26.93
CA LEU A 35 9.99 32.44 25.67
C LEU A 35 10.39 33.90 25.89
N ARG A 36 11.67 34.22 25.72
CA ARG A 36 12.21 35.54 26.05
C ARG A 36 11.98 36.53 24.91
N HIS A 37 11.57 37.75 25.25
CA HIS A 37 11.46 38.88 24.34
C HIS A 37 12.87 39.36 23.95
N GLU A 38 13.16 39.40 22.64
CA GLU A 38 14.38 40.00 22.09
C GLU A 38 14.11 40.63 20.72
N THR A 39 14.86 41.68 20.38
CA THR A 39 14.80 42.32 19.05
C THR A 39 15.47 41.46 17.98
N GLY A 40 16.55 40.75 18.32
CA GLY A 40 17.22 39.74 17.49
C GLY A 40 16.63 38.34 17.66
N PHE A 41 15.33 38.20 17.45
CA PHE A 41 14.61 36.93 17.61
C PHE A 41 14.98 35.89 16.55
N ASN A 42 14.90 34.62 16.92
CA ASN A 42 15.17 33.48 16.04
C ASN A 42 13.93 32.60 15.82
N ALA A 43 12.82 32.87 16.52
CA ALA A 43 11.51 32.29 16.27
C ALA A 43 10.40 33.36 16.37
N THR A 44 9.31 33.16 15.65
CA THR A 44 8.10 34.00 15.73
C THR A 44 6.87 33.19 16.07
N ILE A 45 5.80 33.85 16.48
CA ILE A 45 4.51 33.22 16.77
C ILE A 45 3.50 33.70 15.73
N ILE A 46 3.03 32.78 14.88
CA ILE A 46 2.03 33.06 13.84
C ILE A 46 0.93 32.00 13.94
N SER A 47 -0.33 32.41 14.00
CA SER A 47 -1.48 31.49 14.05
C SER A 47 -1.37 30.45 15.18
N ARG A 48 -0.86 30.85 16.35
CA ARG A 48 -0.61 29.97 17.51
C ARG A 48 0.47 28.91 17.30
N PHE A 49 1.36 29.07 16.33
CA PHE A 49 2.54 28.21 16.18
C PHE A 49 3.80 29.01 16.42
N LEU A 50 4.71 28.46 17.22
CA LEU A 50 6.07 28.95 17.38
C LEU A 50 6.91 28.39 16.22
N ILE A 51 7.38 29.27 15.35
CA ILE A 51 8.00 28.94 14.07
C ILE A 51 9.43 29.45 14.05
N ALA A 52 10.37 28.60 13.67
CA ALA A 52 11.77 28.98 13.52
C ALA A 52 11.94 29.96 12.33
N THR A 53 12.54 31.13 12.58
CA THR A 53 12.83 32.15 11.55
C THR A 53 14.25 32.06 11.00
N THR A 54 15.12 31.36 11.72
CA THR A 54 16.46 30.93 11.32
C THR A 54 16.60 29.43 11.57
N ASP A 55 17.61 28.80 11.02
CA ASP A 55 17.97 27.43 11.44
C ASP A 55 18.37 27.45 12.92
N LEU A 56 17.78 26.57 13.72
CA LEU A 56 18.04 26.41 15.15
C LEU A 56 18.68 25.06 15.42
N GLN A 57 19.82 25.03 16.10
CA GLN A 57 20.43 23.78 16.53
C GLN A 57 19.87 23.29 17.87
N MET A 58 19.96 21.99 18.13
CA MET A 58 19.56 21.39 19.40
C MET A 58 20.25 22.08 20.58
N GLY A 59 19.46 22.57 21.55
CA GLY A 59 19.95 23.24 22.76
C GLY A 59 20.11 24.76 22.64
N GLU A 60 19.86 25.34 21.46
CA GLU A 60 19.81 26.80 21.29
C GLU A 60 18.60 27.39 22.01
N GLU A 61 18.76 28.62 22.53
CA GLU A 61 17.68 29.35 23.18
C GLU A 61 16.70 29.89 22.14
N VAL A 62 15.40 29.66 22.36
CA VAL A 62 14.34 30.20 21.50
C VAL A 62 13.98 31.60 21.97
N LEU A 63 14.23 32.58 21.11
CA LEU A 63 14.02 34.02 21.32
C LEU A 63 12.90 34.49 20.40
N VAL A 64 11.96 35.28 20.92
CA VAL A 64 10.78 35.77 20.19
C VAL A 64 10.67 37.29 20.29
N ASN A 65 10.17 37.97 19.26
CA ASN A 65 9.86 39.40 19.36
C ASN A 65 8.37 39.60 19.67
N LEU A 66 8.05 39.79 20.94
CA LEU A 66 6.67 40.03 21.39
C LEU A 66 5.97 41.25 20.77
N ASN A 67 6.70 42.22 20.20
CA ASN A 67 6.07 43.33 19.46
C ASN A 67 5.34 42.86 18.20
N VAL A 68 5.68 41.68 17.67
CA VAL A 68 5.00 41.12 16.48
C VAL A 68 3.77 40.28 16.88
N LEU A 69 3.58 39.99 18.16
CA LEU A 69 2.44 39.27 18.72
C LEU A 69 1.39 40.20 19.35
N PHE A 70 1.82 41.30 19.98
CA PHE A 70 0.94 42.27 20.63
C PHE A 70 0.91 43.59 19.86
N TYR A 71 -0.29 44.05 19.49
CA TYR A 71 -0.45 45.31 18.76
C TYR A 71 -0.18 46.54 19.65
N ASP A 72 -0.79 46.59 20.83
CA ASP A 72 -0.62 47.64 21.83
C ASP A 72 -0.65 46.97 23.21
N VAL A 73 0.28 47.34 24.08
CA VAL A 73 0.39 46.80 25.45
C VAL A 73 -0.13 47.81 26.50
N GLY A 74 -0.50 49.02 26.06
CA GLY A 74 -0.95 50.10 26.95
C GLY A 74 0.21 50.75 27.74
N ASP A 75 -0.11 51.81 28.49
CA ASP A 75 0.85 52.65 29.24
C ASP A 75 1.39 52.00 30.54
N GLU A 76 1.23 50.69 30.71
CA GLU A 76 1.83 49.98 31.85
C GLU A 76 3.36 49.93 31.65
N LYS A 77 4.09 50.81 32.34
CA LYS A 77 5.57 50.89 32.39
C LYS A 77 6.29 49.62 32.90
N ALA A 78 5.66 48.46 32.84
CA ALA A 78 6.19 47.19 33.34
C ALA A 78 6.80 46.30 32.26
N PHE A 79 6.44 46.45 30.98
CA PHE A 79 6.91 45.56 29.91
C PHE A 79 8.13 46.13 29.19
N LEU A 80 9.10 45.27 28.84
CA LEU A 80 10.30 45.61 28.07
C LEU A 80 10.05 45.77 26.57
N PHE A 81 8.79 45.64 26.14
CA PHE A 81 8.34 45.78 24.77
C PHE A 81 7.08 46.66 24.73
N SER A 82 6.93 47.49 23.69
CA SER A 82 5.89 48.51 23.61
C SER A 82 4.65 48.07 22.82
N GLY A 83 4.72 46.91 22.17
CA GLY A 83 3.75 46.48 21.16
C GLY A 83 4.03 47.10 19.79
N PHE A 84 3.50 46.49 18.73
CA PHE A 84 3.71 46.89 17.33
C PHE A 84 3.42 48.36 17.06
N LYS A 85 2.35 48.90 17.64
CA LYS A 85 1.85 50.26 17.43
C LYS A 85 2.87 51.35 17.76
N ASN A 86 3.67 51.11 18.80
CA ASN A 86 4.57 52.09 19.41
C ASN A 86 6.02 51.99 18.90
N LEU A 87 6.31 51.04 17.99
CA LEU A 87 7.61 50.95 17.32
C LEU A 87 7.83 52.13 16.37
N ALA A 88 9.11 52.44 16.07
CA ALA A 88 9.44 53.39 15.01
C ALA A 88 8.92 52.87 13.65
N GLU A 89 8.60 53.77 12.71
CA GLU A 89 8.08 53.35 11.40
C GLU A 89 9.05 52.45 10.65
N GLU A 90 10.36 52.68 10.77
CA GLU A 90 11.41 51.82 10.21
C GLU A 90 11.35 50.40 10.80
N GLU A 91 11.21 50.28 12.13
CA GLU A 91 11.11 49.00 12.83
C GLU A 91 9.81 48.27 12.49
N LYS A 92 8.68 49.00 12.38
CA LYS A 92 7.41 48.41 11.93
C LYS A 92 7.55 47.76 10.56
N GLN A 93 8.19 48.44 9.61
CA GLN A 93 8.40 47.89 8.26
C GLN A 93 9.27 46.62 8.29
N GLU A 94 10.27 46.56 9.17
CA GLU A 94 11.16 45.40 9.31
C GLU A 94 10.44 44.19 9.92
N VAL A 95 9.71 44.39 11.03
CA VAL A 95 9.13 43.28 11.81
C VAL A 95 7.74 42.85 11.34
N TYR A 96 7.06 43.65 10.52
CA TYR A 96 5.71 43.37 10.04
C TYR A 96 5.53 42.02 9.34
N MET A 97 6.57 41.50 8.66
CA MET A 97 6.51 40.20 8.00
C MET A 97 6.35 39.02 8.99
N TYR A 98 6.83 39.20 10.22
CA TYR A 98 6.76 38.19 11.28
C TYR A 98 5.54 38.35 12.18
N ALA A 99 4.76 39.42 12.02
CA ALA A 99 3.63 39.74 12.88
C ALA A 99 2.45 38.79 12.72
N ASP A 100 1.80 38.45 13.84
CA ASP A 100 0.58 37.66 13.83
C ASP A 100 -0.52 38.39 13.03
N GLU A 101 -1.46 37.63 12.45
CA GLU A 101 -2.46 38.20 11.55
C GLU A 101 -3.29 39.31 12.21
N ASN A 102 -3.60 39.18 13.51
CA ASN A 102 -4.33 40.20 14.25
C ASN A 102 -3.56 41.53 14.34
N VAL A 103 -2.25 41.46 14.59
CA VAL A 103 -1.36 42.63 14.65
C VAL A 103 -1.28 43.30 13.29
N ARG A 104 -1.17 42.51 12.20
CA ARG A 104 -1.14 43.04 10.83
C ARG A 104 -2.45 43.73 10.45
N GLN A 105 -3.59 43.09 10.73
CA GLN A 105 -4.91 43.68 10.46
C GLN A 105 -5.08 45.00 11.20
N GLN A 106 -4.72 45.04 12.49
CA GLN A 106 -4.85 46.25 13.29
C GLN A 106 -3.88 47.34 12.83
N ALA A 107 -2.65 47.00 12.43
CA ALA A 107 -1.71 47.95 11.84
C ALA A 107 -2.28 48.61 10.59
N ILE A 108 -2.81 47.81 9.65
CA ILE A 108 -3.44 48.32 8.43
C ILE A 108 -4.67 49.18 8.76
N ALA A 109 -5.49 48.76 9.73
CA ALA A 109 -6.66 49.52 10.17
C ALA A 109 -6.27 50.91 10.69
N ASP A 110 -5.21 51.00 11.49
CA ASP A 110 -4.65 52.24 12.04
C ASP A 110 -3.86 53.06 10.99
N GLY A 111 -3.80 52.60 9.73
CA GLY A 111 -3.25 53.35 8.61
C GLY A 111 -1.81 53.01 8.23
N PHE A 112 -1.20 51.99 8.85
CA PHE A 112 0.11 51.49 8.44
C PHE A 112 0.03 50.89 7.03
N VAL A 113 0.94 51.32 6.14
CA VAL A 113 1.06 50.78 4.78
C VAL A 113 2.38 50.01 4.68
N PRO A 114 2.34 48.67 4.58
CA PRO A 114 3.55 47.89 4.37
C PRO A 114 4.16 48.24 3.01
N ASN A 115 5.43 48.66 3.00
CA ASN A 115 6.12 49.04 1.78
C ASN A 115 7.62 48.72 1.88
N ARG A 116 8.13 47.87 0.98
CA ARG A 116 9.57 47.72 0.76
C ARG A 116 9.99 48.61 -0.40
N LYS A 117 10.85 49.59 -0.15
CA LYS A 117 11.33 50.54 -1.19
C LYS A 117 11.94 49.85 -2.42
N GLU A 118 12.50 48.65 -2.23
CA GLU A 118 13.26 47.90 -3.23
C GLU A 118 12.41 47.03 -4.18
N SER A 119 11.10 46.85 -3.94
CA SER A 119 10.32 45.82 -4.65
C SER A 119 9.78 46.25 -6.03
N GLY A 120 9.98 47.48 -6.52
CA GLY A 120 9.45 47.91 -7.83
C GLY A 120 7.92 48.07 -7.91
N ILE A 121 7.23 47.87 -6.79
CA ILE A 121 5.77 48.01 -6.63
C ILE A 121 5.45 49.07 -5.59
N ASP A 122 4.27 49.67 -5.71
CA ASP A 122 3.73 50.60 -4.72
C ASP A 122 2.39 50.08 -4.19
N VAL A 123 2.10 50.35 -2.92
CA VAL A 123 0.82 50.01 -2.30
C VAL A 123 -0.01 51.28 -2.16
N VAL A 124 -1.17 51.29 -2.80
CA VAL A 124 -2.10 52.43 -2.80
C VAL A 124 -3.40 52.05 -2.12
N ARG A 125 -3.99 53.02 -1.42
CA ARG A 125 -5.30 52.86 -0.78
C ARG A 125 -6.39 53.29 -1.77
N THR A 126 -7.26 52.36 -2.14
CA THR A 126 -8.42 52.60 -3.00
C THR A 126 -9.48 53.48 -2.32
N ARG A 127 -10.46 53.98 -3.07
CA ARG A 127 -11.60 54.76 -2.54
C ARG A 127 -12.40 54.02 -1.46
N ASN A 128 -12.37 52.68 -1.47
CA ASN A 128 -13.05 51.83 -0.49
C ASN A 128 -12.14 51.49 0.71
N SER A 129 -11.07 52.26 0.95
CA SER A 129 -10.09 52.05 2.01
C SER A 129 -9.33 50.72 1.96
N GLN A 130 -9.38 50.00 0.84
CA GLN A 130 -8.62 48.75 0.65
C GLN A 130 -7.23 49.05 0.05
N LEU A 131 -6.20 48.38 0.56
CA LEU A 131 -4.87 48.42 -0.04
C LEU A 131 -4.82 47.52 -1.29
N VAL A 132 -4.18 48.04 -2.34
CA VAL A 132 -3.91 47.30 -3.58
C VAL A 132 -2.49 47.60 -4.05
N THR A 133 -1.87 46.60 -4.67
CA THR A 133 -0.53 46.73 -5.25
C THR A 133 -0.64 47.23 -6.68
N VAL A 134 0.09 48.28 -7.00
CA VAL A 134 0.22 48.82 -8.36
C VAL A 134 1.67 48.78 -8.81
N SER A 135 1.87 48.77 -10.13
CA SER A 135 3.20 48.90 -10.70
C SER A 135 3.73 50.33 -10.52
N ARG A 136 5.00 50.48 -10.12
CA ARG A 136 5.66 51.79 -10.03
C ARG A 136 5.96 52.42 -11.38
N GLY A 137 6.05 51.62 -12.45
CA GLY A 137 6.48 52.06 -13.77
C GLY A 137 5.91 51.22 -14.91
N ARG A 138 6.35 51.49 -16.14
CA ARG A 138 5.96 50.68 -17.29
C ARG A 138 6.85 49.44 -17.38
N HIS A 139 6.26 48.27 -17.58
CA HIS A 139 6.97 47.01 -17.80
C HIS A 139 6.54 46.36 -19.12
N GLU A 140 7.50 45.83 -19.87
CA GLU A 140 7.23 45.04 -21.09
C GLU A 140 6.92 43.58 -20.74
N VAL A 141 6.38 42.83 -21.70
CA VAL A 141 6.03 41.40 -21.54
C VAL A 141 7.27 40.60 -21.13
N ASN A 142 7.09 39.65 -20.22
CA ASN A 142 8.11 38.77 -19.63
C ASN A 142 9.15 39.45 -18.74
N ASN A 143 9.10 40.77 -18.53
CA ASN A 143 9.97 41.41 -17.54
C ASN A 143 9.52 41.11 -16.11
N ILE A 144 10.49 40.99 -15.20
CA ILE A 144 10.24 40.93 -13.76
C ILE A 144 9.75 42.33 -13.31
N VAL A 145 8.55 42.38 -12.79
CA VAL A 145 7.89 43.59 -12.26
C VAL A 145 8.31 43.85 -10.82
N PHE A 146 8.39 42.78 -10.03
CA PHE A 146 8.90 42.81 -8.67
C PHE A 146 9.59 41.50 -8.33
N SER A 147 10.50 41.59 -7.36
CA SER A 147 11.02 40.44 -6.64
C SER A 147 10.79 40.66 -5.15
N SER A 148 10.30 39.63 -4.46
CA SER A 148 10.06 39.67 -3.02
C SER A 148 10.38 38.34 -2.38
N THR A 149 10.59 38.35 -1.07
CA THR A 149 10.69 37.15 -0.23
C THR A 149 9.67 37.25 0.91
N GLY A 150 9.60 36.23 1.75
CA GLY A 150 8.63 36.10 2.81
C GLY A 150 9.10 35.27 4.00
N VAL A 151 8.15 34.95 4.87
CA VAL A 151 8.38 34.03 5.99
C VAL A 151 7.87 32.65 5.58
N LEU A 152 8.73 31.64 5.68
CA LEU A 152 8.32 30.24 5.46
C LEU A 152 7.38 29.79 6.58
N LEU A 153 6.28 29.18 6.20
CA LEU A 153 5.27 28.61 7.09
C LEU A 153 4.98 27.17 6.62
N PRO A 154 4.71 26.22 7.52
CA PRO A 154 4.31 24.86 7.16
C PRO A 154 2.79 24.71 7.00
N PHE A 155 2.06 25.81 6.97
CA PHE A 155 0.61 25.83 6.83
C PHE A 155 0.18 27.05 6.01
N PRO A 156 -0.93 26.94 5.27
CA PRO A 156 -1.44 28.06 4.50
C PRO A 156 -2.12 29.08 5.42
N VAL A 157 -1.95 30.36 5.10
CA VAL A 157 -2.78 31.45 5.61
C VAL A 157 -3.24 32.31 4.42
N ARG A 158 -4.20 33.21 4.62
CA ARG A 158 -4.76 34.04 3.53
C ARG A 158 -3.72 34.80 2.66
N SER A 159 -2.52 35.03 3.19
CA SER A 159 -1.44 35.80 2.58
C SER A 159 -0.22 34.96 2.20
N THR A 160 -0.34 33.63 2.13
CA THR A 160 0.74 32.75 1.66
C THR A 160 0.59 32.37 0.20
N VAL A 161 1.71 31.96 -0.40
CA VAL A 161 1.73 31.15 -1.62
C VAL A 161 2.34 29.78 -1.36
N GLU A 162 1.87 28.76 -2.09
CA GLU A 162 2.38 27.39 -1.94
C GLU A 162 3.78 27.19 -2.55
N LEU A 163 4.64 26.50 -1.82
CA LEU A 163 5.96 26.05 -2.23
C LEU A 163 5.99 24.52 -2.36
N PRO A 164 6.93 23.96 -3.15
CA PRO A 164 7.19 22.52 -3.18
C PRO A 164 7.41 21.93 -1.77
N GLY A 165 7.01 20.67 -1.57
CA GLY A 165 7.19 19.95 -0.30
C GLY A 165 6.31 20.40 0.87
N ASP A 166 5.04 20.76 0.62
CA ASP A 166 4.05 21.18 1.64
C ASP A 166 4.49 22.40 2.50
N GLN A 167 5.30 23.27 1.91
CA GLN A 167 5.68 24.55 2.50
C GLN A 167 4.87 25.70 1.91
N HIS A 168 4.80 26.80 2.64
CA HIS A 168 4.11 28.01 2.23
C HIS A 168 4.99 29.24 2.49
N LEU A 169 4.97 30.21 1.60
CA LEU A 169 5.70 31.47 1.76
C LEU A 169 4.71 32.61 2.05
N ARG A 170 4.79 33.21 3.24
CA ARG A 170 3.96 34.36 3.61
C ARG A 170 4.44 35.62 2.89
N LEU A 171 3.59 36.17 2.04
CA LEU A 171 3.83 37.38 1.27
C LEU A 171 3.90 38.64 2.17
N THR A 172 4.75 39.59 1.77
CA THR A 172 4.96 40.85 2.49
C THR A 172 5.48 41.96 1.55
N GLY A 173 5.67 43.17 2.08
CA GLY A 173 6.31 44.28 1.36
C GLY A 173 5.49 44.84 0.19
N GLY A 174 4.19 44.58 0.19
CA GLY A 174 3.25 44.97 -0.86
C GLY A 174 2.79 43.79 -1.73
N SER A 175 3.53 42.68 -1.77
CA SER A 175 3.14 41.52 -2.59
C SER A 175 1.88 40.82 -2.07
N GLU A 176 1.56 40.94 -0.78
CA GLU A 176 0.37 40.38 -0.14
C GLU A 176 -0.95 41.06 -0.54
N PHE A 177 -0.88 42.22 -1.21
CA PHE A 177 -2.05 42.98 -1.68
C PHE A 177 -2.29 42.85 -3.19
N ILE A 178 -1.51 42.01 -3.88
CA ILE A 178 -1.74 41.68 -5.29
C ILE A 178 -2.98 40.80 -5.35
N ARG A 179 -3.95 41.18 -6.19
CA ARG A 179 -5.26 40.50 -6.22
C ARG A 179 -5.31 39.35 -7.21
N HIS A 180 -6.26 38.45 -6.99
CA HIS A 180 -6.64 37.45 -7.97
C HIS A 180 -7.30 38.08 -9.21
N ALA A 181 -6.91 37.61 -10.39
CA ALA A 181 -7.70 37.74 -11.62
C ALA A 181 -7.62 36.46 -12.45
N CYS A 182 -8.72 36.06 -13.08
CA CYS A 182 -8.73 34.87 -13.95
C CYS A 182 -7.95 35.12 -15.27
N GLN A 183 -7.90 36.37 -15.74
CA GLN A 183 -6.96 36.86 -16.74
C GLN A 183 -5.97 37.84 -16.09
N PRO A 184 -4.90 37.33 -15.47
CA PRO A 184 -3.97 38.18 -14.74
C PRO A 184 -3.03 38.96 -15.66
N ASN A 185 -2.41 40.02 -15.12
CA ASN A 185 -1.28 40.69 -15.79
C ASN A 185 0.09 40.16 -15.32
N LEU A 186 0.15 39.35 -14.26
CA LEU A 186 1.35 38.69 -13.78
C LEU A 186 1.22 37.17 -13.73
N ARG A 187 2.36 36.48 -13.91
CA ARG A 187 2.60 35.12 -13.43
C ARG A 187 3.60 35.19 -12.29
N LEU A 188 3.38 34.43 -11.22
CA LEU A 188 4.37 34.26 -10.16
C LEU A 188 5.32 33.11 -10.53
N ALA A 189 6.62 33.43 -10.63
CA ALA A 189 7.69 32.45 -10.65
C ALA A 189 8.32 32.37 -9.26
N ILE A 190 8.53 31.16 -8.78
CA ILE A 190 9.04 30.90 -7.43
C ILE A 190 10.40 30.23 -7.57
N GLU A 191 11.42 30.84 -7.00
CA GLU A 191 12.81 30.32 -6.95
C GLU A 191 13.27 30.29 -5.49
N GLY A 192 13.29 29.11 -4.88
CA GLY A 192 13.61 28.96 -3.46
C GLY A 192 12.59 29.69 -2.57
N ASP A 193 13.07 30.59 -1.71
CA ASP A 193 12.26 31.45 -0.83
C ASP A 193 11.94 32.83 -1.46
N SER A 194 12.20 32.99 -2.76
CA SER A 194 11.98 34.22 -3.52
C SER A 194 10.87 34.05 -4.55
N ILE A 195 10.05 35.10 -4.70
CA ILE A 195 8.97 35.19 -5.68
C ILE A 195 9.24 36.34 -6.65
N HIS A 196 8.98 36.08 -7.93
CA HIS A 196 9.15 37.02 -9.02
C HIS A 196 7.82 37.18 -9.77
N GLY A 197 7.30 38.40 -9.80
CA GLY A 197 6.13 38.73 -10.63
C GLY A 197 6.56 39.00 -12.06
N ILE A 198 6.27 38.09 -12.99
CA ILE A 198 6.61 38.21 -14.41
C ILE A 198 5.41 38.77 -15.17
N ALA A 199 5.62 39.85 -15.92
CA ALA A 199 4.57 40.48 -16.71
C ALA A 199 4.08 39.55 -17.85
N LEU A 200 2.78 39.22 -17.89
CA LEU A 200 2.16 38.44 -18.97
C LEU A 200 1.84 39.29 -20.21
N ARG A 201 1.80 40.62 -20.03
CA ARG A 201 1.62 41.63 -21.07
C ARG A 201 2.31 42.93 -20.68
N SER A 202 2.29 43.94 -21.54
CA SER A 202 2.75 45.28 -21.15
C SER A 202 1.88 45.80 -20.00
N ILE A 203 2.50 46.34 -18.95
CA ILE A 203 1.86 46.90 -17.75
C ILE A 203 2.23 48.38 -17.67
N GLU A 204 1.24 49.25 -17.43
CA GLU A 204 1.46 50.69 -17.28
C GLU A 204 1.82 51.07 -15.83
N GLY A 205 2.53 52.18 -15.66
CA GLY A 205 2.80 52.73 -14.32
C GLY A 205 1.49 53.15 -13.66
N GLY A 206 1.26 52.68 -12.43
CA GLY A 206 0.03 52.87 -11.66
C GLY A 206 -1.05 51.80 -11.92
N GLU A 207 -0.83 50.85 -12.84
CA GLU A 207 -1.77 49.76 -13.08
C GLU A 207 -1.79 48.76 -11.90
N GLN A 208 -2.98 48.31 -11.50
CA GLN A 208 -3.15 47.30 -10.45
C GLN A 208 -2.59 45.96 -10.89
N LEU A 209 -1.75 45.35 -10.06
CA LEU A 209 -1.15 44.05 -10.32
C LEU A 209 -2.08 42.92 -9.89
N THR A 210 -2.15 41.87 -10.72
CA THR A 210 -2.98 40.69 -10.48
C THR A 210 -2.29 39.41 -10.97
N TYR A 211 -2.48 38.30 -10.25
CA TYR A 211 -2.06 36.95 -10.69
C TYR A 211 -3.22 35.95 -10.47
N ASN A 212 -3.18 34.80 -11.14
CA ASN A 212 -4.20 33.77 -10.94
C ASN A 212 -3.80 32.85 -9.77
N TYR A 213 -4.53 32.92 -8.66
CA TYR A 213 -4.27 32.10 -7.47
C TYR A 213 -4.42 30.60 -7.74
N LEU A 214 -5.22 30.21 -8.74
CA LEU A 214 -5.32 28.81 -9.16
C LEU A 214 -4.00 28.28 -9.74
N CYS A 215 -3.04 29.16 -10.07
CA CYS A 215 -1.71 28.76 -10.53
C CYS A 215 -0.70 28.59 -9.40
N THR A 216 -1.01 29.00 -8.17
CA THR A 216 -0.07 28.95 -7.05
C THR A 216 -0.59 28.16 -5.85
N GLU A 217 -1.91 28.00 -5.71
CA GLU A 217 -2.53 27.29 -4.58
C GLU A 217 -3.25 26.02 -5.03
N TRP A 218 -2.94 24.88 -4.40
CA TRP A 218 -3.63 23.62 -4.61
C TRP A 218 -5.02 23.65 -3.96
N ASP A 219 -5.07 24.16 -2.72
CA ASP A 219 -6.27 24.42 -1.93
C ASP A 219 -6.10 25.77 -1.21
N ILE A 220 -7.10 26.65 -1.32
CA ILE A 220 -7.01 28.03 -0.81
C ILE A 220 -7.58 28.11 0.60
N ALA A 221 -6.80 28.66 1.54
CA ALA A 221 -7.20 28.80 2.95
C ALA A 221 -8.51 29.58 3.18
N GLU A 222 -8.79 30.59 2.35
CA GLU A 222 -10.02 31.38 2.40
C GLU A 222 -10.63 31.50 0.98
N PRO A 223 -11.49 30.55 0.57
CA PRO A 223 -12.14 30.60 -0.74
C PRO A 223 -13.04 31.83 -0.90
N PHE A 224 -13.11 32.39 -2.11
CA PHE A 224 -13.89 33.59 -2.38
C PHE A 224 -14.47 33.62 -3.80
N HIS A 225 -15.49 34.45 -4.00
CA HIS A 225 -16.02 34.73 -5.33
C HIS A 225 -15.18 35.79 -6.04
N CYS A 226 -14.64 35.45 -7.20
CA CYS A 226 -13.91 36.35 -8.08
C CYS A 226 -14.85 37.41 -8.68
N ALA A 227 -14.42 38.66 -8.66
CA ALA A 227 -15.14 39.82 -9.20
C ALA A 227 -14.54 40.35 -10.52
N CYS A 228 -13.73 39.56 -11.24
CA CYS A 228 -13.06 40.03 -12.46
C CYS A 228 -13.98 40.23 -13.67
N ASN A 229 -15.20 39.67 -13.65
CA ASN A 229 -16.23 39.81 -14.69
C ASN A 229 -15.79 39.46 -16.14
N THR A 230 -14.72 38.69 -16.33
CA THR A 230 -14.31 38.18 -17.65
C THR A 230 -15.14 36.96 -18.06
N ASP A 231 -15.36 36.74 -19.35
CA ASP A 231 -16.07 35.55 -19.85
C ASP A 231 -15.39 34.23 -19.46
N SER A 232 -14.07 34.24 -19.28
CA SER A 232 -13.25 33.11 -18.82
C SER A 232 -13.05 33.07 -17.30
N CYS A 233 -14.00 33.61 -16.52
CA CYS A 233 -13.90 33.66 -15.05
C CYS A 233 -14.32 32.32 -14.41
N TYR A 234 -13.48 31.79 -13.52
CA TYR A 234 -13.76 30.57 -12.73
C TYR A 234 -14.79 30.78 -11.60
N ARG A 235 -15.24 32.02 -11.38
CA ARG A 235 -16.25 32.46 -10.40
C ARG A 235 -15.88 32.18 -8.94
N PHE A 236 -15.83 30.93 -8.49
CA PHE A 236 -15.52 30.59 -7.10
C PHE A 236 -14.11 30.01 -7.00
N ILE A 237 -13.21 30.79 -6.41
CA ILE A 237 -11.78 30.49 -6.37
C ILE A 237 -11.48 29.74 -5.07
N ARG A 238 -11.16 28.45 -5.21
CA ARG A 238 -10.93 27.53 -4.08
C ARG A 238 -9.65 26.68 -4.19
N GLY A 239 -8.88 26.82 -5.26
CA GLY A 239 -7.60 26.11 -5.47
C GLY A 239 -7.57 25.22 -6.72
N PHE A 240 -6.38 24.98 -7.27
CA PHE A 240 -6.16 24.20 -8.51
C PHE A 240 -6.73 22.78 -8.41
N HIS A 241 -6.72 22.21 -7.21
CA HIS A 241 -7.26 20.87 -6.95
C HIS A 241 -8.67 20.73 -7.53
N TYR A 242 -9.51 21.75 -7.35
CA TYR A 242 -10.95 21.68 -7.60
C TYR A 242 -11.39 21.99 -9.03
N LEU A 243 -10.45 22.28 -9.92
CA LEU A 243 -10.71 22.46 -11.35
C LEU A 243 -11.08 21.13 -12.01
N ASP A 244 -11.84 21.20 -13.10
CA ASP A 244 -12.10 20.04 -13.94
C ASP A 244 -10.88 19.68 -14.82
N ALA A 245 -10.95 18.56 -15.55
CA ALA A 245 -9.81 18.08 -16.33
C ALA A 245 -9.41 19.05 -17.47
N GLU A 246 -10.37 19.69 -18.13
CA GLU A 246 -10.10 20.63 -19.23
C GLU A 246 -9.51 21.93 -18.69
N GLU A 247 -10.08 22.46 -17.62
CA GLU A 247 -9.58 23.63 -16.89
C GLU A 247 -8.16 23.41 -16.35
N LYS A 248 -7.89 22.22 -15.80
CA LYS A 248 -6.54 21.84 -15.35
C LYS A 248 -5.56 21.84 -16.50
N VAL A 249 -5.87 21.18 -17.61
CA VAL A 249 -5.00 21.15 -18.80
C VAL A 249 -4.72 22.55 -19.32
N LEU A 250 -5.73 23.43 -19.32
CA LEU A 250 -5.60 24.80 -19.80
C LEU A 250 -4.72 25.68 -18.88
N LEU A 251 -4.84 25.52 -17.56
CA LEU A 251 -4.05 26.30 -16.59
C LEU A 251 -2.68 25.70 -16.29
N PHE A 252 -2.49 24.39 -16.50
CA PHE A 252 -1.26 23.66 -16.15
C PHE A 252 0.05 24.32 -16.65
N PRO A 253 0.14 24.86 -17.89
CA PRO A 253 1.34 25.54 -18.35
C PRO A 253 1.73 26.78 -17.53
N SER A 254 0.79 27.36 -16.79
CA SER A 254 0.98 28.58 -15.99
C SER A 254 1.19 28.30 -14.51
N VAL A 255 1.04 27.04 -14.05
CA VAL A 255 1.15 26.70 -12.62
C VAL A 255 2.59 26.71 -12.11
N THR A 256 2.78 26.92 -10.81
CA THR A 256 4.08 26.83 -10.13
C THR A 256 4.53 25.38 -9.94
N ALA A 257 5.81 25.19 -9.64
CA ALA A 257 6.39 23.87 -9.39
C ALA A 257 5.67 23.09 -8.26
N ALA A 258 5.21 23.80 -7.20
CA ALA A 258 4.45 23.21 -6.10
C ALA A 258 3.17 22.51 -6.59
N ILE A 259 2.44 23.17 -7.50
CA ILE A 259 1.20 22.65 -8.06
C ILE A 259 1.47 21.51 -9.05
N GLN A 260 2.58 21.59 -9.80
CA GLN A 260 3.03 20.48 -10.65
C GLN A 260 3.36 19.24 -9.82
N GLU A 261 4.08 19.41 -8.71
CA GLU A 261 4.40 18.33 -7.76
C GLU A 261 3.12 17.67 -7.24
N LYS A 262 2.15 18.44 -6.72
CA LYS A 262 0.88 17.90 -6.21
C LYS A 262 -0.01 17.30 -7.30
N TYR A 263 0.05 17.82 -8.51
CA TYR A 263 -0.64 17.23 -9.65
C TYR A 263 -0.06 15.86 -10.04
N HIS A 264 1.24 15.64 -9.81
CA HIS A 264 1.93 14.37 -10.06
C HIS A 264 2.00 13.43 -8.85
N ALA A 265 1.64 13.89 -7.64
CA ALA A 265 1.62 13.08 -6.43
C ALA A 265 0.46 12.05 -6.44
N ALA A 266 0.69 10.86 -5.86
CA ALA A 266 -0.31 9.81 -5.78
C ALA A 266 -1.54 10.25 -4.96
N LEU A 267 -2.72 10.28 -5.58
CA LEU A 267 -3.97 10.67 -4.93
C LEU A 267 -4.41 9.65 -3.86
N PRO A 268 -5.00 10.09 -2.73
CA PRO A 268 -5.71 9.19 -1.82
C PRO A 268 -6.82 8.41 -2.54
N GLN A 269 -6.98 7.13 -2.21
CA GLN A 269 -7.93 6.20 -2.86
C GLN A 269 -9.33 6.81 -2.99
N THR A 270 -9.75 7.06 -4.23
CA THR A 270 -11.07 7.55 -4.61
C THR A 270 -12.12 6.45 -4.52
N ALA A 271 -13.39 6.79 -4.34
CA ALA A 271 -14.49 5.82 -4.40
C ALA A 271 -14.54 5.17 -5.80
N SER A 272 -14.28 3.86 -5.87
CA SER A 272 -14.19 3.09 -7.12
C SER A 272 -14.82 1.69 -7.00
N LEU A 273 -15.12 1.03 -8.12
CA LEU A 273 -15.62 -0.36 -8.12
C LEU A 273 -14.64 -1.32 -7.44
N ALA A 274 -13.34 -1.12 -7.65
CA ALA A 274 -12.29 -1.89 -6.99
C ALA A 274 -12.30 -1.69 -5.46
N SER A 275 -12.59 -0.47 -5.00
CA SER A 275 -12.72 -0.19 -3.57
C SER A 275 -13.88 -0.96 -2.93
N LEU A 276 -14.91 -1.33 -3.72
CA LEU A 276 -16.03 -2.14 -3.24
C LEU A 276 -15.60 -3.55 -2.83
N GLU A 277 -14.53 -4.13 -3.39
CA GLU A 277 -14.03 -5.45 -2.98
C GLU A 277 -13.32 -5.40 -1.62
N LYS A 278 -12.78 -4.25 -1.24
CA LYS A 278 -12.17 -4.05 0.08
C LYS A 278 -13.21 -3.87 1.18
N THR A 279 -14.47 -3.61 0.82
CA THR A 279 -15.56 -3.46 1.78
C THR A 279 -16.47 -4.66 1.74
N THR A 280 -16.81 -5.17 2.91
CA THR A 280 -17.80 -6.25 3.07
C THR A 280 -19.20 -5.69 3.34
N ALA A 281 -19.37 -4.37 3.34
CA ALA A 281 -20.61 -3.72 3.74
C ALA A 281 -21.56 -3.53 2.55
N ILE A 282 -21.01 -3.23 1.37
CA ILE A 282 -21.76 -2.82 0.18
C ILE A 282 -21.20 -3.54 -1.03
N ALA A 283 -22.06 -3.77 -2.01
CA ALA A 283 -21.74 -4.38 -3.30
C ALA A 283 -22.60 -3.70 -4.38
N VAL A 284 -22.40 -4.07 -5.64
CA VAL A 284 -23.29 -3.62 -6.72
C VAL A 284 -24.36 -4.70 -6.94
N THR A 285 -25.60 -4.31 -7.27
CA THR A 285 -26.68 -5.21 -7.69
C THR A 285 -26.65 -5.44 -9.20
N LEU A 286 -27.39 -6.44 -9.70
CA LEU A 286 -27.50 -6.75 -11.14
C LEU A 286 -28.02 -5.57 -11.97
N GLU A 287 -28.83 -4.69 -11.36
CA GLU A 287 -29.31 -3.47 -12.01
C GLU A 287 -28.26 -2.34 -12.04
N GLY A 288 -27.05 -2.58 -11.52
CA GLY A 288 -25.97 -1.60 -11.41
C GLY A 288 -26.10 -0.61 -10.27
N LYS A 289 -26.95 -0.88 -9.28
CA LYS A 289 -27.09 -0.03 -8.09
C LYS A 289 -26.11 -0.46 -7.02
N VAL A 290 -25.41 0.45 -6.37
CA VAL A 290 -24.67 0.10 -5.16
C VAL A 290 -25.68 -0.18 -4.06
N ALA A 291 -25.59 -1.32 -3.37
CA ALA A 291 -26.51 -1.78 -2.34
C ALA A 291 -25.76 -2.39 -1.14
N ALA A 292 -26.41 -2.48 0.01
CA ALA A 292 -25.84 -3.17 1.16
C ALA A 292 -25.80 -4.68 0.93
N GLN A 293 -24.63 -5.29 1.12
CA GLN A 293 -24.45 -6.74 0.92
C GLN A 293 -24.93 -7.54 2.13
N ARG A 294 -24.87 -6.93 3.31
CA ARG A 294 -25.25 -7.51 4.60
C ARG A 294 -25.90 -6.44 5.46
N TYR A 295 -26.29 -6.82 6.66
CA TYR A 295 -26.63 -5.84 7.67
C TYR A 295 -25.46 -4.86 7.88
N VAL A 296 -25.67 -3.59 7.54
CA VAL A 296 -24.77 -2.48 7.86
C VAL A 296 -25.44 -1.67 8.95
N ALA A 297 -24.80 -1.63 10.12
CA ALA A 297 -25.26 -0.82 11.22
C ALA A 297 -25.27 0.66 10.83
N SER A 298 -26.28 1.37 11.33
CA SER A 298 -26.40 2.81 11.18
C SER A 298 -25.12 3.52 11.66
N GLY A 299 -24.67 4.53 10.92
CA GLY A 299 -23.54 5.40 11.25
C GLY A 299 -22.17 4.86 10.81
N LYS A 300 -22.13 3.68 10.20
CA LYS A 300 -20.91 3.15 9.56
C LYS A 300 -20.53 4.01 8.36
N VAL A 301 -19.28 4.47 8.33
CA VAL A 301 -18.67 5.04 7.13
C VAL A 301 -18.48 3.92 6.10
N LEU A 302 -19.11 4.09 4.94
CA LEU A 302 -19.05 3.17 3.81
C LEU A 302 -17.80 3.42 2.96
N MET A 303 -17.48 4.69 2.72
CA MET A 303 -16.32 5.15 1.96
C MET A 303 -16.09 6.65 2.15
N ASN A 304 -14.86 7.10 1.89
CA ASN A 304 -14.57 8.52 1.73
C ASN A 304 -14.94 8.95 0.31
N VAL A 305 -15.43 10.18 0.17
CA VAL A 305 -15.84 10.77 -1.08
C VAL A 305 -15.08 12.08 -1.25
N ASN A 306 -14.21 12.13 -2.25
CA ASN A 306 -13.43 13.33 -2.53
C ASN A 306 -14.23 14.33 -3.37
N ARG A 307 -14.99 13.80 -4.34
CA ARG A 307 -15.80 14.61 -5.26
C ARG A 307 -17.17 14.00 -5.45
N PHE A 308 -18.15 14.86 -5.60
CA PHE A 308 -19.45 14.46 -6.11
C PHE A 308 -19.92 15.42 -7.20
N CYS A 309 -20.63 14.89 -8.19
CA CYS A 309 -21.35 15.70 -9.17
C CYS A 309 -22.76 15.17 -9.35
N VAL A 310 -23.69 16.06 -9.68
CA VAL A 310 -25.08 15.68 -9.93
C VAL A 310 -25.24 15.39 -11.42
N ARG A 311 -25.79 14.22 -11.73
CA ARG A 311 -26.33 13.90 -13.06
C ARG A 311 -27.86 13.81 -12.98
N SER A 312 -28.52 13.56 -14.11
CA SER A 312 -29.99 13.52 -14.16
C SER A 312 -30.55 12.49 -13.17
N ARG A 313 -31.09 12.97 -12.03
CA ARG A 313 -31.71 12.20 -10.93
C ARG A 313 -30.77 11.35 -10.05
N GLU A 314 -29.46 11.52 -10.18
CA GLU A 314 -28.47 10.75 -9.42
C GLU A 314 -27.25 11.60 -9.06
N VAL A 315 -26.45 11.12 -8.11
CA VAL A 315 -25.16 11.69 -7.75
C VAL A 315 -24.05 10.69 -8.08
N VAL A 316 -23.01 11.16 -8.75
CA VAL A 316 -21.79 10.38 -8.97
C VAL A 316 -20.81 10.76 -7.88
N LEU A 317 -20.42 9.80 -7.05
CA LEU A 317 -19.42 9.94 -5.99
C LEU A 317 -18.11 9.34 -6.52
N ASP A 318 -17.15 10.18 -6.87
CA ASP A 318 -15.96 9.81 -7.67
C ASP A 318 -16.33 8.99 -8.93
N SER A 319 -16.28 7.65 -8.90
CA SER A 319 -16.73 6.79 -10.03
C SER A 319 -18.00 5.97 -9.76
N LEU A 320 -18.66 6.14 -8.62
CA LEU A 320 -19.82 5.36 -8.21
C LEU A 320 -21.12 6.15 -8.40
N HIS A 321 -22.04 5.58 -9.18
CA HIS A 321 -23.36 6.18 -9.42
C HIS A 321 -24.35 5.78 -8.32
N ILE A 322 -24.90 6.77 -7.59
CA ILE A 322 -25.85 6.58 -6.50
C ILE A 322 -27.17 7.34 -6.79
N PRO A 323 -28.32 6.65 -6.83
CA PRO A 323 -29.61 7.27 -7.15
C PRO A 323 -30.17 8.13 -6.02
N HIS A 324 -31.07 9.05 -6.41
CA HIS A 324 -31.82 9.85 -5.45
C HIS A 324 -32.99 9.10 -4.77
N SER A 325 -33.20 9.33 -3.47
CA SER A 325 -34.46 9.03 -2.77
C SER A 325 -34.83 10.12 -1.77
N CYS A 326 -36.13 10.44 -1.65
CA CYS A 326 -36.61 11.36 -0.62
C CYS A 326 -36.50 10.76 0.80
N ASP A 327 -36.60 9.43 0.94
CA ASP A 327 -36.32 8.70 2.19
C ASP A 327 -35.02 7.89 2.04
N ALA A 328 -33.91 8.62 1.90
CA ALA A 328 -32.59 8.07 1.66
C ALA A 328 -32.06 7.23 2.82
N ASN A 329 -31.28 6.21 2.50
CA ASN A 329 -30.66 5.30 3.47
C ASN A 329 -29.17 5.52 3.70
N THR A 330 -28.58 6.45 2.95
CA THR A 330 -27.24 6.97 3.18
C THR A 330 -27.28 8.49 3.26
N ALA A 331 -26.24 9.07 3.87
CA ALA A 331 -26.01 10.50 3.93
C ALA A 331 -24.53 10.79 3.64
N LEU A 332 -24.27 11.91 2.99
CA LEU A 332 -22.91 12.45 2.87
C LEU A 332 -22.69 13.40 4.04
N LEU A 333 -21.72 13.08 4.90
CA LEU A 333 -21.39 13.86 6.09
C LEU A 333 -19.90 14.24 6.04
N GLU A 334 -19.60 15.52 5.85
CA GLU A 334 -18.22 16.03 5.80
C GLU A 334 -17.29 15.21 4.88
N GLY A 335 -17.76 14.91 3.65
CA GLY A 335 -16.99 14.13 2.67
C GLY A 335 -16.96 12.61 2.92
N ARG A 336 -17.79 12.08 3.82
CA ARG A 336 -17.89 10.64 4.10
C ARG A 336 -19.28 10.13 3.79
N LEU A 337 -19.38 9.06 3.00
CA LEU A 337 -20.66 8.38 2.76
C LEU A 337 -20.96 7.48 3.96
N VAL A 338 -22.06 7.77 4.67
CA VAL A 338 -22.44 7.09 5.92
C VAL A 338 -23.82 6.45 5.77
N ALA A 339 -23.99 5.22 6.25
CA ALA A 339 -25.31 4.62 6.36
C ALA A 339 -26.16 5.38 7.39
N SER A 340 -27.25 6.03 6.99
CA SER A 340 -28.07 6.87 7.88
C SER A 340 -29.13 6.07 8.66
N LYS A 341 -29.47 4.89 8.16
CA LYS A 341 -30.32 3.88 8.81
C LYS A 341 -29.68 2.50 8.66
N PRO A 342 -30.06 1.51 9.48
CA PRO A 342 -29.61 0.15 9.28
C PRO A 342 -29.97 -0.31 7.87
N LEU A 343 -28.97 -0.73 7.10
CA LEU A 343 -29.18 -1.25 5.76
C LEU A 343 -29.36 -2.76 5.86
N LEU A 344 -30.46 -3.28 5.33
CA LEU A 344 -30.65 -4.70 5.15
C LEU A 344 -29.91 -5.16 3.89
N SER A 345 -29.58 -6.44 3.83
CA SER A 345 -29.00 -7.03 2.62
C SER A 345 -29.94 -6.81 1.44
N GLY A 346 -29.42 -6.27 0.34
CA GLY A 346 -30.16 -5.94 -0.89
C GLY A 346 -30.67 -4.50 -0.98
N ASP A 347 -30.64 -3.71 0.10
CA ASP A 347 -31.09 -2.32 0.06
C ASP A 347 -30.18 -1.48 -0.87
N PRO A 348 -30.69 -0.91 -1.97
CA PRO A 348 -29.91 -0.01 -2.81
C PRO A 348 -29.59 1.25 -2.03
N LEU A 349 -28.32 1.66 -2.05
CA LEU A 349 -27.89 2.94 -1.51
C LEU A 349 -28.58 4.05 -2.27
N THR A 350 -29.15 4.97 -1.51
CA THR A 350 -29.85 6.13 -2.01
C THR A 350 -29.42 7.35 -1.21
N LEU A 351 -29.32 8.49 -1.89
CA LEU A 351 -29.00 9.78 -1.28
C LEU A 351 -30.13 10.77 -1.49
N ASN A 352 -30.41 11.59 -0.48
CA ASN A 352 -31.40 12.64 -0.63
C ASN A 352 -30.69 13.88 -1.20
N LEU A 353 -30.94 14.26 -2.45
CA LEU A 353 -30.31 15.43 -3.06
C LEU A 353 -30.70 16.73 -2.34
N CYS A 354 -31.82 16.76 -1.61
CA CYS A 354 -32.17 17.88 -0.75
C CYS A 354 -31.23 18.02 0.45
N THR A 355 -30.51 16.98 0.89
CA THR A 355 -29.47 17.13 1.92
C THR A 355 -28.18 17.72 1.36
N LEU A 356 -27.98 17.71 0.05
CA LEU A 356 -26.77 18.24 -0.61
C LEU A 356 -26.98 19.65 -1.19
N PHE A 357 -28.21 20.01 -1.53
CA PHE A 357 -28.54 21.26 -2.22
C PHE A 357 -29.74 21.98 -1.57
N TYR A 358 -29.56 23.25 -1.24
CA TYR A 358 -30.66 24.12 -0.78
C TYR A 358 -31.67 24.37 -1.91
N GLU A 359 -31.16 24.69 -3.10
CA GLU A 359 -31.88 24.69 -4.38
C GLU A 359 -31.06 23.93 -5.43
N LEU A 360 -31.70 23.04 -6.19
CA LEU A 360 -31.07 22.28 -7.27
C LEU A 360 -30.97 23.11 -8.56
N PRO A 361 -29.84 23.08 -9.29
CA PRO A 361 -29.69 23.80 -10.56
C PRO A 361 -30.70 23.39 -11.63
N LEU A 362 -31.02 22.10 -11.69
CA LEU A 362 -32.01 21.50 -12.59
C LEU A 362 -32.98 20.66 -11.76
N PRO A 363 -34.15 21.21 -11.39
CA PRO A 363 -35.20 20.44 -10.77
C PRO A 363 -35.66 19.27 -11.66
N PHE A 364 -36.04 18.16 -11.05
CA PHE A 364 -36.51 16.99 -11.79
C PHE A 364 -37.68 16.31 -11.08
N GLU A 365 -38.53 15.64 -11.86
CA GLU A 365 -39.59 14.81 -11.30
C GLU A 365 -39.02 13.56 -10.61
N CYS A 366 -39.37 13.38 -9.34
CA CYS A 366 -38.96 12.26 -8.51
C CYS A 366 -39.84 11.04 -8.76
N HIS A 367 -39.21 9.88 -8.91
CA HIS A 367 -39.90 8.59 -8.98
C HIS A 367 -39.35 7.60 -7.92
N CYS A 368 -38.87 8.10 -6.77
CA CYS A 368 -38.21 7.26 -5.77
C CYS A 368 -39.12 6.25 -5.06
N GLY A 369 -40.45 6.39 -5.17
CA GLY A 369 -41.43 5.49 -4.55
C GLY A 369 -41.61 5.62 -3.03
N SER A 370 -40.88 6.53 -2.36
CA SER A 370 -41.07 6.81 -0.93
C SER A 370 -42.50 7.27 -0.62
N SER A 371 -43.06 6.85 0.52
CA SER A 371 -44.36 7.34 1.02
C SER A 371 -44.36 8.86 1.24
N ASN A 372 -43.18 9.43 1.51
CA ASN A 372 -42.97 10.87 1.74
C ASN A 372 -42.31 11.53 0.52
N CYS A 373 -42.48 10.97 -0.68
CA CYS A 373 -41.92 11.51 -1.91
C CYS A 373 -42.48 12.90 -2.23
N THR A 374 -41.60 13.87 -2.47
CA THR A 374 -41.97 15.26 -2.81
C THR A 374 -42.49 15.42 -4.24
N ARG A 375 -42.41 14.36 -5.07
CA ARG A 375 -42.73 14.30 -6.52
C ARG A 375 -41.89 15.19 -7.42
N LEU A 376 -41.49 16.38 -6.98
CA LEU A 376 -40.65 17.32 -7.71
C LEU A 376 -39.51 17.76 -6.81
N VAL A 377 -38.29 17.31 -7.12
CA VAL A 377 -37.11 17.61 -6.30
C VAL A 377 -36.54 18.95 -6.74
N LYS A 378 -36.65 19.95 -5.87
CA LYS A 378 -36.10 21.30 -6.09
C LYS A 378 -34.96 21.65 -5.14
N GLY A 379 -34.66 20.79 -4.16
CA GLY A 379 -33.72 21.07 -3.06
C GLY A 379 -34.43 21.17 -1.71
N PHE A 380 -33.65 21.48 -0.66
CA PHE A 380 -34.13 21.58 0.73
C PHE A 380 -35.21 22.65 0.94
N SER A 381 -35.19 23.73 0.16
CA SER A 381 -36.03 24.92 0.39
C SER A 381 -37.54 24.64 0.33
N THR A 382 -37.97 23.64 -0.45
CA THR A 382 -39.40 23.33 -0.70
C THR A 382 -39.98 22.22 0.18
N LEU A 383 -39.22 21.71 1.15
CA LEU A 383 -39.67 20.65 2.05
C LEU A 383 -40.66 21.16 3.10
N SER A 384 -41.51 20.27 3.63
CA SER A 384 -42.38 20.59 4.79
C SER A 384 -41.53 20.78 6.06
N GLU A 385 -42.06 21.48 7.08
CA GLU A 385 -41.31 21.70 8.33
C GLU A 385 -40.99 20.40 9.09
N ASP A 386 -41.88 19.41 9.01
CA ASP A 386 -41.65 18.08 9.59
C ASP A 386 -40.51 17.35 8.86
N ASP A 387 -40.50 17.39 7.52
CA ASP A 387 -39.44 16.79 6.69
C ASP A 387 -38.09 17.48 6.90
N LYS A 388 -38.08 18.82 7.01
CA LYS A 388 -36.86 19.58 7.33
C LYS A 388 -36.31 19.13 8.68
N SER A 389 -37.16 19.07 9.70
CA SER A 389 -36.76 18.68 11.06
C SER A 389 -36.07 17.32 11.10
N GLY A 390 -36.56 16.34 10.33
CA GLY A 390 -35.96 15.01 10.21
C GLY A 390 -34.62 14.98 9.45
N LEU A 391 -34.42 15.87 8.47
CA LEU A 391 -33.23 15.89 7.61
C LEU A 391 -32.10 16.80 8.11
N ILE A 392 -32.36 17.70 9.06
CA ILE A 392 -31.35 18.62 9.62
C ILE A 392 -30.03 17.92 10.00
N PRO A 393 -30.03 16.79 10.74
CA PRO A 393 -28.76 16.17 11.13
C PRO A 393 -27.95 15.61 9.96
N LEU A 394 -28.60 15.35 8.82
CA LEU A 394 -28.01 14.71 7.65
C LEU A 394 -27.71 15.69 6.50
N ALA A 395 -28.10 16.96 6.65
CA ALA A 395 -27.91 17.98 5.66
C ALA A 395 -26.47 18.52 5.65
N GLU A 396 -25.94 18.75 4.45
CA GLU A 396 -24.67 19.43 4.26
C GLU A 396 -24.71 20.83 4.88
N ARG A 397 -23.57 21.27 5.40
CA ARG A 397 -23.48 22.51 6.17
C ARG A 397 -23.94 23.73 5.37
N SER A 398 -23.67 23.73 4.07
CA SER A 398 -24.13 24.79 3.13
C SER A 398 -25.65 24.91 3.08
N VAL A 399 -26.36 23.78 3.13
CA VAL A 399 -27.82 23.72 3.12
C VAL A 399 -28.41 24.27 4.41
N LEU A 400 -27.85 23.86 5.56
CA LEU A 400 -28.30 24.33 6.88
C LEU A 400 -28.09 25.83 7.07
N VAL A 401 -26.95 26.36 6.62
CA VAL A 401 -26.66 27.80 6.67
C VAL A 401 -27.71 28.60 5.88
N GLU A 402 -28.06 28.13 4.69
CA GLU A 402 -29.06 28.81 3.86
C GLU A 402 -30.48 28.65 4.44
N ALA A 403 -30.86 27.47 4.93
CA ALA A 403 -32.16 27.25 5.58
C ALA A 403 -32.35 28.10 6.84
N ALA A 404 -31.30 28.31 7.64
CA ALA A 404 -31.34 29.17 8.81
C ALA A 404 -31.57 30.65 8.44
N ARG A 405 -31.04 31.12 7.30
CA ARG A 405 -31.34 32.47 6.77
C ARG A 405 -32.82 32.65 6.41
N HIS A 406 -33.48 31.56 6.01
CA HIS A 406 -34.90 31.54 5.65
C HIS A 406 -35.85 31.16 6.79
N GLY A 407 -35.38 31.09 8.05
CA GLY A 407 -36.25 31.01 9.23
C GLY A 407 -36.66 29.60 9.68
N LEU A 408 -35.82 28.59 9.45
CA LEU A 408 -36.02 27.22 9.95
C LEU A 408 -36.28 27.18 11.49
N ASN A 409 -37.33 26.45 11.92
CA ASN A 409 -37.69 26.30 13.33
C ASN A 409 -37.48 24.85 13.82
N VAL A 410 -36.66 24.64 14.87
CA VAL A 410 -36.39 23.31 15.44
C VAL A 410 -37.46 22.98 16.49
N GLN A 411 -38.01 21.76 16.49
CA GLN A 411 -38.95 21.28 17.52
C GLN A 411 -38.28 20.40 18.58
N SER A 412 -38.94 20.21 19.73
CA SER A 412 -38.50 19.35 20.85
C SER A 412 -39.46 18.17 21.08
N SER A 413 -38.92 16.96 21.25
CA SER A 413 -39.63 15.71 21.56
C SER A 413 -40.03 15.59 23.03
N SER A 414 -39.37 16.34 23.91
CA SER A 414 -39.70 16.36 25.33
C SER A 414 -40.70 17.49 25.60
N PRO A 415 -41.90 17.20 26.15
CA PRO A 415 -42.88 18.23 26.50
C PRO A 415 -42.41 19.09 27.69
N LEU A 416 -41.37 18.64 28.40
CA LEU A 416 -40.77 19.35 29.52
C LEU A 416 -39.95 20.56 29.06
N VAL A 417 -39.69 20.72 27.76
CA VAL A 417 -38.81 21.76 27.23
C VAL A 417 -39.34 22.37 25.93
N LYS A 418 -38.87 23.56 25.60
CA LYS A 418 -39.20 24.32 24.39
C LYS A 418 -37.93 24.96 23.81
N ILE A 419 -37.83 25.02 22.49
CA ILE A 419 -36.70 25.64 21.81
C ILE A 419 -37.07 27.09 21.48
N ARG A 420 -36.15 28.01 21.74
CA ARG A 420 -36.30 29.42 21.37
C ARG A 420 -34.96 29.93 20.90
N ARG A 421 -34.99 30.80 19.90
CA ARG A 421 -33.83 31.58 19.52
C ARG A 421 -33.41 32.49 20.67
N TYR A 422 -32.24 32.25 21.22
CA TYR A 422 -31.55 33.09 22.16
C TYR A 422 -30.41 33.81 21.42
N PRO A 423 -30.50 35.14 21.20
CA PRO A 423 -29.58 35.86 20.32
C PRO A 423 -28.07 35.59 20.53
N PRO A 424 -27.55 35.38 21.76
CA PRO A 424 -26.14 35.04 21.99
C PRO A 424 -25.71 33.62 21.60
N MET A 425 -26.65 32.65 21.54
CA MET A 425 -26.34 31.21 21.45
C MET A 425 -27.05 30.51 20.28
N GLY A 426 -27.88 31.21 19.51
CA GLY A 426 -28.70 30.60 18.46
C GLY A 426 -29.94 29.93 19.04
N GLU A 427 -30.30 28.75 18.55
CA GLU A 427 -31.43 27.98 19.08
C GLU A 427 -31.05 27.29 20.39
N VAL A 428 -31.81 27.53 21.47
CA VAL A 428 -31.52 27.03 22.83
C VAL A 428 -32.73 26.37 23.46
N THR A 429 -32.50 25.31 24.22
CA THR A 429 -33.52 24.55 24.96
C THR A 429 -33.80 25.11 26.35
N PHE A 430 -35.06 25.48 26.58
CA PHE A 430 -35.57 26.00 27.86
C PHE A 430 -36.56 25.03 28.49
N ALA A 431 -36.60 24.92 29.82
CA ALA A 431 -37.67 24.24 30.54
C ALA A 431 -39.03 24.87 30.20
N ALA A 432 -40.00 24.05 29.82
CA ALA A 432 -41.39 24.44 29.59
C ALA A 432 -42.20 24.42 30.89
N ASP A 433 -41.85 23.52 31.82
CA ASP A 433 -42.48 23.30 33.12
C ASP A 433 -41.43 22.87 34.16
N PHE A 434 -41.83 22.68 35.42
CA PHE A 434 -40.96 22.26 36.52
C PHE A 434 -40.45 20.81 36.33
N ILE A 435 -39.14 20.59 36.48
CA ILE A 435 -38.50 19.27 36.32
C ILE A 435 -37.80 18.84 37.62
N PRO A 436 -38.26 17.77 38.29
CA PRO A 436 -37.62 17.26 39.51
C PRO A 436 -36.21 16.68 39.28
N LYS A 437 -35.37 16.72 40.31
CA LYS A 437 -34.05 16.06 40.34
C LYS A 437 -34.16 14.56 40.02
N GLY A 438 -33.24 14.07 39.20
CA GLY A 438 -33.19 12.67 38.76
C GLY A 438 -34.11 12.37 37.58
N THR A 439 -34.99 13.30 37.18
CA THR A 439 -35.81 13.14 35.98
C THR A 439 -34.94 13.05 34.74
N ARG A 440 -35.25 12.10 33.86
CA ARG A 440 -34.66 11.96 32.53
C ARG A 440 -35.35 12.93 31.57
N ILE A 441 -34.70 14.04 31.24
CA ILE A 441 -35.25 15.13 30.41
C ILE A 441 -35.26 14.72 28.93
N PHE A 442 -34.13 14.19 28.48
CA PHE A 442 -33.97 13.63 27.15
C PHE A 442 -33.45 12.21 27.25
N HIS A 443 -33.96 11.37 26.36
CA HIS A 443 -33.34 10.13 26.00
C HIS A 443 -32.88 10.26 24.55
N MET A 444 -31.61 10.61 24.36
CA MET A 444 -31.06 10.93 23.05
C MET A 444 -30.72 9.64 22.31
N ARG A 445 -31.32 9.54 21.13
CA ARG A 445 -31.07 8.52 20.14
C ARG A 445 -30.79 9.21 18.81
N GLY A 446 -30.00 8.57 17.98
CA GLY A 446 -29.57 9.15 16.73
C GLY A 446 -28.58 8.24 16.01
N LEU A 447 -27.80 8.84 15.13
CA LEU A 447 -26.81 8.17 14.32
C LEU A 447 -25.46 8.11 15.06
N VAL A 448 -24.92 6.92 15.31
CA VAL A 448 -23.59 6.79 15.95
C VAL A 448 -22.49 6.72 14.88
N ILE A 449 -21.73 7.80 14.72
CA ILE A 449 -20.69 7.97 13.71
C ILE A 449 -19.27 7.93 14.31
N PRO A 450 -18.22 7.55 13.56
CA PRO A 450 -16.86 7.40 14.10
C PRO A 450 -16.02 8.70 14.02
N PHE A 451 -16.65 9.87 13.95
CA PHE A 451 -15.96 11.16 13.85
C PHE A 451 -16.80 12.26 14.52
N PRO A 452 -16.15 13.27 15.14
CA PRO A 452 -16.87 14.37 15.76
C PRO A 452 -17.45 15.32 14.72
N THR A 453 -18.66 15.78 14.96
CA THR A 453 -19.23 16.98 14.33
C THR A 453 -19.65 17.97 15.42
N VAL A 454 -20.01 19.20 15.03
CA VAL A 454 -20.53 20.21 15.96
C VAL A 454 -21.85 19.82 16.64
N TYR A 455 -22.53 18.78 16.13
CA TYR A 455 -23.81 18.28 16.62
C TYR A 455 -23.72 16.88 17.23
N THR A 456 -22.51 16.44 17.58
CA THR A 456 -22.30 15.12 18.18
C THR A 456 -21.88 15.20 19.64
N VAL A 457 -22.16 14.14 20.40
CA VAL A 457 -21.55 13.89 21.71
C VAL A 457 -20.67 12.65 21.67
N TYR A 458 -19.50 12.72 22.30
CA TYR A 458 -18.56 11.60 22.32
C TYR A 458 -19.02 10.46 23.23
N LEU A 459 -19.20 9.27 22.66
CA LEU A 459 -19.60 8.05 23.36
C LEU A 459 -18.39 7.26 23.91
N GLY A 460 -17.19 7.48 23.35
CA GLY A 460 -15.99 6.68 23.62
C GLY A 460 -15.53 5.87 22.40
N ASP A 461 -14.25 5.47 22.39
CA ASP A 461 -13.64 4.63 21.35
C ASP A 461 -13.79 5.21 19.92
N GLY A 462 -13.60 6.54 19.80
CA GLY A 462 -13.80 7.26 18.53
C GLY A 462 -15.26 7.33 18.05
N LYS A 463 -16.25 6.89 18.85
CA LYS A 463 -17.68 6.93 18.47
C LYS A 463 -18.36 8.18 19.00
N HIS A 464 -19.23 8.75 18.19
CA HIS A 464 -19.92 10.00 18.40
C HIS A 464 -21.41 9.82 18.08
N LEU A 465 -22.30 10.24 18.98
CA LEU A 465 -23.74 10.22 18.73
C LEU A 465 -24.14 11.53 18.07
N LEU A 466 -24.58 11.47 16.82
CA LEU A 466 -25.26 12.55 16.08
C LEU A 466 -26.77 12.42 16.34
N PHE A 467 -27.34 13.37 17.07
CA PHE A 467 -28.74 13.37 17.49
C PHE A 467 -29.43 14.64 17.01
N ALA A 468 -30.74 14.54 16.82
CA ALA A 468 -31.59 15.64 16.38
C ALA A 468 -32.37 16.22 17.56
N ASP A 469 -33.42 16.98 17.24
CA ASP A 469 -34.44 17.45 18.17
C ASP A 469 -33.92 18.54 19.13
N GLY A 470 -34.74 19.02 20.07
CA GLY A 470 -34.32 20.00 21.09
C GLY A 470 -33.11 19.59 21.93
N ALA A 471 -32.72 18.32 21.92
CA ALA A 471 -31.46 17.92 22.50
C ALA A 471 -30.24 18.56 21.81
N GLN A 472 -30.25 18.72 20.48
CA GLN A 472 -29.14 19.33 19.71
C GLN A 472 -28.92 20.82 20.09
N CYS A 473 -29.94 21.42 20.73
CA CYS A 473 -29.96 22.79 21.24
C CYS A 473 -29.70 22.86 22.76
N LEU A 474 -29.30 21.77 23.41
CA LEU A 474 -28.89 21.78 24.83
C LEU A 474 -27.71 22.71 25.01
N ALA A 475 -27.86 23.74 25.84
CA ALA A 475 -26.77 24.69 26.06
C ALA A 475 -25.65 24.07 26.89
N HIS A 476 -24.45 24.61 26.72
CA HIS A 476 -23.39 24.41 27.68
C HIS A 476 -23.60 25.28 28.92
N SER A 477 -23.38 24.72 30.11
CA SER A 477 -23.13 25.50 31.33
C SER A 477 -22.00 24.88 32.13
N CYS A 478 -21.17 25.72 32.74
CA CYS A 478 -20.10 25.29 33.65
C CYS A 478 -20.66 24.90 35.02
N ASP A 479 -21.82 25.45 35.41
CA ASP A 479 -22.66 24.95 36.50
C ASP A 479 -23.97 24.40 35.90
N PRO A 480 -23.94 23.17 35.38
CA PRO A 480 -25.09 22.63 34.66
C PRO A 480 -26.17 22.13 35.61
N ASN A 481 -27.42 22.22 35.19
CA ASN A 481 -28.55 21.59 35.89
C ASN A 481 -28.76 20.13 35.47
N THR A 482 -28.06 19.66 34.44
CA THR A 482 -28.13 18.28 33.96
C THR A 482 -26.76 17.64 33.73
N ARG A 483 -26.72 16.31 33.67
CA ARG A 483 -25.55 15.54 33.22
C ARG A 483 -25.90 14.57 32.11
N LEU A 484 -24.89 14.26 31.30
CA LEU A 484 -24.96 13.16 30.35
C LEU A 484 -24.50 11.87 31.00
N SER A 485 -25.34 10.85 30.89
CA SER A 485 -24.95 9.47 31.10
C SER A 485 -24.82 8.81 29.74
N ILE A 486 -23.63 8.29 29.44
CA ILE A 486 -23.33 7.62 28.18
C ILE A 486 -23.50 6.12 28.37
N ASP A 487 -24.36 5.54 27.54
CA ASP A 487 -24.45 4.11 27.36
C ASP A 487 -23.78 3.77 26.02
N ALA A 488 -22.46 3.56 26.07
CA ALA A 488 -21.67 3.23 24.89
C ALA A 488 -22.10 1.88 24.28
N SER A 489 -22.65 0.96 25.09
CA SER A 489 -23.18 -0.33 24.62
C SER A 489 -24.43 -0.18 23.75
N ASN A 490 -25.37 0.69 24.15
CA ASN A 490 -26.59 0.93 23.39
C ASN A 490 -26.48 2.08 22.38
N GLY A 491 -25.34 2.77 22.33
CA GLY A 491 -25.16 3.94 21.45
C GLY A 491 -26.11 5.08 21.81
N THR A 492 -26.50 5.20 23.09
CA THR A 492 -27.45 6.22 23.54
C THR A 492 -26.82 7.11 24.60
N ALA A 493 -27.34 8.33 24.68
CA ALA A 493 -27.02 9.25 25.75
C ALA A 493 -28.32 9.65 26.45
N SER A 494 -28.30 9.73 27.77
CA SER A 494 -29.46 10.19 28.54
C SER A 494 -29.07 11.43 29.33
N CYS A 495 -29.92 12.44 29.25
CA CYS A 495 -29.77 13.70 29.96
C CYS A 495 -30.63 13.65 31.22
N PHE A 496 -29.98 13.69 32.39
CA PHE A 496 -30.64 13.60 33.70
C PHE A 496 -30.51 14.91 34.46
N ALA A 497 -31.60 15.36 35.07
CA ALA A 497 -31.60 16.47 36.01
C ALA A 497 -30.75 16.12 37.24
N MET A 498 -29.76 16.95 37.55
CA MET A 498 -28.92 16.79 38.76
C MET A 498 -29.53 17.51 39.98
N ARG A 499 -30.45 18.45 39.72
CA ARG A 499 -31.23 19.23 40.68
C ARG A 499 -32.63 19.50 40.10
N ASP A 500 -33.52 20.08 40.91
CA ASP A 500 -34.80 20.61 40.42
C ASP A 500 -34.57 21.78 39.45
N ILE A 501 -35.38 21.90 38.39
CA ILE A 501 -35.26 22.91 37.32
C ILE A 501 -36.60 23.64 37.16
N GLU A 502 -36.60 24.97 37.24
CA GLU A 502 -37.82 25.80 37.16
C GLU A 502 -38.27 26.06 35.71
N PRO A 503 -39.59 26.30 35.47
CA PRO A 503 -40.10 26.70 34.16
C PRO A 503 -39.38 27.94 33.61
N GLY A 504 -38.84 27.84 32.39
CA GLY A 504 -38.12 28.92 31.72
C GLY A 504 -36.60 28.95 31.95
N GLU A 505 -36.04 28.08 32.80
CA GLU A 505 -34.58 27.91 32.90
C GLU A 505 -33.99 27.29 31.63
N ILE A 506 -32.74 27.63 31.29
CA ILE A 506 -31.99 26.96 30.21
C ILE A 506 -31.60 25.55 30.68
N VAL A 507 -31.90 24.53 29.90
CA VAL A 507 -31.45 23.16 30.17
C VAL A 507 -30.03 23.01 29.63
N SER A 508 -29.09 22.65 30.50
CA SER A 508 -27.66 22.65 30.17
C SER A 508 -26.86 21.54 30.83
N PHE A 509 -25.82 21.07 30.14
CA PHE A 509 -24.82 20.15 30.67
C PHE A 509 -23.41 20.70 30.44
N ASN A 510 -22.42 20.21 31.20
CA ASN A 510 -21.04 20.64 31.02
C ASN A 510 -20.39 19.81 29.92
N TYR A 511 -20.22 20.39 28.73
CA TYR A 511 -19.61 19.72 27.57
C TYR A 511 -18.19 19.22 27.84
N LEU A 512 -17.48 19.83 28.80
CA LEU A 512 -16.15 19.37 29.20
C LEU A 512 -16.21 17.96 29.79
N THR A 513 -17.36 17.50 30.29
CA THR A 513 -17.49 16.13 30.87
C THR A 513 -17.76 15.05 29.83
N SER A 514 -18.24 15.42 28.62
CA SER A 514 -18.55 14.48 27.54
C SER A 514 -17.55 14.54 26.39
N GLU A 515 -17.05 15.73 26.06
CA GLU A 515 -16.13 15.95 24.95
C GLU A 515 -14.69 15.95 25.44
N TRP A 516 -13.85 15.12 24.81
CA TRP A 516 -12.42 15.09 25.09
C TRP A 516 -11.70 16.30 24.48
N ASP A 517 -11.87 16.48 23.17
CA ASP A 517 -11.41 17.61 22.37
C ASP A 517 -12.54 17.98 21.42
N MET A 518 -12.95 19.24 21.41
CA MET A 518 -14.11 19.67 20.65
C MET A 518 -13.74 20.04 19.22
N ALA A 519 -14.52 19.58 18.24
CA ALA A 519 -14.38 19.97 16.84
C ALA A 519 -14.59 21.48 16.59
N SER A 520 -15.37 22.15 17.45
CA SER A 520 -15.60 23.60 17.38
C SER A 520 -15.63 24.22 18.77
N PRO A 521 -14.46 24.61 19.31
CA PRO A 521 -14.38 25.33 20.57
C PRO A 521 -15.06 26.70 20.53
N PHE A 522 -15.63 27.14 21.65
CA PHE A 522 -16.33 28.44 21.72
C PHE A 522 -16.18 29.14 23.07
N ARG A 523 -16.47 30.44 23.12
CA ARG A 523 -16.48 31.24 24.35
C ARG A 523 -17.81 31.05 25.09
N CYS A 524 -17.72 30.61 26.35
CA CYS A 524 -18.86 30.34 27.21
C CYS A 524 -19.59 31.64 27.59
N GLY A 525 -20.92 31.61 27.51
CA GLY A 525 -21.81 32.68 27.98
C GLY A 525 -22.75 32.26 29.11
N CYS A 526 -22.41 31.23 29.90
CA CYS A 526 -23.37 30.63 30.85
C CYS A 526 -23.66 31.47 32.11
N GLY A 527 -22.79 32.42 32.48
CA GLY A 527 -22.98 33.28 33.66
C GLY A 527 -22.68 32.63 35.02
N SER A 528 -22.22 31.38 35.07
CA SER A 528 -21.82 30.71 36.32
C SER A 528 -20.62 31.39 36.99
N ALA A 529 -20.61 31.45 38.33
CA ALA A 529 -19.45 31.90 39.11
C ALA A 529 -18.22 30.98 38.95
N SER A 530 -18.44 29.72 38.56
CA SER A 530 -17.39 28.72 38.28
C SER A 530 -17.17 28.53 36.76
N CYS A 531 -17.43 29.57 35.96
CA CYS A 531 -17.31 29.49 34.51
C CYS A 531 -15.86 29.26 34.03
N PHE A 532 -15.67 28.29 33.13
CA PHE A 532 -14.39 27.97 32.49
C PHE A 532 -14.00 28.94 31.36
N SER A 533 -14.83 29.93 31.04
CA SER A 533 -14.64 30.93 29.97
C SER A 533 -14.56 30.38 28.54
N MET A 534 -13.63 29.49 28.21
CA MET A 534 -13.52 28.85 26.89
C MET A 534 -13.80 27.36 27.00
N ILE A 535 -14.72 26.87 26.19
CA ILE A 535 -15.14 25.46 26.20
C ILE A 535 -14.48 24.76 25.01
N LYS A 536 -13.55 23.87 25.31
CA LYS A 536 -12.70 23.22 24.30
C LYS A 536 -12.63 21.70 24.41
N GLY A 537 -13.16 21.12 25.49
CA GLY A 537 -13.05 19.69 25.82
C GLY A 537 -12.25 19.43 27.10
N PHE A 538 -12.46 18.26 27.73
CA PHE A 538 -11.87 17.87 29.02
C PHE A 538 -10.35 17.99 29.06
N ARG A 539 -9.68 17.75 27.92
CA ARG A 539 -8.21 17.79 27.83
C ARG A 539 -7.61 19.16 28.14
N HIS A 540 -8.41 20.22 27.99
CA HIS A 540 -7.97 21.61 28.15
C HIS A 540 -8.21 22.15 29.57
N LEU A 541 -8.63 21.29 30.51
CA LEU A 541 -8.83 21.62 31.92
C LEU A 541 -7.54 21.46 32.74
N ASP A 542 -7.40 22.27 33.79
CA ASP A 542 -6.37 22.08 34.81
C ASP A 542 -6.62 20.81 35.67
N GLU A 543 -5.60 20.35 36.37
CA GLU A 543 -5.63 19.11 37.15
C GLU A 543 -6.71 19.09 38.24
N GLU A 544 -6.91 20.21 38.94
CA GLU A 544 -7.92 20.31 39.99
C GLU A 544 -9.31 20.18 39.37
N SER A 545 -9.55 20.86 38.25
CA SER A 545 -10.80 20.80 37.49
C SER A 545 -11.05 19.43 36.87
N GLN A 546 -10.03 18.73 36.38
CA GLN A 546 -10.16 17.35 35.87
C GLN A 546 -10.56 16.38 36.97
N LEU A 547 -9.91 16.44 38.13
CA LEU A 547 -10.27 15.60 39.29
C LEU A 547 -11.67 15.95 39.82
N ARG A 548 -12.01 17.24 39.85
CA ARG A 548 -13.35 17.73 40.22
C ARG A 548 -14.44 17.19 39.29
N LEU A 549 -14.17 17.08 38.00
CA LEU A 549 -15.12 16.58 37.01
C LEU A 549 -15.01 15.07 36.73
N TRP A 550 -13.98 14.37 37.22
CA TRP A 550 -13.75 12.92 36.99
C TRP A 550 -14.94 12.01 37.37
N PRO A 551 -15.68 12.26 38.47
CA PRO A 551 -16.88 11.49 38.79
C PRO A 551 -17.99 11.64 37.75
N HIS A 552 -18.01 12.75 37.03
CA HIS A 552 -19.01 13.09 35.99
C HIS A 552 -18.50 12.87 34.57
N ALA A 553 -17.20 12.64 34.39
CA ALA A 553 -16.60 12.33 33.10
C ALA A 553 -17.19 11.04 32.54
N THR A 554 -17.57 11.09 31.27
CA THR A 554 -18.07 9.92 30.54
C THR A 554 -16.94 8.88 30.40
N SER A 555 -17.32 7.61 30.22
CA SER A 555 -16.35 6.53 29.98
C SER A 555 -15.40 6.84 28.82
N GLY A 556 -15.90 7.49 27.76
CA GLY A 556 -15.09 7.93 26.62
C GLY A 556 -14.01 8.94 27.02
N VAL A 557 -14.35 9.98 27.78
CA VAL A 557 -13.39 10.97 28.28
C VAL A 557 -12.34 10.32 29.18
N LYS A 558 -12.75 9.41 30.07
CA LYS A 558 -11.84 8.67 30.95
C LYS A 558 -10.82 7.84 30.18
N PHE A 559 -11.25 7.23 29.07
CA PHE A 559 -10.36 6.52 28.17
C PHE A 559 -9.32 7.43 27.50
N LEU A 560 -9.72 8.59 26.97
CA LEU A 560 -8.78 9.51 26.33
C LEU A 560 -7.87 10.24 27.33
N PHE A 561 -8.32 10.42 28.58
CA PHE A 561 -7.51 10.93 29.68
C PHE A 561 -6.26 10.07 29.93
N ALA A 562 -6.39 8.75 29.86
CA ALA A 562 -5.29 7.79 29.87
C ALA A 562 -4.16 8.13 28.92
N GLN A 563 -4.55 8.56 27.72
CA GLN A 563 -3.61 8.79 26.63
C GLN A 563 -2.87 10.12 26.81
N HIS A 564 -3.47 11.08 27.51
CA HIS A 564 -2.93 12.44 27.61
C HIS A 564 -2.24 12.75 28.94
N ARG A 565 -2.59 12.04 30.02
CA ARG A 565 -1.99 12.23 31.34
C ARG A 565 -1.37 10.92 31.82
N ARG A 566 -0.17 11.01 32.43
CA ARG A 566 0.46 9.87 33.12
C ARG A 566 -0.36 9.49 34.34
N SER A 567 -1.15 8.43 34.19
CA SER A 567 -2.05 7.88 35.20
C SER A 567 -2.15 6.38 34.94
N ALA A 568 -2.08 5.56 35.99
CA ALA A 568 -2.27 4.12 35.88
C ALA A 568 -3.76 3.75 35.96
N LEU A 569 -4.63 4.65 36.47
CA LEU A 569 -6.06 4.41 36.62
C LEU A 569 -6.75 3.89 35.35
N PRO A 570 -6.46 4.43 34.14
CA PRO A 570 -7.13 3.95 32.94
C PRO A 570 -6.53 2.65 32.37
N ASN A 571 -5.30 2.29 32.78
CA ASN A 571 -4.66 1.04 32.41
C ASN A 571 -5.19 -0.15 33.23
N LEU A 572 -6.02 0.11 34.25
CA LEU A 572 -6.65 -0.93 35.04
C LEU A 572 -7.73 -1.63 34.22
N ASP A 573 -7.40 -2.84 33.73
CA ASP A 573 -8.40 -3.71 33.15
C ASP A 573 -9.29 -4.28 34.25
N ASN A 574 -10.55 -3.83 34.32
CA ASN A 574 -11.54 -4.29 35.28
C ASN A 574 -11.81 -5.82 35.22
N SER A 575 -11.42 -6.50 34.13
CA SER A 575 -11.48 -7.96 33.98
C SER A 575 -10.29 -8.70 34.61
N LEU A 576 -9.18 -7.99 34.86
CA LEU A 576 -7.98 -8.50 35.52
C LEU A 576 -7.88 -8.02 36.97
N VAL A 577 -8.24 -6.77 37.24
CA VAL A 577 -8.09 -6.11 38.55
C VAL A 577 -9.24 -5.14 38.86
N TYR A 578 -9.55 -4.89 40.13
CA TYR A 578 -10.51 -3.85 40.53
C TYR A 578 -10.07 -3.11 41.79
N LEU A 579 -10.51 -1.85 41.95
CA LEU A 579 -10.25 -1.01 43.13
C LEU A 579 -11.34 -1.22 44.19
N HIS A 580 -10.98 -1.75 45.36
CA HIS A 580 -11.96 -2.06 46.42
C HIS A 580 -12.46 -0.80 47.14
N GLU A 581 -13.76 -0.47 47.06
CA GLU A 581 -14.36 0.81 47.53
C GLU A 581 -14.00 1.20 48.98
N THR A 582 -14.01 0.25 49.92
CA THR A 582 -13.78 0.52 51.35
C THR A 582 -12.32 0.39 51.79
N LEU A 583 -11.51 -0.40 51.08
CA LEU A 583 -10.12 -0.71 51.46
C LEU A 583 -9.11 0.10 50.64
N GLY A 584 -9.52 0.62 49.48
CA GLY A 584 -8.65 1.29 48.51
C GLY A 584 -7.53 0.39 47.97
N GLU A 585 -7.75 -0.92 47.93
CA GLU A 585 -6.76 -1.92 47.50
C GLU A 585 -7.10 -2.52 46.13
N LEU A 586 -6.07 -2.81 45.33
CA LEU A 586 -6.20 -3.46 44.03
C LEU A 586 -6.15 -5.00 44.18
N ARG A 587 -7.12 -5.72 43.61
CA ARG A 587 -7.25 -7.20 43.70
C ARG A 587 -7.52 -7.84 42.35
N LEU A 588 -7.10 -9.10 42.18
CA LEU A 588 -7.35 -9.88 40.96
C LEU A 588 -8.85 -10.20 40.78
N ALA A 589 -9.34 -10.05 39.55
CA ALA A 589 -10.73 -10.33 39.18
C ALA A 589 -10.96 -11.80 38.74
N ARG A 590 -9.91 -12.54 38.35
CA ARG A 590 -9.94 -13.97 37.93
C ARG A 590 -8.61 -14.70 38.16
N ASP A 591 -8.60 -16.01 37.95
CA ASP A 591 -7.39 -16.85 37.99
C ASP A 591 -6.50 -16.61 36.75
N LEU A 592 -5.17 -16.52 36.93
CA LEU A 592 -4.21 -16.15 35.87
C LEU A 592 -2.90 -16.94 35.97
N SER A 593 -2.26 -17.22 34.82
CA SER A 593 -0.93 -17.85 34.72
C SER A 593 0.21 -16.84 34.88
N SER A 594 1.44 -17.32 35.15
CA SER A 594 2.62 -16.45 35.20
C SER A 594 2.92 -15.81 33.84
N GLY A 595 3.55 -14.63 33.86
CA GLY A 595 3.90 -13.86 32.67
C GLY A 595 2.78 -12.93 32.15
N VAL A 596 1.57 -12.99 32.73
CA VAL A 596 0.46 -12.10 32.37
C VAL A 596 0.70 -10.69 32.89
N VAL A 597 0.57 -9.69 32.02
CA VAL A 597 0.60 -8.26 32.37
C VAL A 597 -0.77 -7.86 32.94
N LEU A 598 -0.82 -7.35 34.17
CA LEU A 598 -2.06 -6.88 34.83
C LEU A 598 -2.44 -5.47 34.41
N PHE A 599 -1.46 -4.56 34.42
CA PHE A 599 -1.58 -3.18 33.95
C PHE A 599 -0.19 -2.57 33.79
N THR A 600 -0.13 -1.42 33.11
CA THR A 600 1.07 -0.61 32.94
C THR A 600 1.05 0.60 33.87
N ALA A 601 2.21 0.98 34.37
CA ALA A 601 2.43 2.21 35.11
C ALA A 601 3.75 2.85 34.69
N THR A 602 3.80 4.18 34.64
CA THR A 602 4.95 4.89 34.09
C THR A 602 6.09 5.03 35.08
N THR A 603 5.78 5.18 36.37
CA THR A 603 6.77 5.39 37.43
C THR A 603 6.36 4.68 38.72
N PHE A 604 7.27 4.62 39.69
CA PHE A 604 6.91 4.29 41.06
C PHE A 604 7.64 5.16 42.08
N CYS A 605 7.01 5.37 43.23
CA CYS A 605 7.69 5.83 44.44
C CYS A 605 7.26 5.01 45.66
N ILE A 606 8.11 4.97 46.69
CA ILE A 606 7.78 4.31 47.94
C ILE A 606 7.36 5.35 48.96
N ALA A 607 6.15 5.21 49.49
CA ALA A 607 5.61 6.08 50.53
C ALA A 607 4.95 5.22 51.62
N ALA A 608 5.36 5.42 52.88
CA ALA A 608 4.80 4.74 54.05
C ALA A 608 4.69 3.20 53.92
N GLY A 609 5.75 2.55 53.43
CA GLY A 609 5.79 1.08 53.26
C GLY A 609 4.92 0.52 52.13
N LYS A 610 4.39 1.38 51.26
CA LYS A 610 3.60 1.03 50.06
C LYS A 610 4.31 1.50 48.80
N VAL A 611 4.00 0.84 47.68
CA VAL A 611 4.45 1.25 46.35
C VAL A 611 3.33 2.08 45.71
N LEU A 612 3.62 3.31 45.36
CA LEU A 612 2.75 4.15 44.55
C LEU A 612 3.20 4.02 43.10
N LEU A 613 2.35 3.47 42.24
CA LEU A 613 2.52 3.37 40.79
C LEU A 613 1.64 4.43 40.12
N ASP A 614 2.23 5.54 39.69
CA ASP A 614 1.50 6.74 39.27
C ASP A 614 0.48 7.20 40.35
N ASP A 615 -0.81 6.90 40.18
CA ASP A 615 -1.90 7.17 41.12
C ASP A 615 -2.42 5.93 41.88
N VAL A 616 -1.89 4.74 41.61
CA VAL A 616 -2.30 3.46 42.23
C VAL A 616 -1.40 3.08 43.41
N ARG A 617 -1.99 2.79 44.58
CA ARG A 617 -1.25 2.37 45.79
C ARG A 617 -1.28 0.85 45.99
N LEU A 618 -0.12 0.20 45.99
CA LEU A 618 0.04 -1.24 46.21
C LEU A 618 0.80 -1.56 47.51
N LYS A 619 0.47 -2.71 48.12
CA LYS A 619 1.11 -3.20 49.35
C LYS A 619 2.39 -3.98 49.06
N HIS A 620 3.31 -3.93 50.03
CA HIS A 620 4.48 -4.79 50.07
C HIS A 620 4.16 -6.25 50.42
N SER A 621 4.78 -7.22 49.73
CA SER A 621 4.88 -8.63 50.15
C SER A 621 6.27 -9.22 49.87
N CYS A 622 6.81 -10.01 50.80
CA CYS A 622 8.07 -10.75 50.58
C CYS A 622 7.91 -11.94 49.62
N SER A 623 6.68 -12.43 49.42
CA SER A 623 6.33 -13.38 48.36
C SER A 623 5.25 -12.72 47.51
N PRO A 624 5.65 -11.85 46.57
CA PRO A 624 4.70 -11.00 45.85
C PRO A 624 3.91 -11.83 44.82
N THR A 625 2.69 -11.39 44.54
CA THR A 625 1.84 -11.95 43.47
C THR A 625 2.28 -11.43 42.09
N ALA A 626 2.82 -10.21 42.05
CA ALA A 626 3.29 -9.59 40.83
C ALA A 626 4.69 -8.99 41.02
N VAL A 627 5.37 -8.75 39.91
CA VAL A 627 6.63 -8.04 39.82
C VAL A 627 6.44 -6.83 38.93
N PHE A 628 7.14 -5.74 39.23
CA PHE A 628 7.12 -4.56 38.36
C PHE A 628 8.36 -4.61 37.47
N LEU A 629 8.15 -4.93 36.20
CA LEU A 629 9.21 -5.03 35.19
C LEU A 629 8.96 -3.95 34.13
N GLU A 630 9.86 -2.97 34.07
CA GLU A 630 9.92 -1.95 33.01
C GLU A 630 8.55 -1.30 32.70
N GLY A 631 7.88 -0.80 33.74
CA GLY A 631 6.59 -0.13 33.58
C GLY A 631 5.38 -1.07 33.53
N ARG A 632 5.56 -2.38 33.73
CA ARG A 632 4.48 -3.37 33.71
C ARG A 632 4.40 -4.12 35.02
N VAL A 633 3.18 -4.27 35.55
CA VAL A 633 2.91 -5.17 36.67
C VAL A 633 2.62 -6.55 36.09
N VAL A 634 3.57 -7.47 36.21
CA VAL A 634 3.51 -8.82 35.62
C VAL A 634 3.33 -9.86 36.71
N LEU A 635 2.45 -10.83 36.48
CA LEU A 635 2.26 -11.93 37.40
C LEU A 635 3.51 -12.82 37.45
N SER A 636 4.16 -12.92 38.60
CA SER A 636 5.39 -13.71 38.78
C SER A 636 5.12 -15.21 38.92
N ARG A 637 3.91 -15.57 39.34
CA ARG A 637 3.45 -16.95 39.55
C ARG A 637 1.96 -17.04 39.23
N ALA A 638 1.46 -18.23 38.90
CA ALA A 638 0.02 -18.42 38.80
C ALA A 638 -0.68 -18.02 40.12
N SER A 639 -1.78 -17.26 40.03
CA SER A 639 -2.50 -16.69 41.19
C SER A 639 -4.02 -16.75 40.99
N LEU A 640 -4.79 -16.69 42.09
CA LEU A 640 -6.24 -16.92 42.10
C LEU A 640 -7.05 -15.62 42.21
N ARG A 641 -8.33 -15.69 41.83
CA ARG A 641 -9.29 -14.59 41.98
C ARG A 641 -9.35 -14.08 43.43
N GLY A 642 -9.34 -12.75 43.59
CA GLY A 642 -9.46 -12.07 44.88
C GLY A 642 -8.13 -11.85 45.59
N ASP A 643 -7.05 -12.48 45.14
CA ASP A 643 -5.70 -12.22 45.64
C ASP A 643 -5.37 -10.72 45.50
N ALA A 644 -4.75 -10.16 46.53
CA ALA A 644 -4.27 -8.79 46.49
C ALA A 644 -3.08 -8.67 45.54
N VAL A 645 -3.07 -7.61 44.73
CA VAL A 645 -1.90 -7.27 43.91
C VAL A 645 -0.85 -6.69 44.84
N THR A 646 0.25 -7.44 45.01
CA THR A 646 1.34 -7.09 45.93
C THR A 646 2.67 -7.13 45.20
N LEU A 647 3.56 -6.21 45.57
CA LEU A 647 4.92 -6.10 45.04
C LEU A 647 5.95 -6.29 46.16
N ASN A 648 7.13 -6.80 45.85
CA ASN A 648 8.22 -6.84 46.81
C ASN A 648 9.02 -5.54 46.71
N ILE A 649 9.05 -4.75 47.77
CA ILE A 649 9.79 -3.47 47.82
C ILE A 649 11.29 -3.73 47.66
N ASN A 650 11.78 -4.89 48.10
CA ASN A 650 13.17 -5.29 47.91
C ASN A 650 13.51 -5.51 46.43
N HIS A 651 12.53 -5.73 45.54
CA HIS A 651 12.77 -5.77 44.10
C HIS A 651 12.91 -4.37 43.48
N LEU A 652 12.37 -3.34 44.13
CA LEU A 652 12.21 -2.00 43.57
C LEU A 652 13.25 -0.98 44.07
N VAL A 653 13.74 -1.14 45.30
CA VAL A 653 14.75 -0.25 45.88
C VAL A 653 15.87 -1.01 46.56
N TYR A 654 17.09 -0.46 46.43
CA TYR A 654 18.28 -1.01 47.06
C TYR A 654 18.31 -0.74 48.57
N ASN A 655 18.06 0.52 48.96
CA ASN A 655 17.86 0.95 50.34
C ASN A 655 16.46 1.54 50.49
N SER A 656 15.79 1.23 51.59
CA SER A 656 14.48 1.81 51.95
C SER A 656 14.51 2.29 53.40
N PRO A 657 13.75 3.33 53.77
CA PRO A 657 13.40 3.56 55.17
C PRO A 657 12.91 2.25 55.79
N VAL A 658 13.49 1.90 56.94
CA VAL A 658 13.19 0.63 57.61
C VAL A 658 11.74 0.65 58.09
N PHE A 659 10.98 -0.37 57.73
CA PHE A 659 9.66 -0.61 58.29
C PHE A 659 9.44 -2.10 58.55
N THR A 660 8.64 -2.40 59.58
CA THR A 660 8.28 -3.78 59.92
C THR A 660 7.32 -4.33 58.86
N CYS A 661 7.66 -5.48 58.31
CA CYS A 661 6.84 -6.19 57.35
C CYS A 661 5.78 -7.04 58.05
N HIS A 662 4.54 -6.91 57.59
CA HIS A 662 3.40 -7.71 58.05
C HIS A 662 2.77 -8.54 56.91
N CYS A 663 3.56 -8.96 55.91
CA CYS A 663 3.03 -9.61 54.71
C CYS A 663 2.54 -11.05 54.90
N GLY A 664 2.92 -11.73 55.99
CA GLY A 664 2.49 -13.11 56.29
C GLY A 664 3.15 -14.21 55.44
N SER A 665 4.16 -13.89 54.62
CA SER A 665 4.92 -14.90 53.85
C SER A 665 5.77 -15.81 54.76
N ALA A 666 5.87 -17.10 54.42
CA ALA A 666 6.76 -18.06 55.10
C ALA A 666 8.25 -17.62 55.06
N ASN A 667 8.64 -16.90 54.01
CA ASN A 667 10.00 -16.38 53.83
C ASN A 667 10.08 -14.87 54.09
N CYS A 668 9.19 -14.34 54.96
CA CYS A 668 9.17 -12.93 55.31
C CYS A 668 10.51 -12.50 55.94
N VAL A 669 11.07 -11.38 55.46
CA VAL A 669 12.33 -10.83 55.97
C VAL A 669 12.19 -10.14 57.33
N GLY A 670 10.96 -9.98 57.84
CA GLY A 670 10.66 -9.32 59.11
C GLY A 670 10.76 -7.80 59.03
N GLU A 671 11.95 -7.25 58.75
CA GLU A 671 12.17 -5.82 58.52
C GLU A 671 12.57 -5.56 57.07
N VAL A 672 11.82 -4.70 56.38
CA VAL A 672 12.14 -4.32 55.00
C VAL A 672 13.11 -3.16 55.04
N ARG A 673 14.31 -3.41 54.52
CA ARG A 673 15.39 -2.42 54.41
C ARG A 673 15.76 -2.13 52.95
N GLY A 674 14.98 -2.63 52.00
CA GLY A 674 15.36 -2.71 50.58
C GLY A 674 16.23 -3.94 50.30
N PHE A 675 16.65 -4.11 49.04
CA PHE A 675 17.47 -5.25 48.60
C PHE A 675 18.75 -5.46 49.42
N ALA A 676 19.33 -4.39 49.96
CA ALA A 676 20.52 -4.44 50.82
C ALA A 676 20.29 -5.31 52.09
N GLY A 677 19.05 -5.41 52.58
CA GLY A 677 18.69 -6.18 53.77
C GLY A 677 18.54 -7.69 53.55
N LEU A 678 18.62 -8.19 52.31
CA LEU A 678 18.49 -9.61 51.99
C LEU A 678 19.78 -10.40 52.25
N THR A 679 19.66 -11.69 52.60
CA THR A 679 20.81 -12.62 52.63
C THR A 679 21.31 -12.90 51.21
N ASP A 680 22.56 -13.34 51.04
CA ASP A 680 23.10 -13.62 49.70
C ASP A 680 22.36 -14.74 48.96
N GLU A 681 21.82 -15.72 49.69
CA GLU A 681 20.96 -16.78 49.12
C GLU A 681 19.62 -16.21 48.62
N GLN A 682 19.00 -15.31 49.40
CA GLN A 682 17.80 -14.58 48.97
C GLN A 682 18.08 -13.68 47.78
N LYS A 683 19.21 -12.96 47.78
CA LYS A 683 19.63 -12.12 46.64
C LYS A 683 19.80 -12.95 45.37
N ASN A 684 20.42 -14.13 45.44
CA ASN A 684 20.58 -15.02 44.29
C ASN A 684 19.23 -15.46 43.71
N THR A 685 18.27 -15.80 44.58
CA THR A 685 16.94 -16.27 44.18
C THR A 685 16.08 -15.14 43.60
N GLU A 686 16.10 -13.98 44.22
CA GLU A 686 15.24 -12.85 43.85
C GLU A 686 15.81 -11.99 42.71
N MET A 687 17.09 -12.14 42.35
CA MET A 687 17.80 -11.37 41.32
C MET A 687 17.08 -11.33 39.96
N VAL A 688 16.34 -12.38 39.60
CA VAL A 688 15.62 -12.44 38.33
C VAL A 688 14.47 -11.41 38.24
N TYR A 689 13.94 -10.96 39.39
CA TYR A 689 12.76 -10.08 39.46
C TYR A 689 13.07 -8.63 39.82
N VAL A 690 14.33 -8.30 40.11
CA VAL A 690 14.70 -6.96 40.59
C VAL A 690 14.73 -5.93 39.46
N ASP A 691 14.35 -4.70 39.79
CA ASP A 691 14.53 -3.55 38.91
C ASP A 691 16.02 -3.39 38.56
N PRO A 692 16.36 -3.08 37.30
CA PRO A 692 17.74 -2.89 36.86
C PRO A 692 18.57 -1.94 37.74
N ARG A 693 17.94 -0.91 38.34
CA ARG A 693 18.60 0.04 39.25
C ARG A 693 19.00 -0.60 40.58
N VAL A 694 18.17 -1.50 41.09
CA VAL A 694 18.46 -2.27 42.31
C VAL A 694 19.62 -3.22 42.07
N ARG A 695 19.62 -3.87 40.90
CA ARG A 695 20.73 -4.71 40.48
C ARG A 695 22.03 -3.93 40.38
N ALA A 696 22.02 -2.78 39.71
CA ALA A 696 23.20 -1.92 39.60
C ALA A 696 23.74 -1.50 40.98
N ALA A 697 22.86 -1.07 41.88
CA ALA A 697 23.24 -0.70 43.25
C ALA A 697 23.76 -1.89 44.06
N ALA A 698 23.21 -3.10 43.88
CA ALA A 698 23.73 -4.30 44.52
C ALA A 698 25.15 -4.63 44.07
N VAL A 699 25.40 -4.55 42.77
CA VAL A 699 26.73 -4.77 42.19
C VAL A 699 27.73 -3.73 42.68
N GLU A 700 27.34 -2.45 42.73
CA GLU A 700 28.18 -1.35 43.26
C GLU A 700 28.54 -1.57 44.73
N ASN A 701 27.62 -2.10 45.53
CA ASN A 701 27.86 -2.47 46.92
C ASN A 701 28.54 -3.84 47.11
N GLY A 702 29.12 -4.41 46.05
CA GLY A 702 29.99 -5.58 46.11
C GLY A 702 29.29 -6.94 46.00
N TYR A 703 27.98 -6.99 45.79
CA TYR A 703 27.29 -8.26 45.54
C TYR A 703 27.72 -8.86 44.20
N ARG A 704 28.06 -10.16 44.18
CA ARG A 704 28.51 -10.89 42.98
C ARG A 704 27.52 -11.98 42.61
N ILE A 705 26.96 -11.88 41.39
CA ILE A 705 26.10 -12.91 40.83
C ILE A 705 26.86 -14.24 40.79
N GLN A 706 26.20 -15.31 41.23
CA GLN A 706 26.72 -16.67 41.14
C GLN A 706 26.14 -17.37 39.91
N SER A 707 26.87 -18.36 39.40
CA SER A 707 26.42 -19.25 38.32
C SER A 707 26.53 -20.70 38.78
N SER A 708 25.48 -21.48 38.57
CA SER A 708 25.47 -22.92 38.82
C SER A 708 26.23 -23.72 37.75
N CYS A 709 26.46 -23.14 36.57
CA CYS A 709 27.20 -23.80 35.49
C CYS A 709 28.70 -23.97 35.85
N PRO A 710 29.25 -25.20 35.79
CA PRO A 710 30.62 -25.47 36.25
C PRO A 710 31.73 -24.93 35.34
N LEU A 711 31.40 -24.57 34.09
CA LEU A 711 32.36 -24.09 33.08
C LEU A 711 32.52 -22.57 33.08
N VAL A 712 31.69 -21.85 33.82
CA VAL A 712 31.69 -20.39 33.82
C VAL A 712 31.66 -19.84 35.23
N GLU A 713 32.06 -18.58 35.35
CA GLU A 713 31.99 -17.80 36.58
C GLU A 713 31.71 -16.33 36.22
N VAL A 714 30.97 -15.63 37.07
CA VAL A 714 30.67 -14.21 36.85
C VAL A 714 31.67 -13.36 37.65
N LYS A 715 32.30 -12.39 36.99
CA LYS A 715 33.27 -11.46 37.60
C LYS A 715 32.95 -10.02 37.23
N PRO A 716 33.39 -9.03 38.05
CA PRO A 716 33.38 -7.63 37.64
C PRO A 716 34.18 -7.42 36.34
N ASN A 717 33.65 -6.59 35.43
CA ASN A 717 34.27 -6.31 34.13
C ASN A 717 34.16 -4.81 33.76
N GLY A 718 34.71 -3.94 34.61
CA GLY A 718 34.76 -2.49 34.36
C GLY A 718 33.37 -1.88 34.12
N PHE A 719 33.23 -1.06 33.07
CA PHE A 719 31.97 -0.39 32.69
C PHE A 719 30.85 -1.36 32.29
N MET A 720 31.15 -2.61 31.96
CA MET A 720 30.13 -3.63 31.66
C MET A 720 29.47 -4.19 32.93
N GLY A 721 29.88 -3.74 34.12
CA GLY A 721 29.37 -4.22 35.39
C GLY A 721 29.92 -5.61 35.71
N GLN A 722 29.08 -6.64 35.56
CA GLN A 722 29.46 -8.03 35.75
C GLN A 722 29.31 -8.80 34.44
N ALA A 723 30.27 -9.66 34.16
CA ALA A 723 30.24 -10.48 32.95
C ALA A 723 30.63 -11.92 33.24
N THR A 724 30.17 -12.81 32.37
CA THR A 724 30.46 -14.25 32.43
C THR A 724 31.80 -14.54 31.79
N PHE A 725 32.68 -15.22 32.52
CA PHE A 725 33.99 -15.68 32.06
C PHE A 725 34.08 -17.21 32.08
N ALA A 726 34.92 -17.77 31.23
CA ALA A 726 35.27 -19.18 31.26
C ALA A 726 36.01 -19.51 32.58
N LYS A 727 35.48 -20.45 33.37
CA LYS A 727 36.12 -20.94 34.62
C LYS A 727 37.21 -21.98 34.34
N SER A 728 37.12 -22.63 33.19
CA SER A 728 38.09 -23.59 32.63
C SER A 728 38.14 -23.41 31.12
N ASP A 729 39.16 -23.97 30.45
CA ASP A 729 39.20 -24.00 28.98
C ASP A 729 37.95 -24.71 28.43
N ILE A 730 37.33 -24.14 27.39
CA ILE A 730 36.17 -24.68 26.69
C ILE A 730 36.59 -24.92 25.23
N ARG A 731 36.48 -26.16 24.77
CA ARG A 731 36.85 -26.51 23.40
C ARG A 731 35.82 -25.99 22.40
N GLU A 732 36.28 -25.64 21.20
CA GLU A 732 35.41 -25.36 20.06
C GLU A 732 34.33 -26.46 19.89
N GLY A 733 33.10 -26.05 19.58
CA GLY A 733 31.96 -26.96 19.41
C GLY A 733 31.31 -27.46 20.71
N THR A 734 31.84 -27.11 21.89
CA THR A 734 31.22 -27.49 23.17
C THR A 734 29.88 -26.77 23.37
N ARG A 735 28.83 -27.51 23.74
CA ARG A 735 27.54 -26.95 24.18
C ARG A 735 27.45 -26.87 25.70
N PHE A 736 27.11 -25.72 26.25
CA PHE A 736 27.07 -25.48 27.69
C PHE A 736 26.10 -24.35 28.09
N PHE A 737 26.00 -24.10 29.41
CA PHE A 737 25.27 -22.98 30.01
C PHE A 737 23.75 -22.96 29.73
N GLU A 738 23.06 -24.07 30.05
CA GLU A 738 21.62 -24.18 29.85
C GLU A 738 20.84 -23.53 31.02
N VAL A 739 19.91 -22.63 30.72
CA VAL A 739 19.08 -21.92 31.73
C VAL A 739 17.60 -21.84 31.32
N SER A 740 16.73 -21.66 32.32
CA SER A 740 15.29 -21.42 32.18
C SER A 740 14.83 -20.22 33.02
N GLY A 741 13.58 -19.78 32.85
CA GLY A 741 13.02 -18.71 33.66
C GLY A 741 11.59 -18.33 33.27
N LEU A 742 11.22 -17.06 33.50
CA LEU A 742 9.88 -16.55 33.25
C LEU A 742 9.74 -16.14 31.77
N VAL A 743 8.71 -16.64 31.08
CA VAL A 743 8.43 -16.21 29.70
C VAL A 743 7.57 -14.95 29.75
N LEU A 744 8.03 -13.92 29.05
CA LEU A 744 7.37 -12.64 28.92
C LEU A 744 6.89 -12.45 27.47
N PRO A 745 5.75 -11.78 27.25
CA PRO A 745 5.30 -11.41 25.92
C PRO A 745 6.04 -10.18 25.36
N PHE A 746 7.05 -9.68 26.07
CA PHE A 746 7.82 -8.50 25.70
C PHE A 746 9.30 -8.72 26.03
N ALA A 747 10.18 -8.12 25.22
CA ALA A 747 11.61 -8.08 25.51
C ALA A 747 11.89 -7.26 26.77
N THR A 748 12.90 -7.66 27.53
CA THR A 748 13.59 -6.90 28.57
C THR A 748 15.08 -6.84 28.24
N ILE A 749 15.86 -6.02 28.94
CA ILE A 749 17.34 -6.07 28.84
C ILE A 749 17.97 -7.43 29.23
N TYR A 750 17.21 -8.32 29.86
CA TYR A 750 17.67 -9.62 30.33
C TYR A 750 16.91 -10.79 29.71
N THR A 751 16.24 -10.56 28.57
CA THR A 751 15.55 -11.63 27.85
C THR A 751 16.22 -12.00 26.54
N ILE A 752 15.95 -13.22 26.07
CA ILE A 752 16.26 -13.66 24.70
C ILE A 752 14.99 -14.11 23.99
N LEU A 753 14.83 -13.70 22.73
CA LEU A 753 13.74 -14.13 21.85
C LEU A 753 13.87 -15.62 21.50
N LEU A 754 12.84 -16.41 21.82
CA LEU A 754 12.76 -17.82 21.45
C LEU A 754 12.08 -17.98 20.07
N VAL A 755 10.91 -17.37 19.96
CA VAL A 755 10.05 -17.25 18.78
C VAL A 755 9.23 -15.97 18.94
N ASP A 756 8.45 -15.62 17.92
CA ASP A 756 7.58 -14.45 17.95
C ASP A 756 6.76 -14.34 19.25
N GLU A 757 6.74 -13.13 19.82
CA GLU A 757 6.12 -12.76 21.11
C GLU A 757 6.52 -13.60 22.34
N GLN A 758 7.65 -14.32 22.31
CA GLN A 758 8.10 -15.12 23.45
C GLN A 758 9.54 -14.83 23.81
N HIS A 759 9.71 -14.11 24.92
CA HIS A 759 10.99 -13.68 25.46
C HIS A 759 11.25 -14.39 26.79
N LEU A 760 12.38 -15.08 26.91
CA LEU A 760 12.75 -15.78 28.13
C LEU A 760 13.50 -14.84 29.07
N LEU A 761 12.97 -14.49 30.23
CA LEU A 761 13.68 -13.81 31.33
C LEU A 761 14.37 -14.87 32.20
N PHE A 762 15.69 -14.90 32.20
CA PHE A 762 16.50 -15.92 32.87
C PHE A 762 17.55 -15.31 33.81
N ALA A 763 18.12 -16.15 34.67
CA ALA A 763 19.15 -15.78 35.63
C ALA A 763 20.31 -16.81 35.63
N ASP A 764 20.98 -17.00 36.76
CA ASP A 764 22.07 -17.96 36.97
C ASP A 764 23.41 -17.63 36.24
N GLY A 765 23.66 -16.35 36.03
CA GLY A 765 24.86 -15.82 35.36
C GLY A 765 24.71 -15.70 33.85
N ALA A 766 23.75 -16.39 33.21
CA ALA A 766 23.52 -16.28 31.77
C ALA A 766 23.08 -14.86 31.38
N GLN A 767 22.40 -14.16 32.29
CA GLN A 767 22.03 -12.74 32.15
C GLN A 767 23.23 -11.77 32.21
N CYS A 768 24.46 -12.29 32.30
CA CYS A 768 25.72 -11.55 32.24
C CYS A 768 26.60 -11.99 31.04
N LEU A 769 26.05 -12.76 30.09
CA LEU A 769 26.73 -13.07 28.83
C LEU A 769 27.02 -11.78 28.07
N ALA A 770 28.27 -11.54 27.68
CA ALA A 770 28.66 -10.30 27.04
C ALA A 770 28.24 -10.25 25.56
N HIS A 771 28.07 -9.03 25.04
CA HIS A 771 28.03 -8.81 23.61
C HIS A 771 29.44 -8.72 23.03
N SER A 772 29.67 -9.35 21.89
CA SER A 772 30.80 -9.02 21.00
C SER A 772 30.35 -9.08 19.55
N CYS A 773 30.81 -8.12 18.74
CA CYS A 773 30.66 -8.19 17.28
C CYS A 773 31.54 -9.29 16.66
N ASP A 774 32.62 -9.66 17.36
CA ASP A 774 33.45 -10.84 17.09
C ASP A 774 33.31 -11.84 18.26
N PRO A 775 32.22 -12.62 18.30
CA PRO A 775 31.87 -13.46 19.44
C PRO A 775 32.71 -14.73 19.52
N ASN A 776 32.81 -15.32 20.71
CA ASN A 776 33.39 -16.66 20.91
C ASN A 776 32.35 -17.76 21.12
N VAL A 777 31.09 -17.40 21.37
CA VAL A 777 29.98 -18.35 21.41
C VAL A 777 28.81 -17.90 20.54
N ARG A 778 28.00 -18.88 20.13
CA ARG A 778 26.68 -18.70 19.54
C ARG A 778 25.60 -19.15 20.52
N VAL A 779 24.50 -18.40 20.61
CA VAL A 779 23.33 -18.82 21.39
C VAL A 779 22.48 -19.80 20.58
N ILE A 780 22.07 -20.87 21.24
CA ILE A 780 21.12 -21.87 20.75
C ILE A 780 19.84 -21.74 21.57
N THR A 781 18.70 -21.66 20.90
CA THR A 781 17.38 -21.51 21.51
C THR A 781 16.58 -22.81 21.41
N ASP A 782 15.93 -23.23 22.50
CA ASP A 782 14.93 -24.31 22.55
C ASP A 782 13.58 -23.74 23.02
N ASN A 783 12.71 -23.46 22.07
CA ASN A 783 11.39 -22.91 22.33
C ASN A 783 10.44 -23.90 23.04
N THR A 784 10.65 -25.21 22.89
CA THR A 784 9.75 -26.22 23.47
C THR A 784 9.97 -26.34 24.97
N ARG A 785 11.23 -26.32 25.40
CA ARG A 785 11.60 -26.41 26.83
C ARG A 785 11.69 -25.07 27.53
N LYS A 786 11.51 -23.95 26.80
CA LYS A 786 11.74 -22.57 27.28
C LYS A 786 13.16 -22.40 27.84
N ARG A 787 14.16 -22.77 27.02
CA ARG A 787 15.58 -22.76 27.39
C ARG A 787 16.46 -22.12 26.33
N ILE A 788 17.62 -21.65 26.78
CA ILE A 788 18.73 -21.21 25.93
C ILE A 788 20.01 -21.94 26.34
N GLY A 789 21.00 -22.01 25.45
CA GLY A 789 22.35 -22.51 25.71
C GLY A 789 23.40 -21.88 24.80
N CYS A 790 24.68 -22.14 25.06
CA CYS A 790 25.82 -21.61 24.30
C CYS A 790 26.56 -22.72 23.52
N LEU A 791 27.08 -22.40 22.34
CA LEU A 791 27.99 -23.22 21.52
C LEU A 791 29.30 -22.45 21.27
N ALA A 792 30.45 -23.03 21.63
CA ALA A 792 31.76 -22.41 21.38
C ALA A 792 32.10 -22.37 19.87
N LEU A 793 32.43 -21.18 19.34
CA LEU A 793 32.83 -20.95 17.94
C LEU A 793 34.31 -21.16 17.67
N ARG A 794 35.10 -21.20 18.75
CA ARG A 794 36.53 -21.47 18.78
C ARG A 794 36.90 -21.97 20.17
N ASP A 795 38.15 -22.40 20.36
CA ASP A 795 38.67 -22.64 21.70
C ASP A 795 38.62 -21.35 22.52
N ILE A 796 38.04 -21.45 23.72
CA ILE A 796 37.91 -20.38 24.70
C ILE A 796 38.82 -20.71 25.88
N LYS A 797 39.74 -19.80 26.21
CA LYS A 797 40.68 -20.03 27.31
C LYS A 797 40.06 -19.72 28.66
N LYS A 798 40.52 -20.40 29.71
CA LYS A 798 40.18 -20.06 31.09
C LYS A 798 40.44 -18.58 31.35
N GLY A 799 39.44 -17.91 31.91
CA GLY A 799 39.47 -16.48 32.21
C GLY A 799 39.04 -15.58 31.05
N GLU A 800 38.74 -16.14 29.88
CA GLU A 800 38.23 -15.38 28.74
C GLU A 800 36.74 -15.04 28.91
N LEU A 801 36.33 -13.87 28.41
CA LEU A 801 34.94 -13.38 28.45
C LEU A 801 34.05 -14.21 27.51
N ILE A 802 32.96 -14.78 28.01
CA ILE A 802 31.97 -15.46 27.17
C ILE A 802 31.09 -14.41 26.49
N SER A 803 31.12 -14.36 25.16
CA SER A 803 30.42 -13.34 24.39
C SER A 803 29.75 -13.88 23.11
N PHE A 804 28.56 -13.37 22.82
CA PHE A 804 27.81 -13.65 21.58
C PHE A 804 27.35 -12.36 20.91
N ASN A 805 27.00 -12.42 19.63
CA ASN A 805 26.48 -11.25 18.93
C ASN A 805 24.97 -11.13 19.15
N TYR A 806 24.53 -10.18 19.96
CA TYR A 806 23.10 -10.00 20.30
C TYR A 806 22.19 -9.74 19.10
N LEU A 807 22.73 -9.20 18.00
CA LEU A 807 21.99 -9.03 16.76
C LEU A 807 21.48 -10.38 16.24
N THR A 808 22.09 -11.49 16.64
CA THR A 808 21.74 -12.84 16.18
C THR A 808 20.62 -13.50 16.97
N THR A 809 20.21 -12.94 18.11
CA THR A 809 19.12 -13.46 18.94
C THR A 809 17.94 -12.48 19.05
N GLU A 810 18.21 -11.17 19.03
CA GLU A 810 17.18 -10.16 19.23
C GLU A 810 16.75 -9.51 17.92
N TRP A 811 15.44 -9.50 17.67
CA TRP A 811 14.86 -8.85 16.49
C TRP A 811 14.85 -7.33 16.65
N ASP A 812 14.30 -6.85 17.77
CA ASP A 812 14.16 -5.44 18.14
C ASP A 812 14.52 -5.29 19.62
N MET A 813 15.70 -4.73 19.91
CA MET A 813 16.20 -4.66 21.28
C MET A 813 15.62 -3.46 22.01
N GLN A 814 15.22 -3.67 23.25
CA GLN A 814 14.65 -2.61 24.07
C GLN A 814 15.66 -1.56 24.55
N THR A 815 16.85 -1.99 24.96
CA THR A 815 17.94 -1.07 25.32
C THR A 815 19.10 -1.29 24.36
N PRO A 816 19.09 -0.58 23.23
CA PRO A 816 20.27 -0.50 22.41
C PRO A 816 21.45 0.12 23.14
N PHE A 817 22.65 -0.24 22.72
CA PHE A 817 23.87 0.32 23.27
C PHE A 817 24.97 0.42 22.23
N THR A 818 25.89 1.34 22.48
CA THR A 818 27.17 1.42 21.77
C THR A 818 28.08 0.29 22.24
N CYS A 819 28.47 -0.55 21.31
CA CYS A 819 29.33 -1.70 21.51
C CYS A 819 30.76 -1.28 21.84
N LEU A 820 31.33 -1.88 22.89
CA LEU A 820 32.70 -1.67 23.36
C LEU A 820 33.61 -2.88 23.09
N CYS A 821 33.21 -3.80 22.21
CA CYS A 821 33.94 -5.05 22.01
C CYS A 821 35.36 -4.86 21.45
N GLY A 822 35.67 -3.69 20.87
CA GLY A 822 36.96 -3.42 20.24
C GLY A 822 37.21 -4.19 18.94
N ALA A 823 36.23 -4.95 18.46
CA ALA A 823 36.35 -5.66 17.20
C ALA A 823 36.51 -4.66 16.03
N PRO A 824 37.41 -4.93 15.07
CA PRO A 824 37.68 -4.01 13.96
C PRO A 824 36.44 -3.76 13.08
N LEU A 825 35.54 -4.74 12.99
CA LEU A 825 34.27 -4.68 12.25
C LEU A 825 33.06 -4.55 13.18
N CYS A 826 33.17 -3.67 14.17
CA CYS A 826 32.09 -3.42 15.11
C CYS A 826 30.88 -2.77 14.44
N TYR A 827 29.67 -3.30 14.70
CA TYR A 827 28.41 -2.70 14.26
C TYR A 827 28.06 -1.39 14.97
N ARG A 828 28.90 -0.99 15.95
CA ARG A 828 28.78 0.20 16.79
C ARG A 828 27.50 0.16 17.61
N GLU A 829 26.35 0.41 17.02
CA GLU A 829 25.06 0.42 17.71
C GLU A 829 24.36 -0.94 17.60
N ILE A 830 24.06 -1.55 18.75
CA ILE A 830 23.43 -2.87 18.84
C ILE A 830 21.95 -2.70 19.16
N ARG A 831 21.09 -2.73 18.12
CA ARG A 831 19.64 -2.42 18.22
C ARG A 831 18.71 -3.61 17.94
N GLY A 832 19.25 -4.75 17.52
CA GLY A 832 18.48 -5.90 17.03
C GLY A 832 18.51 -6.05 15.50
N PHE A 833 18.29 -7.28 15.01
CA PHE A 833 18.44 -7.66 13.60
C PHE A 833 17.51 -6.90 12.64
N LYS A 834 16.36 -6.41 13.14
CA LYS A 834 15.38 -5.62 12.40
C LYS A 834 16.02 -4.38 11.75
N TYR A 835 16.92 -3.71 12.46
CA TYR A 835 17.51 -2.44 12.02
C TYR A 835 18.78 -2.59 11.18
N LEU A 836 19.22 -3.82 10.95
CA LEU A 836 20.33 -4.07 10.06
C LEU A 836 19.89 -3.79 8.62
N GLY A 837 20.69 -2.99 7.92
CA GLY A 837 20.60 -2.92 6.46
C GLY A 837 20.91 -4.29 5.86
N ASP A 838 20.44 -4.51 4.63
CA ASP A 838 20.53 -5.82 3.99
C ASP A 838 21.99 -6.32 3.87
N GLU A 839 22.97 -5.40 3.75
CA GLU A 839 24.40 -5.67 3.93
C GLU A 839 24.74 -6.43 5.23
N ALA A 840 24.33 -5.85 6.36
CA ALA A 840 24.69 -6.35 7.68
C ALA A 840 23.92 -7.62 8.01
N ARG A 841 22.68 -7.73 7.53
CA ARG A 841 21.90 -8.97 7.60
C ARG A 841 22.60 -10.11 6.87
N GLN A 842 23.06 -9.86 5.66
CA GLN A 842 23.78 -10.85 4.86
C GLN A 842 25.05 -11.31 5.61
N LYS A 843 25.86 -10.38 6.14
CA LYS A 843 27.05 -10.70 6.96
C LYS A 843 26.77 -11.54 8.22
N LEU A 844 25.65 -11.31 8.91
CA LEU A 844 25.30 -12.03 10.15
C LEU A 844 24.44 -13.28 9.94
N TRP A 845 24.07 -13.59 8.71
CA TRP A 845 23.10 -14.63 8.38
C TRP A 845 23.48 -16.02 8.91
N CYS A 846 24.76 -16.36 8.89
CA CYS A 846 25.28 -17.65 9.38
C CYS A 846 25.09 -17.82 10.90
N MET A 847 25.06 -16.72 11.65
CA MET A 847 25.01 -16.71 13.12
C MET A 847 23.60 -16.60 13.69
N ALA A 848 22.65 -16.02 12.94
CA ALA A 848 21.26 -15.80 13.35
C ALA A 848 20.56 -17.06 13.89
N THR A 849 19.76 -16.91 14.95
CA THR A 849 18.90 -17.98 15.50
C THR A 849 17.71 -18.27 14.57
N PRO A 850 17.03 -19.42 14.75
CA PRO A 850 15.80 -19.72 13.99
C PRO A 850 14.72 -18.65 14.14
N GLY A 851 14.55 -18.09 15.34
CA GLY A 851 13.63 -16.98 15.58
C GLY A 851 13.90 -15.81 14.63
N ILE A 852 15.15 -15.37 14.52
CA ILE A 852 15.55 -14.26 13.63
C ILE A 852 15.34 -14.58 12.16
N LYS A 853 15.74 -15.78 11.69
CA LYS A 853 15.58 -16.16 10.28
C LYS A 853 14.10 -16.20 9.88
N SER A 854 13.24 -16.71 10.76
CA SER A 854 11.79 -16.70 10.56
C SER A 854 11.24 -15.27 10.47
N MET A 855 11.70 -14.34 11.32
CA MET A 855 11.29 -12.94 11.23
C MET A 855 11.67 -12.29 9.89
N VAL A 856 12.85 -12.60 9.32
CA VAL A 856 13.28 -12.04 8.02
C VAL A 856 12.44 -12.55 6.87
N ILE A 857 12.22 -13.87 6.80
CA ILE A 857 11.42 -14.48 5.73
C ILE A 857 9.98 -13.97 5.79
N ALA A 858 9.40 -13.90 7.00
CA ALA A 858 8.05 -13.38 7.21
C ALA A 858 7.90 -11.90 6.81
N THR A 859 8.98 -11.12 6.87
CA THR A 859 8.95 -9.68 6.57
C THR A 859 9.23 -9.37 5.09
N LYS A 860 10.09 -10.15 4.40
CA LYS A 860 10.62 -9.80 3.06
C LYS A 860 9.96 -10.51 1.86
N ALA A 861 9.35 -11.69 2.01
CA ALA A 861 8.62 -12.42 0.96
C ALA A 861 9.33 -12.63 -0.43
N GLU A 862 10.65 -12.44 -0.55
CA GLU A 862 11.41 -12.48 -1.82
C GLU A 862 12.16 -13.82 -2.05
N ASP A 863 12.23 -14.29 -3.31
CA ASP A 863 12.94 -15.53 -3.73
C ASP A 863 14.41 -15.50 -3.32
N THR A 864 15.05 -14.33 -3.41
CA THR A 864 16.46 -14.08 -3.07
C THR A 864 16.83 -14.52 -1.64
N TRP A 865 16.18 -13.99 -0.60
CA TRP A 865 16.48 -14.36 0.80
C TRP A 865 16.16 -15.83 1.08
N ALA A 866 15.14 -16.39 0.42
CA ALA A 866 14.84 -17.82 0.49
C ALA A 866 15.94 -18.67 -0.18
N GLN A 867 16.49 -18.24 -1.32
CA GLN A 867 17.62 -18.90 -1.98
C GLN A 867 18.88 -18.87 -1.10
N ILE A 868 19.15 -17.78 -0.37
CA ILE A 868 20.26 -17.75 0.60
C ILE A 868 19.97 -18.58 1.85
N ALA A 869 18.71 -18.71 2.27
CA ALA A 869 18.31 -19.63 3.33
C ALA A 869 18.39 -21.10 2.91
N SER A 870 18.55 -21.38 1.61
CA SER A 870 18.64 -22.72 1.01
C SER A 870 20.04 -23.35 1.14
N THR A 871 20.25 -24.49 0.49
CA THR A 871 21.52 -25.24 0.47
C THR A 871 22.45 -24.89 -0.70
N ARG A 872 21.98 -24.17 -1.74
CA ARG A 872 22.77 -23.88 -2.98
C ARG A 872 23.86 -22.84 -2.77
N PHE A 873 23.65 -21.99 -1.78
CA PHE A 873 24.54 -20.89 -1.46
C PHE A 873 24.89 -20.95 0.02
N PHE A 874 26.07 -20.47 0.34
CA PHE A 874 26.37 -20.04 1.69
C PHE A 874 26.88 -18.61 1.63
N VAL A 875 26.56 -17.88 2.69
CA VAL A 875 27.16 -16.57 2.91
C VAL A 875 28.38 -16.80 3.78
N SER A 876 29.54 -16.41 3.27
CA SER A 876 30.77 -16.45 4.05
C SER A 876 30.72 -15.43 5.19
N ASN A 877 31.64 -15.52 6.15
CA ASN A 877 31.71 -14.58 7.26
C ASN A 877 31.93 -13.12 6.81
N ASP A 878 32.45 -12.91 5.59
CA ASP A 878 32.63 -11.58 5.00
C ASP A 878 31.35 -11.02 4.36
N GLY A 879 30.25 -11.78 4.38
CA GLY A 879 28.98 -11.40 3.76
C GLY A 879 28.94 -11.62 2.24
N LEU A 880 29.96 -12.26 1.67
CA LEU A 880 30.01 -12.55 0.25
C LEU A 880 29.20 -13.80 -0.05
N LEU A 881 28.50 -13.75 -1.19
CA LEU A 881 27.74 -14.88 -1.68
C LEU A 881 28.68 -15.81 -2.44
N HIS A 882 28.84 -17.03 -1.94
CA HIS A 882 29.64 -18.06 -2.59
C HIS A 882 28.74 -19.17 -3.11
N ALA A 883 29.19 -19.76 -4.21
CA ALA A 883 28.62 -21.00 -4.67
C ALA A 883 29.00 -22.14 -3.70
N SER A 884 28.00 -22.92 -3.25
CA SER A 884 28.25 -24.15 -2.51
C SER A 884 28.73 -25.30 -3.42
N GLU A 885 28.72 -25.11 -4.74
CA GLU A 885 28.93 -26.14 -5.79
C GLU A 885 29.50 -25.54 -7.11
N ASP A 886 30.12 -26.36 -7.98
CA ASP A 886 30.64 -25.95 -9.30
C ASP A 886 29.50 -25.65 -10.31
N MET A 887 29.64 -24.61 -11.15
CA MET A 887 28.65 -24.14 -12.14
C MET A 887 29.29 -23.69 -13.47
N LYS A 888 28.59 -23.84 -14.61
CA LYS A 888 29.11 -23.51 -15.97
C LYS A 888 28.64 -22.15 -16.49
N GLU A 889 29.35 -21.57 -17.46
CA GLU A 889 28.84 -20.38 -18.20
C GLU A 889 27.45 -20.66 -18.79
N GLY A 890 26.56 -19.67 -18.74
CA GLY A 890 25.15 -19.75 -19.08
C GLY A 890 24.20 -20.15 -17.93
N THR A 891 24.70 -20.57 -16.75
CA THR A 891 23.83 -20.98 -15.62
C THR A 891 23.05 -19.80 -15.02
N VAL A 892 21.74 -19.97 -14.78
CA VAL A 892 20.88 -18.97 -14.11
C VAL A 892 20.91 -19.16 -12.58
N LEU A 893 21.29 -18.12 -11.84
CA LEU A 893 21.45 -18.20 -10.37
C LEU A 893 20.17 -17.86 -9.60
N MET A 894 19.52 -16.75 -9.94
CA MET A 894 18.31 -16.25 -9.28
C MET A 894 17.50 -15.35 -10.23
N LYS A 895 16.19 -15.23 -9.97
CA LYS A 895 15.32 -14.23 -10.58
C LYS A 895 15.32 -12.99 -9.69
N VAL A 896 15.25 -11.82 -10.32
CA VAL A 896 15.38 -10.54 -9.62
C VAL A 896 14.14 -9.71 -9.89
N SER A 897 13.55 -9.18 -8.82
CA SER A 897 12.35 -8.34 -8.86
C SER A 897 12.72 -6.86 -8.91
N CYS A 898 13.71 -6.48 -8.11
CA CYS A 898 14.24 -5.14 -7.93
C CYS A 898 15.77 -5.17 -7.97
N MET A 899 16.36 -4.23 -8.70
CA MET A 899 17.79 -4.12 -8.89
C MET A 899 18.24 -2.67 -8.72
N GLU A 900 19.26 -2.45 -7.88
CA GLU A 900 19.83 -1.13 -7.64
C GLU A 900 21.36 -1.21 -7.60
N ILE A 901 22.04 -0.26 -8.26
CA ILE A 901 23.50 -0.13 -8.18
C ILE A 901 23.85 0.74 -6.97
N VAL A 902 24.54 0.17 -5.98
CA VAL A 902 24.99 0.86 -4.77
C VAL A 902 26.53 0.82 -4.71
N ARG A 903 27.17 1.94 -5.06
CA ARG A 903 28.64 2.05 -5.16
C ARG A 903 29.23 0.96 -6.07
N GLU A 904 30.09 0.09 -5.52
CA GLU A 904 30.71 -1.04 -6.21
C GLU A 904 29.84 -2.31 -6.20
N PHE A 905 28.61 -2.29 -5.67
CA PHE A 905 27.74 -3.46 -5.58
C PHE A 905 26.48 -3.30 -6.41
N LEU A 906 25.97 -4.43 -6.88
CA LEU A 906 24.62 -4.58 -7.36
C LEU A 906 23.76 -5.18 -6.24
N SER A 907 22.73 -4.47 -5.82
CA SER A 907 21.69 -4.99 -4.93
C SER A 907 20.59 -5.67 -5.73
N LEU A 908 20.24 -6.88 -5.34
CA LEU A 908 19.26 -7.78 -5.95
C LEU A 908 18.28 -8.18 -4.85
N ASP A 909 17.12 -7.52 -4.76
CA ASP A 909 16.15 -7.76 -3.69
C ASP A 909 16.82 -7.79 -2.28
N GLY A 910 17.72 -6.83 -2.04
CA GLY A 910 18.52 -6.71 -0.81
C GLY A 910 19.83 -7.52 -0.77
N ILE A 911 19.98 -8.60 -1.55
CA ILE A 911 21.26 -9.33 -1.65
C ILE A 911 22.25 -8.48 -2.43
N ARG A 912 23.52 -8.42 -2.01
CA ARG A 912 24.54 -7.72 -2.79
C ARG A 912 25.53 -8.66 -3.46
N ILE A 913 25.86 -8.34 -4.71
CA ILE A 913 26.97 -8.93 -5.47
C ILE A 913 27.91 -7.81 -5.95
N ARG A 914 29.22 -8.05 -5.95
CA ARG A 914 30.23 -7.00 -6.19
C ARG A 914 30.49 -6.78 -7.68
N HIS A 915 30.92 -5.57 -8.04
CA HIS A 915 31.49 -5.24 -9.33
C HIS A 915 32.80 -5.99 -9.60
N HIS A 916 32.96 -6.47 -10.83
CA HIS A 916 34.24 -6.88 -11.36
C HIS A 916 34.31 -6.53 -12.85
N CYS A 917 35.47 -6.05 -13.35
CA CYS A 917 35.60 -5.67 -14.77
C CYS A 917 35.70 -6.87 -15.72
N SER A 918 36.03 -8.04 -15.16
CA SER A 918 35.90 -9.34 -15.83
C SER A 918 34.90 -10.17 -15.04
N PRO A 919 33.61 -9.83 -15.07
CA PRO A 919 32.64 -10.44 -14.18
C PRO A 919 32.37 -11.90 -14.54
N ASN A 920 31.91 -12.68 -13.58
CA ASN A 920 31.42 -14.02 -13.84
C ASN A 920 29.91 -14.08 -14.06
N VAL A 921 29.15 -13.05 -13.69
CA VAL A 921 27.73 -12.91 -14.03
C VAL A 921 27.41 -11.65 -14.84
N ALA A 922 26.35 -11.73 -15.64
CA ALA A 922 25.64 -10.60 -16.22
C ALA A 922 24.15 -10.70 -15.88
N VAL A 923 23.46 -9.55 -15.90
CA VAL A 923 22.00 -9.52 -15.81
C VAL A 923 21.45 -9.49 -17.22
N ILE A 924 20.63 -10.48 -17.55
CA ILE A 924 20.01 -10.61 -18.87
C ILE A 924 18.53 -10.90 -18.65
N GLU A 925 17.66 -9.95 -19.04
CA GLU A 925 16.20 -10.04 -18.87
C GLU A 925 15.79 -10.45 -17.44
N ASN A 926 16.20 -9.65 -16.44
CA ASN A 926 15.90 -9.83 -15.00
C ASN A 926 16.40 -11.16 -14.38
N ARG A 927 17.38 -11.81 -15.01
CA ARG A 927 18.03 -13.02 -14.52
C ARG A 927 19.52 -12.78 -14.34
N VAL A 928 20.06 -13.25 -13.24
CA VAL A 928 21.52 -13.27 -13.00
C VAL A 928 22.08 -14.53 -13.64
N VAL A 929 22.88 -14.37 -14.68
CA VAL A 929 23.39 -15.46 -15.53
C VAL A 929 24.91 -15.48 -15.52
N LEU A 930 25.51 -16.66 -15.37
CA LEU A 930 26.95 -16.81 -15.52
C LEU A 930 27.39 -16.51 -16.95
N ILE A 931 28.38 -15.64 -17.14
CA ILE A 931 29.04 -15.39 -18.43
C ILE A 931 30.43 -16.05 -18.52
N SER A 932 30.86 -16.69 -17.44
CA SER A 932 32.05 -17.56 -17.35
C SER A 932 31.78 -18.72 -16.37
N PRO A 933 32.49 -19.86 -16.45
CA PRO A 933 32.38 -20.94 -15.45
C PRO A 933 32.86 -20.50 -14.06
N VAL A 934 32.32 -21.12 -13.00
CA VAL A 934 32.55 -20.78 -11.57
C VAL A 934 32.69 -22.08 -10.75
N SER A 935 33.76 -22.24 -9.96
CA SER A 935 33.95 -23.39 -9.07
C SER A 935 33.34 -23.20 -7.65
N ALA A 936 33.10 -24.29 -6.93
CA ALA A 936 32.63 -24.29 -5.55
C ALA A 936 33.57 -23.44 -4.67
N GLY A 937 32.99 -22.50 -3.92
CA GLY A 937 33.72 -21.52 -3.12
C GLY A 937 34.13 -20.25 -3.87
N GLU A 938 33.95 -20.14 -5.19
CA GLU A 938 34.13 -18.86 -5.90
C GLU A 938 33.02 -17.85 -5.56
N GLU A 939 33.39 -16.56 -5.62
CA GLU A 939 32.51 -15.41 -5.38
C GLU A 939 31.68 -15.07 -6.63
N ILE A 940 30.41 -14.71 -6.46
CA ILE A 940 29.54 -14.24 -7.54
C ILE A 940 29.67 -12.71 -7.75
N ASN A 941 29.99 -12.24 -8.97
CA ASN A 941 30.32 -10.83 -9.28
C ASN A 941 29.90 -10.34 -10.71
N VAL A 942 29.64 -9.04 -10.90
CA VAL A 942 28.95 -8.43 -12.08
C VAL A 942 29.66 -7.19 -12.68
N ASP A 943 29.50 -6.87 -13.98
CA ASP A 943 29.98 -5.59 -14.55
C ASP A 943 28.89 -4.50 -14.49
N LEU A 944 29.11 -3.47 -13.68
CA LEU A 944 28.15 -2.37 -13.51
C LEU A 944 28.09 -1.44 -14.72
N ASN A 945 29.10 -1.41 -15.59
CA ASN A 945 29.05 -0.63 -16.83
C ASN A 945 28.00 -1.17 -17.81
N CYS A 946 27.63 -2.45 -17.68
CA CYS A 946 26.55 -3.05 -18.48
C CYS A 946 25.15 -2.60 -18.02
N LEU A 947 25.02 -2.17 -16.77
CA LEU A 947 23.72 -1.85 -16.17
C LEU A 947 23.38 -0.36 -16.20
N SER A 948 24.37 0.51 -16.37
CA SER A 948 24.14 1.96 -16.43
C SER A 948 24.98 2.66 -17.49
N TYR A 949 24.33 3.53 -18.27
CA TYR A 949 24.99 4.34 -19.28
C TYR A 949 25.92 5.40 -18.66
N LEU A 950 25.50 5.97 -17.52
CA LEU A 950 26.27 6.89 -16.69
C LEU A 950 26.03 6.50 -15.23
N LEU A 951 27.08 6.07 -14.54
CA LEU A 951 26.97 5.84 -13.10
C LEU A 951 26.83 7.17 -12.38
N LEU A 952 25.95 7.20 -11.37
CA LEU A 952 25.75 8.36 -10.51
C LEU A 952 27.03 8.74 -9.75
N GLU A 953 27.77 7.73 -9.28
CA GLU A 953 29.05 7.89 -8.59
C GLU A 953 30.11 7.02 -9.26
N ALA A 954 31.22 7.65 -9.65
CA ALA A 954 32.38 6.94 -10.13
C ALA A 954 33.17 6.34 -8.96
N PHE A 955 33.69 5.12 -9.11
CA PHE A 955 34.50 4.47 -8.08
C PHE A 955 35.74 3.80 -8.66
N GLU A 956 36.73 3.57 -7.80
CA GLU A 956 38.01 2.97 -8.18
C GLU A 956 37.94 1.44 -8.03
N CYS A 957 38.11 0.74 -9.14
CA CYS A 957 38.12 -0.72 -9.18
C CYS A 957 39.54 -1.25 -9.09
N ASN A 958 39.75 -2.18 -8.14
CA ASN A 958 41.01 -2.88 -7.87
C ASN A 958 41.00 -4.33 -8.38
N CYS A 959 40.13 -4.65 -9.34
CA CYS A 959 40.07 -5.99 -9.91
C CYS A 959 41.40 -6.38 -10.56
N SER A 960 41.66 -7.68 -10.64
CA SER A 960 42.91 -8.24 -11.17
C SER A 960 43.14 -8.00 -12.66
N GLN A 961 42.14 -7.49 -13.40
CA GLN A 961 42.23 -7.25 -14.85
C GLN A 961 43.17 -6.09 -15.20
N PHE A 962 43.33 -5.09 -14.33
CA PHE A 962 44.19 -3.92 -14.58
C PHE A 962 45.38 -3.92 -13.61
N LYS A 963 46.56 -3.52 -14.10
CA LYS A 963 47.80 -3.48 -13.30
C LYS A 963 47.76 -2.44 -12.18
N SER A 964 46.92 -1.43 -12.35
CA SER A 964 46.70 -0.35 -11.41
C SER A 964 45.20 -0.15 -11.22
N PRO A 965 44.80 0.42 -10.07
CA PRO A 965 43.43 0.88 -9.86
C PRO A 965 42.95 1.76 -11.03
N HIS A 966 41.66 1.68 -11.37
CA HIS A 966 41.08 2.42 -12.49
C HIS A 966 39.63 2.81 -12.21
N LEU A 967 39.16 3.89 -12.85
CA LEU A 967 37.88 4.52 -12.56
C LEU A 967 36.73 3.89 -13.36
N ILE A 968 35.64 3.55 -12.68
CA ILE A 968 34.39 3.05 -13.26
C ILE A 968 33.36 4.17 -13.28
N GLN A 969 32.82 4.51 -14.46
CA GLN A 969 31.93 5.68 -14.64
C GLN A 969 30.65 5.36 -15.44
N GLY A 970 30.41 4.10 -15.78
CA GLY A 970 29.30 3.67 -16.64
C GLY A 970 29.69 3.59 -18.12
N PHE A 971 28.77 3.05 -18.92
CA PHE A 971 29.03 2.67 -20.32
C PHE A 971 29.56 3.80 -21.20
N LYS A 972 29.13 5.05 -20.99
CA LYS A 972 29.50 6.20 -21.84
C LYS A 972 31.02 6.42 -21.93
N TRP A 973 31.72 6.23 -20.83
CA TRP A 973 33.15 6.54 -20.68
C TRP A 973 34.07 5.39 -21.06
N LEU A 974 33.49 4.25 -21.41
CA LEU A 974 34.25 3.18 -22.03
C LEU A 974 34.83 3.68 -23.36
N ASN A 975 36.06 3.26 -23.66
CA ASN A 975 36.60 3.48 -25.00
C ASN A 975 35.79 2.69 -26.03
N GLU A 976 35.89 3.07 -27.31
CA GLU A 976 35.07 2.45 -28.36
C GLU A 976 35.25 0.93 -28.46
N GLU A 977 36.44 0.43 -28.15
CA GLU A 977 36.72 -1.02 -28.11
C GLU A 977 35.95 -1.74 -26.99
N LYS A 978 35.94 -1.18 -25.77
CA LYS A 978 35.18 -1.71 -24.63
C LYS A 978 33.68 -1.54 -24.79
N LYS A 979 33.22 -0.41 -25.35
CA LYS A 979 31.80 -0.23 -25.70
C LYS A 979 31.36 -1.35 -26.62
N HIS A 980 32.13 -1.61 -27.66
CA HIS A 980 31.84 -2.68 -28.60
C HIS A 980 31.82 -4.06 -27.91
N ALA A 981 32.80 -4.36 -27.04
CA ALA A 981 32.89 -5.63 -26.34
C ALA A 981 31.75 -5.89 -25.32
N CYS A 982 31.37 -4.88 -24.52
CA CYS A 982 30.35 -5.05 -23.49
C CYS A 982 28.91 -4.82 -24.00
N MET A 983 28.72 -4.25 -25.19
CA MET A 983 27.40 -3.88 -25.74
C MET A 983 26.37 -5.00 -25.63
N ILE A 984 26.82 -6.24 -25.82
CA ILE A 984 25.97 -7.42 -25.83
C ILE A 984 25.34 -7.75 -24.45
N PHE A 985 25.99 -7.36 -23.36
CA PHE A 985 25.53 -7.58 -21.98
C PHE A 985 24.84 -6.36 -21.39
N THR A 986 24.76 -5.26 -22.14
CA THR A 986 24.17 -4.02 -21.62
C THR A 986 22.64 -4.12 -21.52
N GLU A 987 22.06 -3.47 -20.53
CA GLU A 987 20.61 -3.31 -20.41
C GLU A 987 20.01 -2.61 -21.66
N PRO A 988 18.76 -2.91 -22.06
CA PRO A 988 18.12 -2.26 -23.21
C PRO A 988 18.10 -0.72 -23.11
N SER A 989 17.98 -0.18 -21.91
CA SER A 989 18.04 1.27 -21.64
C SER A 989 19.42 1.87 -21.95
N VAL A 990 20.50 1.15 -21.61
CA VAL A 990 21.88 1.54 -21.90
C VAL A 990 22.13 1.50 -23.40
N ARG A 991 21.62 0.49 -24.10
CA ARG A 991 21.69 0.39 -25.58
C ARG A 991 20.96 1.55 -26.25
N ALA A 992 19.72 1.83 -25.82
CA ALA A 992 18.92 2.92 -26.36
C ALA A 992 19.59 4.29 -26.12
N ALA A 993 20.14 4.52 -24.92
CA ALA A 993 20.88 5.74 -24.59
C ALA A 993 22.15 5.90 -25.45
N ALA A 994 22.93 4.84 -25.64
CA ALA A 994 24.10 4.86 -26.49
C ALA A 994 23.75 5.23 -27.94
N LEU A 995 22.72 4.59 -28.50
CA LEU A 995 22.23 4.88 -29.86
C LEU A 995 21.75 6.33 -29.99
N LYS A 996 21.02 6.84 -29.00
CA LYS A 996 20.56 8.23 -28.96
C LYS A 996 21.70 9.24 -28.89
N ASP A 997 22.81 8.93 -28.20
CA ASP A 997 24.02 9.78 -28.12
C ASP A 997 24.87 9.71 -29.41
N GLY A 998 24.34 9.12 -30.48
CA GLY A 998 25.00 9.04 -31.79
C GLY A 998 26.05 7.94 -31.89
N TYR A 999 26.06 6.98 -30.97
CA TYR A 999 26.90 5.79 -31.11
C TYR A 999 26.56 5.07 -32.41
N LYS A 1000 27.47 5.15 -33.39
CA LYS A 1000 27.32 4.46 -34.67
C LYS A 1000 27.73 3.02 -34.49
N MET A 1001 26.74 2.16 -34.45
CA MET A 1001 26.96 0.72 -34.41
C MET A 1001 27.78 0.30 -35.64
N LYS A 1002 28.99 -0.20 -35.42
CA LYS A 1002 29.80 -0.79 -36.49
C LYS A 1002 29.31 -2.21 -36.74
N CYS A 1003 29.17 -2.56 -38.01
CA CYS A 1003 29.06 -3.94 -38.44
C CYS A 1003 30.46 -4.47 -38.75
N ASP A 1004 30.74 -5.72 -38.37
CA ASP A 1004 32.03 -6.36 -38.64
C ASP A 1004 32.18 -6.72 -40.14
N SER A 1005 31.08 -6.72 -40.89
CA SER A 1005 31.08 -6.93 -42.35
C SER A 1005 31.10 -5.60 -43.11
N SER A 1006 32.01 -5.47 -44.07
CA SER A 1006 32.09 -4.30 -44.97
C SER A 1006 30.98 -4.24 -46.03
N LEU A 1007 30.26 -5.35 -46.25
CA LEU A 1007 29.15 -5.44 -47.20
C LEU A 1007 27.81 -5.01 -46.60
N ILE A 1008 27.77 -4.78 -45.29
CA ILE A 1008 26.57 -4.39 -44.55
C ILE A 1008 26.78 -3.06 -43.86
N LYS A 1009 25.77 -2.20 -43.95
CA LYS A 1009 25.66 -1.00 -43.12
C LYS A 1009 24.41 -1.08 -42.26
N ILE A 1010 24.51 -0.57 -41.04
CA ILE A 1010 23.35 -0.42 -40.15
C ILE A 1010 22.79 0.98 -40.36
N CYS A 1011 21.53 1.06 -40.78
CA CYS A 1011 20.82 2.31 -41.07
C CYS A 1011 19.52 2.37 -40.28
N GLU A 1012 18.95 3.57 -40.14
CA GLU A 1012 17.60 3.73 -39.58
C GLU A 1012 16.55 3.44 -40.66
N GLY A 1013 15.59 2.58 -40.35
CA GLY A 1013 14.54 2.06 -41.21
C GLY A 1013 13.17 2.07 -40.53
N ARG A 1014 12.19 1.37 -41.11
CA ARG A 1014 10.78 1.42 -40.65
C ARG A 1014 10.58 0.77 -39.29
N THR A 1015 11.43 -0.19 -38.93
CA THR A 1015 11.36 -0.99 -37.71
C THR A 1015 12.45 -0.63 -36.69
N GLY A 1016 13.16 0.48 -36.89
CA GLY A 1016 14.30 0.89 -36.06
C GLY A 1016 15.60 0.79 -36.83
N LEU A 1017 16.65 0.21 -36.23
CA LEU A 1017 17.92 -0.01 -36.94
C LEU A 1017 17.85 -1.31 -37.77
N GLU A 1018 18.15 -1.19 -39.05
CA GLU A 1018 18.03 -2.23 -40.05
C GLU A 1018 19.36 -2.43 -40.79
N ALA A 1019 19.69 -3.68 -41.12
CA ALA A 1019 20.86 -4.02 -41.92
C ALA A 1019 20.57 -3.88 -43.43
N HIS A 1020 21.34 -3.06 -44.14
CA HIS A 1020 21.24 -2.88 -45.60
C HIS A 1020 22.54 -3.23 -46.31
N ALA A 1021 22.43 -3.71 -47.54
CA ALA A 1021 23.59 -3.99 -48.39
C ALA A 1021 24.29 -2.69 -48.84
N THR A 1022 25.61 -2.60 -48.68
CA THR A 1022 26.43 -1.46 -49.15
C THR A 1022 26.85 -1.57 -50.61
N ALA A 1023 26.73 -2.77 -51.20
CA ALA A 1023 27.03 -3.09 -52.59
C ALA A 1023 26.12 -4.25 -53.05
N ASN A 1024 26.04 -4.50 -54.36
CA ASN A 1024 25.34 -5.68 -54.86
C ASN A 1024 26.01 -6.95 -54.32
N ILE A 1025 25.24 -7.83 -53.67
CA ILE A 1025 25.71 -9.11 -53.13
C ILE A 1025 25.17 -10.23 -54.03
N PRO A 1026 26.03 -10.92 -54.81
CA PRO A 1026 25.60 -12.02 -55.67
C PRO A 1026 25.04 -13.20 -54.86
N ALA A 1027 24.06 -13.90 -55.42
CA ALA A 1027 23.51 -15.12 -54.85
C ALA A 1027 24.61 -16.13 -54.47
N GLY A 1028 24.49 -16.75 -53.30
CA GLY A 1028 25.45 -17.70 -52.74
C GLY A 1028 26.67 -17.07 -52.04
N THR A 1029 26.84 -15.75 -52.11
CA THR A 1029 27.93 -15.06 -51.40
C THR A 1029 27.75 -15.18 -49.89
N ARG A 1030 28.81 -15.60 -49.19
CA ARG A 1030 28.89 -15.56 -47.72
C ARG A 1030 29.63 -14.31 -47.30
N PHE A 1031 29.02 -13.49 -46.45
CA PHE A 1031 29.52 -12.15 -46.17
C PHE A 1031 29.65 -11.79 -44.68
N MET A 1032 29.25 -12.66 -43.75
CA MET A 1032 29.34 -12.42 -42.31
C MET A 1032 29.43 -13.73 -41.52
N THR A 1033 30.23 -13.78 -40.45
CA THR A 1033 30.35 -14.92 -39.50
C THR A 1033 30.43 -14.39 -38.07
N ILE A 1034 29.69 -14.98 -37.13
CA ILE A 1034 29.52 -14.52 -35.73
C ILE A 1034 29.75 -15.69 -34.76
N GLN A 1035 30.47 -15.48 -33.65
CA GLN A 1035 30.77 -16.49 -32.60
C GLN A 1035 30.75 -15.86 -31.18
N GLY A 1036 30.05 -16.46 -30.20
CA GLY A 1036 29.85 -15.82 -28.89
C GLY A 1036 29.16 -16.67 -27.80
N LEU A 1037 28.66 -15.99 -26.74
CA LEU A 1037 28.04 -16.61 -25.55
C LEU A 1037 26.73 -17.33 -25.87
N CYS A 1038 26.53 -18.51 -25.27
CA CYS A 1038 25.29 -19.27 -25.37
C CYS A 1038 24.48 -19.18 -24.07
N LEU A 1039 23.19 -18.89 -24.19
CA LEU A 1039 22.23 -18.82 -23.09
C LEU A 1039 21.28 -20.03 -23.12
N PRO A 1040 20.78 -20.50 -21.95
CA PRO A 1040 19.80 -21.59 -21.90
C PRO A 1040 18.36 -21.13 -22.20
N PHE A 1041 18.17 -19.85 -22.53
CA PHE A 1041 16.89 -19.24 -22.85
C PHE A 1041 17.03 -18.34 -24.08
N SER A 1042 15.95 -18.16 -24.82
CA SER A 1042 15.90 -17.24 -25.96
C SER A 1042 15.70 -15.79 -25.49
N THR A 1043 16.28 -14.85 -26.23
CA THR A 1043 16.05 -13.40 -26.10
C THR A 1043 15.72 -12.83 -27.48
N ALA A 1044 15.36 -11.54 -27.57
CA ALA A 1044 15.13 -10.90 -28.87
C ALA A 1044 16.40 -10.80 -29.74
N CYS A 1045 17.58 -11.00 -29.14
CA CYS A 1045 18.89 -10.86 -29.79
C CYS A 1045 19.66 -12.18 -29.86
N THR A 1046 18.99 -13.34 -29.75
CA THR A 1046 19.65 -14.65 -29.88
C THR A 1046 19.26 -15.39 -31.14
N VAL A 1047 20.10 -16.34 -31.56
CA VAL A 1047 19.78 -17.36 -32.56
C VAL A 1047 20.07 -18.75 -32.00
N GLN A 1048 19.12 -19.66 -32.17
CA GLN A 1048 19.24 -21.03 -31.68
C GLN A 1048 20.33 -21.81 -32.43
N LEU A 1049 21.30 -22.32 -31.68
CA LEU A 1049 22.34 -23.22 -32.19
C LEU A 1049 22.00 -24.69 -32.01
N SER A 1050 21.31 -25.01 -30.93
CA SER A 1050 20.77 -26.33 -30.62
C SER A 1050 19.70 -26.19 -29.54
N GLU A 1051 19.06 -27.29 -29.16
CA GLU A 1051 18.11 -27.29 -28.04
C GLU A 1051 18.72 -26.70 -26.77
N GLY A 1052 18.00 -25.78 -26.11
CA GLY A 1052 18.46 -25.08 -24.91
C GLY A 1052 19.77 -24.32 -25.07
N LYS A 1053 20.18 -23.98 -26.30
CA LYS A 1053 21.44 -23.28 -26.58
C LYS A 1053 21.20 -22.19 -27.61
N HIS A 1054 21.08 -20.97 -27.12
CA HIS A 1054 20.81 -19.78 -27.92
C HIS A 1054 22.06 -18.89 -27.95
N LEU A 1055 22.62 -18.67 -29.14
CA LEU A 1055 23.77 -17.79 -29.34
C LEU A 1055 23.32 -16.33 -29.30
N LEU A 1056 23.89 -15.55 -28.40
CA LEU A 1056 23.67 -14.11 -28.33
C LEU A 1056 24.37 -13.41 -29.50
N LEU A 1057 23.62 -12.67 -30.33
CA LEU A 1057 24.09 -12.01 -31.54
C LEU A 1057 24.86 -10.71 -31.25
N PHE A 1058 25.91 -10.46 -32.03
CA PHE A 1058 26.71 -9.22 -32.00
C PHE A 1058 27.23 -8.87 -33.41
N GLY A 1059 28.05 -7.81 -33.51
CA GLY A 1059 28.79 -7.48 -34.75
C GLY A 1059 27.92 -6.94 -35.90
N GLY A 1060 26.68 -6.53 -35.60
CA GLY A 1060 25.68 -6.06 -36.58
C GLY A 1060 24.62 -7.12 -36.93
N ALA A 1061 24.85 -8.39 -36.58
CA ALA A 1061 23.89 -9.47 -36.83
C ALA A 1061 22.58 -9.29 -36.04
N GLN A 1062 22.62 -8.57 -34.92
CA GLN A 1062 21.44 -8.24 -34.12
C GLN A 1062 20.45 -7.29 -34.81
N PHE A 1063 20.79 -6.74 -35.99
CA PHE A 1063 19.93 -5.83 -36.79
C PHE A 1063 19.43 -6.46 -38.10
N LEU A 1064 19.60 -7.78 -38.28
CA LEU A 1064 19.05 -8.48 -39.44
C LEU A 1064 17.53 -8.51 -39.34
N SER A 1065 16.82 -7.94 -40.32
CA SER A 1065 15.36 -7.84 -40.29
C SER A 1065 14.66 -9.14 -40.70
N HIS A 1066 13.41 -9.31 -40.28
CA HIS A 1066 12.59 -10.45 -40.70
C HIS A 1066 11.94 -10.25 -42.08
N SER A 1067 11.90 -11.30 -42.90
CA SER A 1067 10.98 -11.43 -44.03
C SER A 1067 10.52 -12.88 -44.21
N CYS A 1068 9.24 -13.10 -44.54
CA CYS A 1068 8.75 -14.42 -44.95
C CYS A 1068 9.28 -14.84 -46.34
N ASP A 1069 9.72 -13.87 -47.15
CA ASP A 1069 10.48 -14.08 -48.39
C ASP A 1069 11.89 -13.48 -48.21
N ALA A 1070 12.69 -14.13 -47.37
CA ALA A 1070 14.01 -13.69 -46.98
C ALA A 1070 15.01 -13.73 -48.15
N ASN A 1071 15.95 -12.78 -48.17
CA ASN A 1071 17.03 -12.75 -49.17
C ASN A 1071 18.35 -13.35 -48.68
N ILE A 1072 18.48 -13.68 -47.38
CA ILE A 1072 19.60 -14.43 -46.83
C ILE A 1072 19.13 -15.64 -46.00
N ARG A 1073 20.04 -16.61 -45.82
CA ARG A 1073 19.91 -17.68 -44.82
C ARG A 1073 21.09 -17.66 -43.84
N LEU A 1074 20.84 -18.12 -42.61
CA LEU A 1074 21.90 -18.35 -41.62
C LEU A 1074 22.38 -19.81 -41.68
N ARG A 1075 23.69 -20.01 -41.63
CA ARG A 1075 24.33 -21.31 -41.44
C ARG A 1075 24.82 -21.40 -40.01
N VAL A 1076 24.31 -22.36 -39.26
CA VAL A 1076 24.69 -22.61 -37.86
C VAL A 1076 25.76 -23.69 -37.81
N ASP A 1077 26.78 -23.47 -37.00
CA ASP A 1077 27.74 -24.47 -36.52
C ASP A 1077 27.68 -24.48 -34.99
N ALA A 1078 26.91 -25.43 -34.45
CA ALA A 1078 26.69 -25.59 -33.02
C ALA A 1078 27.90 -26.11 -32.25
N VAL A 1079 28.85 -26.75 -32.94
CA VAL A 1079 30.08 -27.30 -32.35
C VAL A 1079 31.04 -26.16 -32.04
N ASN A 1080 31.22 -25.26 -32.99
CA ASN A 1080 32.10 -24.10 -32.83
C ASN A 1080 31.39 -22.86 -32.26
N ASN A 1081 30.11 -22.96 -31.90
CA ASN A 1081 29.26 -21.84 -31.45
C ASN A 1081 29.22 -20.66 -32.45
N THR A 1082 29.15 -20.95 -33.76
CA THR A 1082 29.20 -19.91 -34.81
C THR A 1082 27.97 -19.92 -35.72
N ILE A 1083 27.66 -18.75 -36.30
CA ILE A 1083 26.69 -18.61 -37.39
C ILE A 1083 27.31 -17.86 -38.58
N GLY A 1084 26.85 -18.10 -39.81
CA GLY A 1084 27.26 -17.36 -41.00
C GLY A 1084 26.12 -16.96 -41.93
N CYS A 1085 26.16 -15.77 -42.54
CA CYS A 1085 25.14 -15.25 -43.45
C CYS A 1085 25.47 -15.56 -44.91
N GLU A 1086 24.51 -16.12 -45.67
CA GLU A 1086 24.63 -16.45 -47.10
C GLU A 1086 23.45 -15.88 -47.90
N ALA A 1087 23.72 -15.20 -49.01
CA ALA A 1087 22.69 -14.67 -49.92
C ALA A 1087 21.94 -15.79 -50.67
N LEU A 1088 20.60 -15.75 -50.69
CA LEU A 1088 19.74 -16.72 -51.38
C LEU A 1088 19.48 -16.34 -52.85
N ARG A 1089 19.55 -15.04 -53.15
CA ARG A 1089 19.46 -14.44 -54.49
C ARG A 1089 20.37 -13.22 -54.55
N ASP A 1090 20.51 -12.63 -55.72
CA ASP A 1090 21.20 -11.34 -55.85
C ASP A 1090 20.46 -10.30 -54.99
N ILE A 1091 21.20 -9.61 -54.12
CA ILE A 1091 20.72 -8.53 -53.27
C ILE A 1091 21.26 -7.24 -53.85
N SER A 1092 20.38 -6.32 -54.21
CA SER A 1092 20.80 -5.04 -54.79
C SER A 1092 21.40 -4.13 -53.72
N VAL A 1093 22.26 -3.21 -54.11
CA VAL A 1093 22.72 -2.13 -53.23
C VAL A 1093 21.53 -1.38 -52.61
N GLU A 1094 21.65 -1.00 -51.35
CA GLU A 1094 20.59 -0.38 -50.53
C GLU A 1094 19.38 -1.29 -50.20
N GLU A 1095 19.34 -2.51 -50.71
CA GLU A 1095 18.28 -3.46 -50.36
C GLU A 1095 18.43 -3.92 -48.89
N LEU A 1096 17.30 -4.04 -48.20
CA LEU A 1096 17.20 -4.54 -46.82
C LEU A 1096 17.68 -6.00 -46.76
N VAL A 1097 18.61 -6.30 -45.86
CA VAL A 1097 19.07 -7.66 -45.62
C VAL A 1097 18.11 -8.33 -44.65
N SER A 1098 17.42 -9.36 -45.14
CA SER A 1098 16.34 -10.01 -44.43
C SER A 1098 16.57 -11.51 -44.28
N VAL A 1099 16.35 -12.00 -43.06
CA VAL A 1099 16.41 -13.41 -42.69
C VAL A 1099 15.02 -13.87 -42.26
N ASN A 1100 14.66 -15.11 -42.53
CA ASN A 1100 13.42 -15.66 -42.00
C ASN A 1100 13.65 -16.15 -40.55
N TYR A 1101 13.19 -15.38 -39.56
CA TYR A 1101 13.32 -15.76 -38.14
C TYR A 1101 12.71 -17.13 -37.83
N VAL A 1102 11.60 -17.52 -38.48
CA VAL A 1102 11.03 -18.85 -38.25
C VAL A 1102 11.95 -19.97 -38.75
N ALA A 1103 12.96 -19.71 -39.58
CA ALA A 1103 13.90 -20.72 -40.05
C ALA A 1103 15.10 -20.93 -39.11
N VAL A 1104 15.27 -20.09 -38.08
CA VAL A 1104 16.46 -20.07 -37.20
C VAL A 1104 16.15 -20.18 -35.71
N GLU A 1105 14.90 -19.96 -35.30
CA GLU A 1105 14.42 -20.09 -33.92
C GLU A 1105 13.21 -21.03 -33.86
N TRP A 1106 13.23 -21.99 -32.93
CA TRP A 1106 12.13 -22.94 -32.73
C TRP A 1106 10.90 -22.23 -32.16
N ASP A 1107 11.10 -21.41 -31.14
CA ASP A 1107 10.09 -20.62 -30.45
C ASP A 1107 10.67 -19.24 -30.15
N LEU A 1108 10.05 -18.18 -30.66
CA LEU A 1108 10.56 -16.82 -30.50
C LEU A 1108 10.27 -16.29 -29.09
N SER A 1109 11.27 -15.68 -28.45
CA SER A 1109 11.14 -14.96 -27.18
C SER A 1109 10.15 -13.79 -27.25
N ALA A 1110 10.06 -13.13 -28.41
CA ALA A 1110 9.16 -12.01 -28.68
C ALA A 1110 8.44 -12.22 -30.03
N PRO A 1111 7.27 -12.88 -30.03
CA PRO A 1111 6.46 -13.03 -31.23
C PRO A 1111 5.91 -11.68 -31.73
N PHE A 1112 5.74 -11.53 -33.04
CA PHE A 1112 5.22 -10.29 -33.64
C PHE A 1112 4.44 -10.55 -34.93
N HIS A 1113 3.60 -9.59 -35.31
CA HIS A 1113 2.91 -9.59 -36.59
C HIS A 1113 3.83 -9.10 -37.71
N CYS A 1114 3.95 -9.88 -38.77
CA CYS A 1114 4.81 -9.65 -39.91
C CYS A 1114 4.27 -8.54 -40.82
N LEU A 1115 5.13 -7.58 -41.15
CA LEU A 1115 4.83 -6.48 -42.08
C LEU A 1115 5.54 -6.66 -43.44
N CYS A 1116 5.96 -7.89 -43.80
CA CYS A 1116 6.75 -8.10 -45.02
C CYS A 1116 5.93 -8.00 -46.32
N HIS A 1117 4.59 -8.05 -46.24
CA HIS A 1117 3.65 -8.04 -47.38
C HIS A 1117 3.91 -9.10 -48.47
N SER A 1118 4.70 -10.12 -48.18
CA SER A 1118 4.93 -11.23 -49.10
C SER A 1118 3.62 -11.97 -49.40
N PRO A 1119 3.35 -12.40 -50.64
CA PRO A 1119 2.21 -13.27 -50.94
C PRO A 1119 2.29 -14.64 -50.24
N LYS A 1120 3.46 -14.99 -49.69
CA LYS A 1120 3.69 -16.19 -48.86
C LYS A 1120 3.86 -15.84 -47.38
N CYS A 1121 3.38 -14.66 -46.95
CA CYS A 1121 3.51 -14.21 -45.57
C CYS A 1121 2.77 -15.16 -44.61
N LEU A 1122 3.41 -15.45 -43.48
CA LEU A 1122 2.82 -16.25 -42.41
C LEU A 1122 1.93 -15.43 -41.46
N HIS A 1123 1.92 -14.11 -41.64
CA HIS A 1123 1.27 -13.11 -40.78
C HIS A 1123 1.81 -13.08 -39.35
N ASP A 1124 1.75 -14.17 -38.59
CA ASP A 1124 2.23 -14.21 -37.21
C ASP A 1124 3.56 -14.96 -37.08
N ILE A 1125 4.61 -14.26 -36.65
CA ILE A 1125 5.96 -14.80 -36.52
C ILE A 1125 6.18 -15.23 -35.07
N ARG A 1126 6.05 -16.54 -34.84
CA ARG A 1126 6.14 -17.15 -33.50
C ARG A 1126 7.28 -18.17 -33.33
N GLY A 1127 7.89 -18.62 -34.43
CA GLY A 1127 8.96 -19.63 -34.44
C GLY A 1127 8.62 -20.84 -35.32
N PHE A 1128 9.64 -21.64 -35.67
CA PHE A 1128 9.47 -22.83 -36.53
C PHE A 1128 8.46 -23.83 -35.97
N ARG A 1129 8.38 -23.91 -34.64
CA ARG A 1129 7.45 -24.76 -33.87
C ARG A 1129 6.02 -24.65 -34.38
N TYR A 1130 5.56 -23.45 -34.72
CA TYR A 1130 4.16 -23.19 -35.04
C TYR A 1130 3.81 -23.32 -36.53
N LEU A 1131 4.75 -23.79 -37.37
CA LEU A 1131 4.53 -23.96 -38.82
C LEU A 1131 3.90 -25.32 -39.14
N SER A 1132 2.97 -25.33 -40.10
CA SER A 1132 2.41 -26.57 -40.67
C SER A 1132 3.42 -27.35 -41.51
N ASN A 1133 3.23 -28.64 -41.73
CA ASN A 1133 4.14 -29.46 -42.57
C ASN A 1133 4.34 -28.92 -43.97
N ALA A 1134 3.30 -28.37 -44.60
CA ALA A 1134 3.41 -27.71 -45.90
C ALA A 1134 4.31 -26.45 -45.82
N GLN A 1135 4.18 -25.65 -44.76
CA GLN A 1135 5.04 -24.48 -44.53
C GLN A 1135 6.48 -24.91 -44.21
N ARG A 1136 6.68 -25.95 -43.39
CA ARG A 1136 8.00 -26.52 -43.08
C ARG A 1136 8.72 -26.99 -44.34
N LEU A 1137 8.01 -27.70 -45.23
CA LEU A 1137 8.51 -28.12 -46.54
C LEU A 1137 8.88 -26.91 -47.41
N ALA A 1138 8.04 -25.86 -47.42
CA ALA A 1138 8.31 -24.65 -48.20
C ALA A 1138 9.60 -23.91 -47.78
N PHE A 1139 10.00 -24.01 -46.52
CA PHE A 1139 11.20 -23.35 -46.00
C PHE A 1139 12.42 -24.27 -45.84
N GLN A 1140 12.33 -25.55 -46.20
CA GLN A 1140 13.36 -26.57 -45.95
C GLN A 1140 14.78 -26.13 -46.40
N GLY A 1141 14.90 -25.36 -47.49
CA GLY A 1141 16.17 -24.82 -48.00
C GLY A 1141 16.84 -23.74 -47.14
N GLN A 1142 16.11 -23.13 -46.20
CA GLN A 1142 16.57 -22.06 -45.30
C GLN A 1142 16.80 -22.53 -43.85
N VAL A 1143 16.14 -23.61 -43.42
CA VAL A 1143 16.20 -24.12 -42.05
C VAL A 1143 17.62 -24.54 -41.64
N THR A 1144 18.08 -24.07 -40.49
CA THR A 1144 19.40 -24.40 -39.93
C THR A 1144 19.47 -25.88 -39.50
N PRO A 1145 20.67 -26.50 -39.39
CA PRO A 1145 20.80 -27.86 -38.85
C PRO A 1145 20.20 -28.01 -37.45
N ALA A 1146 20.28 -26.96 -36.62
CA ALA A 1146 19.69 -26.91 -35.30
C ALA A 1146 18.17 -27.03 -35.33
N ILE A 1147 17.51 -26.23 -36.16
CA ILE A 1147 16.06 -26.28 -36.32
C ILE A 1147 15.63 -27.52 -37.08
N ARG A 1148 16.45 -28.09 -37.98
CA ARG A 1148 16.19 -29.41 -38.56
C ARG A 1148 16.32 -30.51 -37.53
N GLN A 1149 17.31 -30.43 -36.65
CA GLN A 1149 17.50 -31.36 -35.56
C GLN A 1149 16.36 -31.21 -34.56
N LEU A 1150 15.97 -30.00 -34.16
CA LEU A 1150 14.83 -29.72 -33.31
C LEU A 1150 13.52 -30.10 -33.97
N ALA A 1151 13.34 -29.86 -35.26
CA ALA A 1151 12.19 -30.35 -36.00
C ALA A 1151 12.23 -31.87 -36.12
N ALA A 1152 13.40 -32.49 -36.22
CA ALA A 1152 13.59 -33.93 -36.21
C ALA A 1152 13.51 -34.54 -34.80
N SER A 1153 13.78 -33.76 -33.75
CA SER A 1153 13.82 -34.13 -32.32
C SER A 1153 12.63 -33.61 -31.52
N HIS A 1154 11.79 -32.81 -32.15
CA HIS A 1154 10.38 -32.55 -31.86
C HIS A 1154 9.51 -33.37 -32.82
N ALA A 1155 10.08 -33.77 -33.97
CA ALA A 1155 9.70 -35.03 -34.58
C ALA A 1155 10.35 -36.23 -33.87
N ILE A 1156 11.10 -36.04 -32.79
CA ILE A 1156 11.10 -36.98 -31.69
C ILE A 1156 10.10 -36.34 -30.75
N VAL A 1157 9.05 -37.03 -30.33
CA VAL A 1157 8.23 -36.41 -29.28
C VAL A 1157 9.12 -36.30 -28.04
N ASN A 1158 9.47 -35.08 -27.63
CA ASN A 1158 10.09 -34.86 -26.34
C ASN A 1158 9.01 -35.09 -25.28
N LEU A 1159 8.97 -36.33 -24.80
CA LEU A 1159 8.04 -36.73 -23.78
C LEU A 1159 8.43 -36.01 -22.48
N PRO A 1160 7.50 -35.34 -21.79
CA PRO A 1160 7.78 -34.83 -20.45
C PRO A 1160 8.20 -35.98 -19.54
N PRO A 1161 8.89 -35.69 -18.41
CA PRO A 1161 9.47 -36.73 -17.55
C PRO A 1161 8.46 -37.75 -17.00
N ASN A 1162 7.17 -37.39 -16.97
CA ASN A 1162 6.06 -38.24 -16.58
C ASN A 1162 5.53 -39.16 -17.72
N VAL A 1163 6.16 -39.20 -18.90
CA VAL A 1163 5.77 -40.05 -20.05
C VAL A 1163 7.00 -40.71 -20.70
N LYS A 1164 6.91 -41.98 -21.10
CA LYS A 1164 7.95 -42.75 -21.81
C LYS A 1164 7.35 -43.59 -22.94
N GLY A 1165 8.13 -43.95 -23.96
CA GLY A 1165 7.76 -44.96 -24.96
C GLY A 1165 8.15 -46.39 -24.54
N ASN A 1166 7.38 -47.41 -24.93
CA ASN A 1166 7.78 -48.83 -24.82
C ASN A 1166 8.54 -49.32 -26.08
N THR A 1167 8.93 -50.59 -26.11
CA THR A 1167 9.65 -51.20 -27.26
C THR A 1167 8.87 -51.19 -28.58
N ALA A 1168 7.55 -50.99 -28.55
CA ALA A 1168 6.68 -50.89 -29.73
C ALA A 1168 6.35 -49.43 -30.11
N GLY A 1169 6.99 -48.43 -29.50
CA GLY A 1169 6.73 -47.00 -29.74
C GLY A 1169 5.47 -46.46 -29.03
N MET A 1170 4.74 -47.27 -28.29
CA MET A 1170 3.55 -46.82 -27.55
C MET A 1170 3.95 -45.97 -26.35
N LEU A 1171 3.38 -44.78 -26.22
CA LEU A 1171 3.61 -43.89 -25.08
C LEU A 1171 2.88 -44.40 -23.83
N GLN A 1172 3.49 -44.30 -22.66
CA GLN A 1172 2.94 -44.64 -21.34
C GLN A 1172 3.42 -43.67 -20.26
N VAL A 1173 2.63 -43.42 -19.22
CA VAL A 1173 3.05 -42.55 -18.10
C VAL A 1173 4.08 -43.24 -17.19
N THR A 1174 5.03 -42.49 -16.64
CA THR A 1174 6.12 -42.98 -15.74
C THR A 1174 5.90 -42.65 -14.27
N SER A 1175 4.96 -41.76 -13.96
CA SER A 1175 4.57 -41.41 -12.61
C SER A 1175 3.06 -41.12 -12.62
N PRO A 1176 2.38 -41.12 -11.46
CA PRO A 1176 1.00 -40.67 -11.40
C PRO A 1176 0.87 -39.25 -11.98
N VAL A 1177 -0.04 -39.06 -12.94
CA VAL A 1177 -0.33 -37.75 -13.55
C VAL A 1177 -1.78 -37.39 -13.29
N THR A 1178 -2.02 -36.15 -12.83
CA THR A 1178 -3.36 -35.64 -12.59
C THR A 1178 -4.05 -35.24 -13.89
N ARG A 1179 -5.38 -35.36 -13.91
CA ARG A 1179 -6.25 -34.86 -14.97
C ARG A 1179 -5.99 -33.38 -15.33
N GLY A 1180 -6.13 -32.99 -16.60
CA GLY A 1180 -5.92 -31.62 -17.09
C GLY A 1180 -4.45 -31.25 -17.34
N THR A 1181 -3.53 -32.16 -17.03
CA THR A 1181 -2.11 -31.97 -17.30
C THR A 1181 -1.86 -32.09 -18.80
N VAL A 1182 -1.18 -31.10 -19.38
CA VAL A 1182 -0.64 -31.18 -20.73
C VAL A 1182 0.48 -32.24 -20.73
N LEU A 1183 0.25 -33.39 -21.38
CA LEU A 1183 1.23 -34.47 -21.52
C LEU A 1183 2.15 -34.25 -22.71
N VAL A 1184 1.64 -33.82 -23.85
CA VAL A 1184 2.47 -33.67 -25.04
C VAL A 1184 1.95 -32.47 -25.81
N GLU A 1185 2.73 -31.40 -25.90
CA GLU A 1185 2.44 -30.33 -26.84
C GLU A 1185 2.93 -30.77 -28.23
N CYS A 1186 1.98 -30.97 -29.14
CA CYS A 1186 2.24 -31.50 -30.46
C CYS A 1186 2.06 -30.41 -31.51
N THR A 1187 3.17 -30.11 -32.17
CA THR A 1187 3.22 -29.17 -33.28
C THR A 1187 3.24 -29.84 -34.65
N ASP A 1188 3.40 -31.17 -34.67
CA ASP A 1188 3.49 -31.99 -35.87
C ASP A 1188 2.91 -33.38 -35.61
N MET A 1189 1.80 -33.69 -36.27
CA MET A 1189 1.02 -34.90 -36.08
C MET A 1189 0.77 -35.55 -37.43
N ASP A 1190 1.17 -36.81 -37.59
CA ASP A 1190 0.75 -37.63 -38.72
C ASP A 1190 -0.48 -38.48 -38.34
N ILE A 1191 -1.57 -38.31 -39.08
CA ILE A 1191 -2.84 -38.99 -38.84
C ILE A 1191 -2.85 -40.26 -39.69
N GLN A 1192 -2.99 -41.43 -39.06
CA GLN A 1192 -3.07 -42.74 -39.73
C GLN A 1192 -4.44 -43.40 -39.46
N PRO A 1193 -4.85 -44.46 -40.20
CA PRO A 1193 -6.21 -45.00 -40.12
C PRO A 1193 -6.74 -45.42 -38.74
N THR A 1194 -5.87 -45.88 -37.82
CA THR A 1194 -6.25 -46.34 -36.47
C THR A 1194 -5.27 -45.87 -35.39
N GLN A 1195 -4.42 -44.90 -35.71
CA GLN A 1195 -3.42 -44.37 -34.79
C GLN A 1195 -2.93 -43.00 -35.22
N VAL A 1196 -2.35 -42.29 -34.28
CA VAL A 1196 -1.61 -41.06 -34.53
C VAL A 1196 -0.14 -41.36 -34.35
N SER A 1197 0.62 -41.00 -35.37
CA SER A 1197 2.08 -41.03 -35.36
C SER A 1197 2.58 -39.66 -34.94
N LEU A 1198 3.34 -39.65 -33.85
CA LEU A 1198 3.96 -38.46 -33.32
C LEU A 1198 5.47 -38.59 -33.49
N GLY A 1199 6.04 -37.60 -34.15
CA GLY A 1199 7.45 -37.59 -34.42
C GLY A 1199 7.93 -38.65 -35.41
N GLY A 1200 7.50 -38.52 -36.67
CA GLY A 1200 8.06 -39.29 -37.79
C GLY A 1200 8.02 -40.80 -37.59
N ASP A 1201 6.89 -41.33 -37.14
CA ASP A 1201 6.64 -42.76 -36.86
C ASP A 1201 7.35 -43.35 -35.64
N SER A 1202 8.01 -42.53 -34.82
CA SER A 1202 8.71 -42.97 -33.60
C SER A 1202 7.77 -43.37 -32.46
N TYR A 1203 6.73 -42.56 -32.24
CA TYR A 1203 5.78 -42.79 -31.16
C TYR A 1203 4.36 -42.88 -31.69
N ILE A 1204 3.64 -43.86 -31.18
CA ILE A 1204 2.31 -44.18 -31.65
C ILE A 1204 1.36 -43.99 -30.48
N ILE A 1205 0.32 -43.18 -30.70
CA ILE A 1205 -0.87 -43.13 -29.85
C ILE A 1205 -1.99 -43.82 -30.61
N ARG A 1206 -2.40 -44.99 -30.15
CA ARG A 1206 -3.47 -45.74 -30.82
C ARG A 1206 -4.82 -45.12 -30.58
N HIS A 1207 -5.68 -45.25 -31.60
CA HIS A 1207 -7.10 -45.04 -31.45
C HIS A 1207 -7.68 -46.00 -30.40
N LYS A 1208 -8.50 -45.47 -29.49
CA LYS A 1208 -9.36 -46.24 -28.59
C LYS A 1208 -10.61 -45.42 -28.27
N GLU A 1209 -11.79 -46.05 -28.32
CA GLU A 1209 -13.07 -45.38 -28.00
C GLU A 1209 -13.11 -44.82 -26.56
N ASP A 1210 -12.57 -45.55 -25.57
CA ASP A 1210 -12.35 -45.04 -24.20
C ASP A 1210 -10.88 -44.64 -23.99
N ALA A 1211 -10.48 -43.59 -24.69
CA ALA A 1211 -9.13 -43.02 -24.62
C ALA A 1211 -8.87 -42.25 -23.33
N ASN A 1212 -7.64 -42.33 -22.82
CA ASN A 1212 -7.20 -41.61 -21.61
C ASN A 1212 -6.62 -40.21 -21.88
N THR A 1213 -6.38 -39.83 -23.14
CA THR A 1213 -5.94 -38.48 -23.54
C THR A 1213 -6.87 -37.86 -24.57
N VAL A 1214 -6.85 -36.53 -24.67
CA VAL A 1214 -7.55 -35.74 -25.70
C VAL A 1214 -6.58 -34.75 -26.34
N PHE A 1215 -6.78 -34.42 -27.60
CA PHE A 1215 -6.03 -33.39 -28.31
C PHE A 1215 -6.82 -32.07 -28.33
N VAL A 1216 -6.23 -30.98 -27.81
CA VAL A 1216 -6.86 -29.64 -27.70
C VAL A 1216 -5.89 -28.58 -28.21
N GLU A 1217 -6.23 -27.94 -29.34
CA GLU A 1217 -5.48 -26.85 -29.99
C GLU A 1217 -3.94 -27.04 -29.96
N GLY A 1218 -3.47 -28.20 -30.43
CA GLY A 1218 -2.04 -28.52 -30.48
C GLY A 1218 -1.47 -29.23 -29.24
N ARG A 1219 -2.31 -29.71 -28.30
CA ARG A 1219 -1.82 -30.30 -27.04
C ARG A 1219 -2.58 -31.57 -26.64
N PHE A 1220 -1.87 -32.66 -26.33
CA PHE A 1220 -2.43 -33.84 -25.68
C PHE A 1220 -2.55 -33.61 -24.18
N VAL A 1221 -3.77 -33.69 -23.67
CA VAL A 1221 -4.12 -33.42 -22.27
C VAL A 1221 -4.72 -34.68 -21.64
N THR A 1222 -4.36 -34.98 -20.38
CA THR A 1222 -4.92 -36.13 -19.63
C THR A 1222 -6.41 -35.96 -19.36
N LYS A 1223 -7.24 -36.92 -19.81
CA LYS A 1223 -8.70 -36.93 -19.52
C LYS A 1223 -9.03 -37.40 -18.10
N ARG A 1224 -8.19 -38.27 -17.52
CA ARG A 1224 -8.31 -38.79 -16.15
C ARG A 1224 -6.96 -38.88 -15.46
N ASN A 1225 -6.98 -39.13 -14.16
CA ASN A 1225 -5.76 -39.51 -13.45
C ASN A 1225 -5.22 -40.81 -14.08
N MET A 1226 -3.92 -40.82 -14.37
CA MET A 1226 -3.23 -41.96 -14.96
C MET A 1226 -2.23 -42.50 -13.96
N GLU A 1227 -2.28 -43.80 -13.71
CA GLU A 1227 -1.29 -44.50 -12.88
C GLU A 1227 -0.04 -44.83 -13.69
N GLU A 1228 1.09 -44.94 -13.00
CA GLU A 1228 2.37 -45.32 -13.63
C GLU A 1228 2.23 -46.61 -14.45
N GLY A 1229 2.68 -46.58 -15.71
CA GLY A 1229 2.64 -47.70 -16.65
C GLY A 1229 1.45 -47.71 -17.61
N GLU A 1230 0.46 -46.83 -17.45
CA GLU A 1230 -0.67 -46.76 -18.39
C GLU A 1230 -0.28 -46.18 -19.76
N PHE A 1231 -0.63 -46.86 -20.86
CA PHE A 1231 -0.39 -46.40 -22.23
C PHE A 1231 -1.30 -45.25 -22.64
N LEU A 1232 -0.77 -44.18 -23.24
CA LEU A 1232 -1.54 -43.11 -23.86
C LEU A 1232 -2.32 -43.67 -25.06
N THR A 1233 -3.58 -43.29 -25.10
CA THR A 1233 -4.55 -43.61 -26.15
C THR A 1233 -5.36 -42.36 -26.44
N VAL A 1234 -5.81 -42.17 -27.68
CA VAL A 1234 -6.61 -41.02 -28.10
C VAL A 1234 -7.84 -41.51 -28.85
N ASP A 1235 -8.96 -40.82 -28.74
CA ASP A 1235 -10.09 -41.07 -29.62
C ASP A 1235 -9.97 -40.16 -30.85
N MET A 1236 -9.51 -40.74 -31.95
CA MET A 1236 -9.38 -40.04 -33.23
C MET A 1236 -10.70 -39.48 -33.77
N ASN A 1237 -11.84 -40.01 -33.33
CA ASN A 1237 -13.14 -39.49 -33.74
C ASN A 1237 -13.41 -38.08 -33.21
N PHE A 1238 -12.62 -37.54 -32.26
CA PHE A 1238 -12.83 -36.18 -31.73
C PHE A 1238 -12.10 -35.08 -32.52
N PHE A 1239 -11.06 -35.38 -33.30
CA PHE A 1239 -10.37 -34.37 -34.13
C PHE A 1239 -10.40 -34.70 -35.64
N ILE A 1240 -11.09 -35.78 -36.02
CA ILE A 1240 -11.40 -36.13 -37.41
C ILE A 1240 -12.92 -36.20 -37.59
N TYR A 1241 -13.47 -35.41 -38.51
CA TYR A 1241 -14.91 -35.37 -38.74
C TYR A 1241 -15.46 -36.60 -39.50
N ASP A 1242 -14.85 -36.98 -40.62
CA ASP A 1242 -15.22 -38.19 -41.38
C ASP A 1242 -13.94 -38.84 -41.94
N THR A 1243 -13.54 -39.96 -41.36
CA THR A 1243 -12.34 -40.70 -41.78
C THR A 1243 -12.49 -41.23 -43.20
N SER A 1244 -13.70 -41.50 -43.69
CA SER A 1244 -13.89 -42.00 -45.05
C SER A 1244 -13.47 -40.99 -46.12
N SER A 1245 -13.51 -39.69 -45.79
CA SER A 1245 -12.99 -38.62 -46.65
C SER A 1245 -11.46 -38.58 -46.72
N LEU A 1246 -10.76 -38.98 -45.65
CA LEU A 1246 -9.30 -39.03 -45.58
C LEU A 1246 -8.72 -40.39 -46.04
N PHE A 1247 -9.40 -41.49 -45.71
CA PHE A 1247 -8.99 -42.89 -45.94
C PHE A 1247 -10.14 -43.76 -46.47
N PRO A 1248 -10.57 -43.59 -47.74
CA PRO A 1248 -11.77 -44.26 -48.28
C PRO A 1248 -11.71 -45.80 -48.35
N LEU A 1249 -10.53 -46.41 -48.25
CA LEU A 1249 -10.31 -47.87 -48.39
C LEU A 1249 -9.86 -48.56 -47.09
N ALA A 1250 -9.63 -47.82 -46.00
CA ALA A 1250 -9.02 -48.34 -44.78
C ALA A 1250 -9.51 -47.57 -43.56
N PHE A 1251 -10.52 -48.09 -42.88
CA PHE A 1251 -10.97 -47.61 -41.59
C PHE A 1251 -11.44 -48.80 -40.75
N ALA A 1252 -11.14 -48.78 -39.45
CA ALA A 1252 -11.70 -49.73 -38.50
C ALA A 1252 -13.15 -49.35 -38.18
N GLU A 1253 -14.00 -50.32 -37.86
CA GLU A 1253 -15.44 -50.10 -37.58
C GLU A 1253 -15.67 -49.05 -36.46
N GLY A 1254 -14.74 -48.91 -35.51
CA GLY A 1254 -14.79 -47.89 -34.44
C GLY A 1254 -14.07 -46.56 -34.70
N CYS A 1255 -13.34 -46.40 -35.82
CA CYS A 1255 -12.53 -45.20 -36.13
C CYS A 1255 -12.97 -44.53 -37.45
N GLN A 1256 -14.27 -44.35 -37.60
CA GLN A 1256 -14.87 -43.83 -38.81
C GLN A 1256 -14.94 -42.29 -38.85
N GLY A 1257 -14.63 -41.61 -37.73
CA GLY A 1257 -14.71 -40.15 -37.59
C GLY A 1257 -15.97 -39.73 -36.82
N PHE A 1258 -15.98 -38.48 -36.33
CA PHE A 1258 -17.09 -37.91 -35.55
C PHE A 1258 -18.45 -38.15 -36.20
N PHE A 1259 -18.56 -38.01 -37.53
CA PHE A 1259 -19.79 -38.17 -38.32
C PHE A 1259 -20.48 -39.53 -38.12
N HIS A 1260 -19.75 -40.61 -37.88
CA HIS A 1260 -20.31 -41.96 -37.75
C HIS A 1260 -20.53 -42.40 -36.30
N LEU A 1261 -20.10 -41.61 -35.32
CA LEU A 1261 -20.32 -41.93 -33.91
C LEU A 1261 -21.81 -42.04 -33.58
N PRO A 1262 -22.19 -42.95 -32.65
CA PRO A 1262 -23.53 -42.97 -32.09
C PRO A 1262 -23.93 -41.60 -31.56
N GLU A 1263 -25.17 -41.20 -31.78
CA GLU A 1263 -25.67 -39.86 -31.40
C GLU A 1263 -25.41 -39.53 -29.92
N VAL A 1264 -25.58 -40.51 -29.02
CA VAL A 1264 -25.31 -40.32 -27.58
C VAL A 1264 -23.83 -39.95 -27.31
N THR A 1265 -22.91 -40.54 -28.06
CA THR A 1265 -21.47 -40.26 -27.94
C THR A 1265 -21.13 -38.90 -28.53
N LYS A 1266 -21.66 -38.57 -29.71
CA LYS A 1266 -21.48 -37.24 -30.33
C LYS A 1266 -21.87 -36.11 -29.38
N GLN A 1267 -23.03 -36.25 -28.76
CA GLN A 1267 -23.55 -35.23 -27.84
C GLN A 1267 -22.68 -35.10 -26.58
N SER A 1268 -22.27 -36.23 -25.96
CA SER A 1268 -21.51 -36.19 -24.71
C SER A 1268 -20.03 -35.82 -24.84
N GLN A 1269 -19.43 -35.91 -26.04
CA GLN A 1269 -17.99 -35.72 -26.24
C GLN A 1269 -17.62 -34.53 -27.15
N LEU A 1270 -18.60 -33.76 -27.64
CA LEU A 1270 -18.37 -32.64 -28.56
C LEU A 1270 -17.32 -31.62 -28.07
N TYR A 1271 -17.31 -31.31 -26.78
CA TYR A 1271 -16.39 -30.31 -26.22
C TYR A 1271 -14.92 -30.71 -26.22
N LEU A 1272 -14.64 -32.00 -26.37
CA LEU A 1272 -13.30 -32.53 -26.55
C LEU A 1272 -12.86 -32.49 -28.01
N CYS A 1273 -13.75 -32.07 -28.92
CA CYS A 1273 -13.48 -32.04 -30.34
C CYS A 1273 -12.83 -30.71 -30.76
N GLU A 1274 -11.91 -30.81 -31.72
CA GLU A 1274 -11.23 -29.63 -32.27
C GLU A 1274 -12.21 -28.68 -32.97
N PRO A 1275 -11.95 -27.35 -32.98
CA PRO A 1275 -12.83 -26.35 -33.59
C PRO A 1275 -13.28 -26.66 -35.02
N SER A 1276 -12.41 -27.28 -35.84
CA SER A 1276 -12.71 -27.64 -37.23
C SER A 1276 -13.74 -28.76 -37.36
N VAL A 1277 -13.67 -29.80 -36.52
CA VAL A 1277 -14.66 -30.89 -36.47
C VAL A 1277 -16.02 -30.35 -36.09
N ARG A 1278 -16.06 -29.46 -35.09
CA ARG A 1278 -17.29 -28.80 -34.62
C ARG A 1278 -17.91 -27.96 -35.73
N ALA A 1279 -17.12 -27.13 -36.40
CA ALA A 1279 -17.58 -26.29 -37.51
C ALA A 1279 -18.18 -27.11 -38.65
N GLN A 1280 -17.52 -28.22 -39.05
CA GLN A 1280 -18.01 -29.09 -40.11
C GLN A 1280 -19.31 -29.81 -39.72
N ALA A 1281 -19.40 -30.34 -38.50
CA ALA A 1281 -20.63 -30.95 -37.98
C ALA A 1281 -21.82 -29.97 -38.03
N MET A 1282 -21.57 -28.72 -37.65
CA MET A 1282 -22.58 -27.67 -37.68
C MET A 1282 -22.99 -27.29 -39.11
N GLN A 1283 -22.06 -27.27 -40.08
CA GLN A 1283 -22.37 -27.03 -41.50
C GLN A 1283 -23.29 -28.11 -42.07
N ASP A 1284 -23.06 -29.38 -41.71
CA ASP A 1284 -23.82 -30.54 -42.20
C ASP A 1284 -25.23 -30.67 -41.63
N GLY A 1285 -25.63 -29.80 -40.69
CA GLY A 1285 -26.99 -29.79 -40.13
C GLY A 1285 -27.13 -30.49 -38.80
N TRP A 1286 -26.05 -31.05 -38.25
CA TRP A 1286 -26.10 -31.67 -36.93
C TRP A 1286 -26.26 -30.61 -35.84
N ILE A 1287 -27.23 -30.79 -34.93
CA ILE A 1287 -27.56 -29.87 -33.84
C ILE A 1287 -27.11 -30.47 -32.50
N VAL A 1288 -26.40 -29.68 -31.69
CA VAL A 1288 -26.04 -30.08 -30.32
C VAL A 1288 -27.31 -30.17 -29.46
N LYS A 1289 -27.45 -31.20 -28.63
CA LYS A 1289 -28.56 -31.38 -27.70
C LYS A 1289 -28.04 -31.19 -26.29
N SER A 1290 -28.78 -30.45 -25.49
CA SER A 1290 -28.52 -30.30 -24.07
C SER A 1290 -29.03 -31.52 -23.31
N SER A 1291 -28.26 -32.00 -22.33
CA SER A 1291 -28.73 -32.97 -21.34
C SER A 1291 -29.78 -32.36 -20.40
N SER A 1292 -29.71 -31.05 -20.17
CA SER A 1292 -30.73 -30.31 -19.43
C SER A 1292 -32.01 -30.20 -20.28
N PRO A 1293 -33.17 -30.68 -19.77
CA PRO A 1293 -34.45 -30.58 -20.48
C PRO A 1293 -34.97 -29.14 -20.58
N LEU A 1294 -34.29 -28.18 -19.92
CA LEU A 1294 -34.62 -26.76 -19.93
C LEU A 1294 -34.00 -26.01 -21.11
N VAL A 1295 -33.13 -26.64 -21.91
CA VAL A 1295 -32.36 -25.99 -22.96
C VAL A 1295 -32.54 -26.72 -24.30
N GLU A 1296 -32.77 -25.95 -25.35
CA GLU A 1296 -32.85 -26.39 -26.74
C GLU A 1296 -31.87 -25.57 -27.58
N VAL A 1297 -31.02 -26.20 -28.39
CA VAL A 1297 -30.12 -25.49 -29.32
C VAL A 1297 -30.74 -25.43 -30.70
N ARG A 1298 -30.61 -24.28 -31.37
CA ARG A 1298 -31.09 -24.07 -32.75
C ARG A 1298 -30.01 -23.37 -33.58
N ARG A 1299 -30.09 -23.49 -34.90
CA ARG A 1299 -29.28 -22.69 -35.83
C ARG A 1299 -29.71 -21.22 -35.78
N ASN A 1300 -28.75 -20.31 -35.80
CA ASN A 1300 -28.96 -18.86 -35.71
C ASN A 1300 -28.05 -18.10 -36.69
N GLY A 1301 -28.39 -18.15 -37.98
CA GLY A 1301 -27.70 -17.35 -39.03
C GLY A 1301 -26.18 -17.46 -39.00
N GLU A 1302 -25.49 -16.31 -39.10
CA GLU A 1302 -24.02 -16.21 -39.03
C GLU A 1302 -23.44 -16.49 -37.63
N MET A 1303 -24.27 -16.50 -36.57
CA MET A 1303 -23.83 -16.85 -35.21
C MET A 1303 -23.64 -18.36 -34.99
N GLY A 1304 -23.93 -19.20 -36.00
CA GLY A 1304 -23.79 -20.65 -35.90
C GLY A 1304 -24.95 -21.30 -35.14
N GLN A 1305 -24.67 -21.95 -34.02
CA GLN A 1305 -25.69 -22.56 -33.14
C GLN A 1305 -25.81 -21.80 -31.83
N THR A 1306 -27.04 -21.62 -31.35
CA THR A 1306 -27.32 -20.87 -30.13
C THR A 1306 -28.30 -21.61 -29.23
N ALA A 1307 -28.06 -21.58 -27.92
CA ALA A 1307 -28.94 -22.16 -26.92
C ALA A 1307 -30.16 -21.26 -26.60
N TYR A 1308 -31.33 -21.88 -26.43
CA TYR A 1308 -32.61 -21.26 -26.10
C TYR A 1308 -33.28 -22.02 -24.94
N ALA A 1309 -34.13 -21.35 -24.17
CA ALA A 1309 -34.91 -21.99 -23.12
C ALA A 1309 -35.98 -22.92 -23.73
N ALA A 1310 -35.96 -24.22 -23.42
CA ALA A 1310 -36.96 -25.20 -23.84
C ALA A 1310 -38.20 -25.23 -22.92
N ALA A 1311 -38.07 -24.69 -21.71
CA ALA A 1311 -39.14 -24.50 -20.74
C ALA A 1311 -38.90 -23.19 -19.96
N ASN A 1312 -39.84 -22.78 -19.11
CA ASN A 1312 -39.61 -21.65 -18.21
C ASN A 1312 -38.55 -22.05 -17.16
N ILE A 1313 -37.50 -21.24 -17.00
CA ILE A 1313 -36.39 -21.45 -16.06
C ILE A 1313 -36.54 -20.48 -14.91
N ALA A 1314 -36.38 -20.93 -13.66
CA ALA A 1314 -36.49 -20.09 -12.47
C ALA A 1314 -35.19 -19.31 -12.20
N LEU A 1315 -35.30 -18.14 -11.55
CA LEU A 1315 -34.15 -17.39 -11.01
C LEU A 1315 -33.28 -18.29 -10.11
N GLY A 1316 -31.96 -18.23 -10.30
CA GLY A 1316 -30.99 -19.01 -9.53
C GLY A 1316 -30.91 -20.49 -9.91
N GLU A 1317 -31.73 -20.95 -10.84
CA GLU A 1317 -31.65 -22.30 -11.37
C GLU A 1317 -30.31 -22.48 -12.08
N VAL A 1318 -29.57 -23.52 -11.69
CA VAL A 1318 -28.32 -23.89 -12.33
C VAL A 1318 -28.67 -24.69 -13.58
N LEU A 1319 -28.43 -24.10 -14.76
CA LEU A 1319 -28.69 -24.78 -16.04
C LEU A 1319 -27.62 -25.83 -16.32
N PHE A 1320 -26.37 -25.48 -16.03
CA PHE A 1320 -25.21 -26.34 -16.21
C PHE A 1320 -24.28 -26.21 -15.01
N HIS A 1321 -23.96 -27.33 -14.40
CA HIS A 1321 -22.72 -27.47 -13.63
C HIS A 1321 -21.64 -27.88 -14.62
N SER A 1322 -20.95 -26.89 -15.19
CA SER A 1322 -19.99 -27.12 -16.26
C SER A 1322 -18.74 -27.73 -15.67
N THR A 1323 -18.62 -29.03 -15.86
CA THR A 1323 -17.39 -29.78 -15.66
C THR A 1323 -16.79 -30.08 -17.01
N GLY A 1324 -15.50 -30.34 -17.01
CA GLY A 1324 -14.77 -30.58 -18.22
C GLY A 1324 -13.30 -30.60 -17.92
N LEU A 1325 -12.51 -30.22 -18.90
CA LEU A 1325 -11.07 -30.31 -18.83
C LEU A 1325 -10.48 -28.93 -18.57
N VAL A 1326 -9.88 -28.73 -17.39
CA VAL A 1326 -9.17 -27.49 -17.07
C VAL A 1326 -7.83 -27.51 -17.78
N VAL A 1327 -7.56 -26.48 -18.57
CA VAL A 1327 -6.33 -26.24 -19.33
C VAL A 1327 -5.70 -24.90 -18.91
N PRO A 1328 -4.37 -24.74 -18.96
CA PRO A 1328 -3.71 -23.54 -18.43
C PRO A 1328 -3.71 -22.32 -19.38
N PHE A 1329 -4.54 -22.31 -20.43
CA PHE A 1329 -4.53 -21.29 -21.49
C PHE A 1329 -5.94 -21.01 -22.02
N PRO A 1330 -6.24 -19.76 -22.43
CA PRO A 1330 -7.51 -19.44 -23.07
C PRO A 1330 -7.58 -20.04 -24.47
N THR A 1331 -8.78 -20.44 -24.87
CA THR A 1331 -9.16 -20.75 -26.26
C THR A 1331 -10.43 -19.96 -26.58
N MET A 1332 -10.95 -20.06 -27.81
CA MET A 1332 -12.23 -19.44 -28.14
C MET A 1332 -13.45 -20.10 -27.47
N TYR A 1333 -13.29 -21.29 -26.86
CA TYR A 1333 -14.36 -22.06 -26.22
C TYR A 1333 -14.10 -22.33 -24.74
N THR A 1334 -13.10 -21.68 -24.14
CA THR A 1334 -12.85 -21.81 -22.71
C THR A 1334 -13.28 -20.56 -21.96
N ILE A 1335 -13.50 -20.72 -20.66
CA ILE A 1335 -13.77 -19.63 -19.74
C ILE A 1335 -12.67 -19.60 -18.67
N CYS A 1336 -12.15 -18.42 -18.34
CA CYS A 1336 -11.19 -18.24 -17.27
C CYS A 1336 -11.76 -18.70 -15.90
N VAL A 1337 -11.13 -19.73 -15.32
CA VAL A 1337 -11.49 -20.31 -14.00
C VAL A 1337 -10.41 -20.10 -12.93
N GLY A 1338 -9.42 -19.24 -13.20
CA GLY A 1338 -8.35 -18.89 -12.27
C GLY A 1338 -7.18 -18.24 -13.01
N GLU A 1339 -6.18 -17.74 -12.27
CA GLU A 1339 -4.94 -17.24 -12.89
C GLU A 1339 -4.28 -18.36 -13.71
N ASN A 1340 -4.13 -18.13 -15.02
CA ASN A 1340 -3.61 -19.13 -15.97
C ASN A 1340 -4.38 -20.47 -15.94
N LYS A 1341 -5.69 -20.44 -15.70
CA LYS A 1341 -6.56 -21.63 -15.72
C LYS A 1341 -7.84 -21.32 -16.48
N HIS A 1342 -8.20 -22.19 -17.41
CA HIS A 1342 -9.35 -22.05 -18.28
C HIS A 1342 -10.05 -23.40 -18.44
N LEU A 1343 -11.37 -23.45 -18.32
CA LEU A 1343 -12.13 -24.71 -18.44
C LEU A 1343 -12.60 -24.90 -19.88
N LEU A 1344 -12.37 -26.10 -20.44
CA LEU A 1344 -12.97 -26.59 -21.68
C LEU A 1344 -14.17 -27.47 -21.33
N PHE A 1345 -15.37 -27.11 -21.81
CA PHE A 1345 -16.65 -27.67 -21.35
C PHE A 1345 -17.64 -27.84 -22.51
N GLY A 1346 -18.66 -28.67 -22.29
CA GLY A 1346 -19.66 -29.07 -23.28
C GLY A 1346 -21.09 -29.04 -22.79
N ASP A 1347 -21.89 -29.98 -23.31
CA ASP A 1347 -23.32 -30.18 -22.98
C ASP A 1347 -24.24 -29.06 -23.50
N ALA A 1348 -23.93 -28.52 -24.69
CA ALA A 1348 -24.58 -27.35 -25.28
C ALA A 1348 -24.38 -26.02 -24.52
N ALA A 1349 -23.75 -26.02 -23.35
CA ALA A 1349 -23.39 -24.81 -22.62
C ALA A 1349 -22.42 -23.93 -23.42
N GLU A 1350 -21.58 -24.53 -24.26
CA GLU A 1350 -20.66 -23.88 -25.19
C GLU A 1350 -21.37 -23.16 -26.36
N CYS A 1351 -22.68 -23.39 -26.53
CA CYS A 1351 -23.52 -22.69 -27.49
C CYS A 1351 -24.28 -21.49 -26.87
N ILE A 1352 -23.97 -21.11 -25.63
CA ILE A 1352 -24.57 -19.93 -24.99
C ILE A 1352 -23.93 -18.65 -25.57
N ALA A 1353 -24.76 -17.80 -26.17
CA ALA A 1353 -24.29 -16.60 -26.87
C ALA A 1353 -23.87 -15.47 -25.91
N HIS A 1354 -23.10 -14.52 -26.44
CA HIS A 1354 -22.85 -13.25 -25.77
C HIS A 1354 -24.11 -12.35 -25.84
N HIS A 1355 -24.44 -11.69 -24.73
CA HIS A 1355 -25.37 -10.56 -24.73
C HIS A 1355 -24.95 -9.51 -23.70
N CYS A 1356 -25.08 -8.22 -24.01
CA CYS A 1356 -24.67 -7.14 -23.12
C CYS A 1356 -25.60 -6.95 -21.91
N ASP A 1357 -26.84 -7.44 -22.00
CA ASP A 1357 -27.81 -7.55 -20.90
C ASP A 1357 -28.13 -9.05 -20.64
N PRO A 1358 -27.26 -9.74 -19.88
CA PRO A 1358 -27.27 -11.20 -19.85
C PRO A 1358 -28.43 -11.78 -19.02
N ASN A 1359 -28.95 -12.95 -19.40
CA ASN A 1359 -29.89 -13.72 -18.56
C ASN A 1359 -29.23 -14.86 -17.76
N LEU A 1360 -27.96 -15.17 -18.04
CA LEU A 1360 -27.12 -16.10 -17.29
C LEU A 1360 -25.86 -15.42 -16.75
N GLN A 1361 -25.35 -15.89 -15.61
CA GLN A 1361 -24.00 -15.59 -15.11
C GLN A 1361 -23.14 -16.83 -15.07
N VAL A 1362 -21.82 -16.62 -15.09
CA VAL A 1362 -20.83 -17.66 -14.90
C VAL A 1362 -20.24 -17.53 -13.50
N VAL A 1363 -20.55 -18.50 -12.63
CA VAL A 1363 -20.01 -18.58 -11.27
C VAL A 1363 -18.78 -19.47 -11.28
N VAL A 1364 -17.60 -18.85 -11.15
CA VAL A 1364 -16.31 -19.55 -11.18
C VAL A 1364 -15.96 -20.15 -9.81
N HIS A 1365 -15.66 -21.45 -9.79
CA HIS A 1365 -15.18 -22.17 -8.61
C HIS A 1365 -13.68 -22.45 -8.76
N GLU A 1366 -12.82 -21.52 -8.31
CA GLU A 1366 -11.35 -21.61 -8.55
C GLU A 1366 -10.70 -22.85 -7.88
N GLU A 1367 -11.31 -23.39 -6.81
CA GLU A 1367 -10.80 -24.53 -6.03
C GLU A 1367 -10.79 -25.85 -6.82
N ASN A 1368 -11.85 -26.10 -7.59
CA ASN A 1368 -12.02 -27.31 -8.41
C ASN A 1368 -11.85 -27.02 -9.93
N GLY A 1369 -11.71 -25.75 -10.30
CA GLY A 1369 -11.58 -25.30 -11.69
C GLY A 1369 -12.84 -25.53 -12.52
N THR A 1370 -14.02 -25.62 -11.90
CA THR A 1370 -15.30 -25.71 -12.59
C THR A 1370 -16.01 -24.36 -12.56
N PHE A 1371 -17.12 -24.24 -13.28
CA PHE A 1371 -18.01 -23.10 -13.12
C PHE A 1371 -19.47 -23.53 -13.36
N ASP A 1372 -20.40 -22.71 -12.91
CA ASP A 1372 -21.83 -22.93 -13.13
C ASP A 1372 -22.42 -21.84 -14.02
N PHE A 1373 -23.26 -22.24 -14.98
CA PHE A 1373 -24.19 -21.33 -15.64
C PHE A 1373 -25.46 -21.24 -14.80
N VAL A 1374 -25.68 -20.08 -14.18
CA VAL A 1374 -26.78 -19.86 -13.26
C VAL A 1374 -27.71 -18.79 -13.81
N ALA A 1375 -29.01 -19.05 -13.80
CA ALA A 1375 -30.02 -18.08 -14.21
C ALA A 1375 -29.99 -16.83 -13.35
N LEU A 1376 -29.77 -15.66 -13.96
CA LEU A 1376 -29.78 -14.36 -13.28
C LEU A 1376 -31.20 -13.84 -13.02
N ARG A 1377 -32.20 -14.40 -13.70
CA ARG A 1377 -33.63 -14.12 -13.54
C ARG A 1377 -34.44 -15.30 -14.06
N SER A 1378 -35.76 -15.25 -13.86
CA SER A 1378 -36.65 -16.18 -14.54
C SER A 1378 -36.61 -15.94 -16.06
N ILE A 1379 -36.47 -17.01 -16.85
CA ILE A 1379 -36.32 -17.00 -18.32
C ILE A 1379 -37.54 -17.70 -18.91
N THR A 1380 -38.24 -17.06 -19.84
CA THR A 1380 -39.43 -17.66 -20.47
C THR A 1380 -39.04 -18.67 -21.55
N VAL A 1381 -39.87 -19.69 -21.76
CA VAL A 1381 -39.69 -20.66 -22.84
C VAL A 1381 -39.54 -19.96 -24.21
N GLY A 1382 -38.56 -20.40 -24.99
CA GLY A 1382 -38.19 -19.86 -26.29
C GLY A 1382 -37.20 -18.69 -26.25
N GLU A 1383 -36.91 -18.11 -25.09
CA GLU A 1383 -35.95 -17.02 -24.95
C GLU A 1383 -34.50 -17.51 -25.17
N MET A 1384 -33.65 -16.71 -25.84
CA MET A 1384 -32.25 -17.04 -26.10
C MET A 1384 -31.43 -17.03 -24.79
N LEU A 1385 -30.66 -18.08 -24.53
CA LEU A 1385 -29.76 -18.14 -23.37
C LEU A 1385 -28.45 -17.42 -23.68
N ASN A 1386 -28.04 -16.52 -22.79
CA ASN A 1386 -26.89 -15.67 -23.02
C ASN A 1386 -26.20 -15.20 -21.73
N PHE A 1387 -24.88 -14.96 -21.81
CA PHE A 1387 -24.10 -14.32 -20.74
C PHE A 1387 -23.17 -13.24 -21.31
N ASN A 1388 -22.60 -12.39 -20.46
CA ASN A 1388 -21.69 -11.34 -20.93
C ASN A 1388 -20.23 -11.80 -20.82
N TYR A 1389 -19.61 -12.09 -21.96
CA TYR A 1389 -18.22 -12.61 -22.01
C TYR A 1389 -17.18 -11.68 -21.34
N CYS A 1390 -17.44 -10.38 -21.26
CA CYS A 1390 -16.55 -9.45 -20.57
C CYS A 1390 -16.53 -9.69 -19.06
N THR A 1391 -17.48 -10.42 -18.49
CA THR A 1391 -17.51 -10.69 -17.04
C THR A 1391 -16.56 -11.80 -16.65
N THR A 1392 -16.08 -12.63 -17.58
CA THR A 1392 -15.14 -13.72 -17.30
C THR A 1392 -13.75 -13.47 -17.87
N GLU A 1393 -13.64 -12.62 -18.90
CA GLU A 1393 -12.37 -12.35 -19.59
C GLU A 1393 -11.91 -10.91 -19.38
N TRP A 1394 -10.69 -10.74 -18.86
CA TRP A 1394 -10.06 -9.42 -18.71
C TRP A 1394 -9.72 -8.81 -20.07
N THR A 1395 -9.05 -9.62 -20.89
CA THR A 1395 -8.86 -9.42 -22.33
C THR A 1395 -9.19 -10.74 -23.02
N MET A 1396 -9.89 -10.68 -24.16
CA MET A 1396 -10.29 -11.90 -24.86
C MET A 1396 -9.23 -12.36 -25.87
N ASN A 1397 -9.08 -13.68 -26.04
CA ASN A 1397 -8.24 -14.28 -27.08
C ASN A 1397 -8.75 -13.97 -28.50
N SER A 1398 -10.08 -13.91 -28.68
CA SER A 1398 -10.74 -13.64 -29.97
C SER A 1398 -11.82 -12.55 -29.84
N PRO A 1399 -11.49 -11.25 -29.96
CA PRO A 1399 -12.47 -10.16 -29.93
C PRO A 1399 -13.42 -10.14 -31.13
N PHE A 1400 -14.64 -9.59 -30.98
CA PHE A 1400 -15.65 -9.50 -32.06
C PHE A 1400 -16.63 -8.33 -31.91
N VAL A 1401 -17.38 -8.00 -32.97
CA VAL A 1401 -18.43 -6.96 -32.98
C VAL A 1401 -19.75 -7.52 -32.45
N CYS A 1402 -20.37 -6.86 -31.47
CA CYS A 1402 -21.61 -7.30 -30.84
C CYS A 1402 -22.85 -6.99 -31.69
N LEU A 1403 -23.79 -7.93 -31.75
CA LEU A 1403 -25.05 -7.84 -32.51
C LEU A 1403 -26.30 -7.94 -31.62
N CYS A 1404 -26.19 -7.67 -30.31
CA CYS A 1404 -27.25 -7.96 -29.35
C CYS A 1404 -28.43 -6.98 -29.33
N GLU A 1405 -28.31 -5.80 -29.96
CA GLU A 1405 -29.32 -4.72 -29.97
C GLU A 1405 -29.81 -4.22 -28.59
N SER A 1406 -29.21 -4.70 -27.49
CA SER A 1406 -29.53 -4.23 -26.14
C SER A 1406 -29.35 -2.71 -26.00
N VAL A 1407 -30.22 -2.07 -25.23
CA VAL A 1407 -30.04 -0.66 -24.81
C VAL A 1407 -28.72 -0.44 -24.04
N HIS A 1408 -28.14 -1.52 -23.51
CA HIS A 1408 -26.85 -1.53 -22.82
C HIS A 1408 -25.71 -2.10 -23.70
N CYS A 1409 -25.84 -2.11 -25.03
CA CYS A 1409 -24.84 -2.66 -25.93
C CYS A 1409 -23.50 -1.90 -25.88
N ALA A 1410 -22.40 -2.63 -25.70
CA ALA A 1410 -21.03 -2.10 -25.65
C ALA A 1410 -20.37 -1.89 -27.04
N GLY A 1411 -21.01 -2.35 -28.13
CA GLY A 1411 -20.48 -2.23 -29.50
C GLY A 1411 -19.48 -3.32 -29.86
N THR A 1412 -18.23 -3.26 -29.40
CA THR A 1412 -17.19 -4.28 -29.68
C THR A 1412 -16.78 -4.99 -28.41
N ILE A 1413 -16.84 -6.33 -28.40
CA ILE A 1413 -16.57 -7.17 -27.23
C ILE A 1413 -15.09 -7.56 -27.23
N ARG A 1414 -14.36 -7.08 -26.23
CA ARG A 1414 -12.89 -7.18 -26.15
C ARG A 1414 -12.37 -7.62 -24.77
N GLY A 1415 -13.25 -7.78 -23.78
CA GLY A 1415 -12.91 -8.02 -22.37
C GLY A 1415 -13.28 -6.83 -21.47
N PHE A 1416 -13.33 -7.07 -20.15
CA PHE A 1416 -13.82 -6.12 -19.14
C PHE A 1416 -13.14 -4.74 -19.18
N LEU A 1417 -11.83 -4.73 -19.47
CA LEU A 1417 -11.00 -3.52 -19.55
C LEU A 1417 -11.54 -2.48 -20.53
N HIS A 1418 -12.31 -2.87 -21.54
CA HIS A 1418 -12.75 -1.98 -22.60
C HIS A 1418 -14.20 -1.44 -22.44
N LEU A 1419 -14.87 -1.69 -21.30
CA LEU A 1419 -16.25 -1.25 -21.01
C LEU A 1419 -16.34 0.19 -20.44
N LYS A 1420 -17.48 0.88 -20.64
CA LYS A 1420 -17.81 2.19 -20.03
C LYS A 1420 -18.03 2.08 -18.52
N GLU A 1421 -17.86 3.17 -17.76
CA GLU A 1421 -18.01 3.19 -16.28
C GLU A 1421 -19.36 2.66 -15.79
N THR A 1422 -20.47 3.12 -16.39
CA THR A 1422 -21.82 2.66 -16.03
C THR A 1422 -22.02 1.17 -16.33
N ASP A 1423 -21.42 0.65 -17.40
CA ASP A 1423 -21.50 -0.76 -17.77
C ASP A 1423 -20.60 -1.63 -16.88
N ARG A 1424 -19.40 -1.15 -16.53
CA ARG A 1424 -18.53 -1.80 -15.54
C ARG A 1424 -19.23 -1.90 -14.19
N GLN A 1425 -19.91 -0.83 -13.74
CA GLN A 1425 -20.68 -0.85 -12.49
C GLN A 1425 -21.81 -1.88 -12.58
N ARG A 1426 -22.63 -1.85 -13.63
CA ARG A 1426 -23.73 -2.80 -13.85
C ARG A 1426 -23.29 -4.26 -13.87
N LEU A 1427 -22.17 -4.56 -14.52
CA LEU A 1427 -21.68 -5.92 -14.70
C LEU A 1427 -20.79 -6.41 -13.55
N TRP A 1428 -20.35 -5.52 -12.66
CA TRP A 1428 -19.54 -5.85 -11.48
C TRP A 1428 -20.04 -7.03 -10.63
N PRO A 1429 -21.35 -7.19 -10.34
CA PRO A 1429 -21.85 -8.27 -9.48
C PRO A 1429 -21.60 -9.66 -10.07
N ILE A 1430 -21.64 -9.77 -11.40
CA ILE A 1430 -21.51 -11.03 -12.15
C ILE A 1430 -20.10 -11.19 -12.76
N THR A 1431 -19.20 -10.26 -12.44
CA THR A 1431 -17.81 -10.29 -12.89
C THR A 1431 -17.01 -11.28 -12.05
N SER A 1432 -16.24 -12.14 -12.73
CA SER A 1432 -15.50 -13.21 -12.09
C SER A 1432 -14.46 -12.64 -11.11
N PRO A 1433 -14.16 -13.37 -10.02
CA PRO A 1433 -13.14 -12.94 -9.04
C PRO A 1433 -11.78 -12.66 -9.69
N VAL A 1434 -11.44 -13.42 -10.74
CA VAL A 1434 -10.22 -13.24 -11.53
C VAL A 1434 -10.20 -11.88 -12.22
N VAL A 1435 -11.29 -11.49 -12.89
CA VAL A 1435 -11.41 -10.19 -13.58
C VAL A 1435 -11.43 -9.02 -12.60
N LYS A 1436 -12.14 -9.15 -11.47
CA LYS A 1436 -12.16 -8.14 -10.40
C LYS A 1436 -10.77 -7.83 -9.85
N ARG A 1437 -9.92 -8.85 -9.68
CA ARG A 1437 -8.51 -8.68 -9.28
C ARG A 1437 -7.74 -7.84 -10.30
N TYR A 1438 -7.94 -8.03 -11.59
CA TYR A 1438 -7.30 -7.20 -12.61
C TYR A 1438 -7.78 -5.73 -12.59
N ALA A 1439 -9.09 -5.49 -12.47
CA ALA A 1439 -9.64 -4.13 -12.38
C ALA A 1439 -9.08 -3.33 -11.19
N SER A 1440 -8.79 -3.99 -10.07
CA SER A 1440 -8.20 -3.34 -8.90
C SER A 1440 -6.80 -2.76 -9.14
N ARG A 1441 -6.07 -3.26 -10.14
CA ARG A 1441 -4.73 -2.79 -10.51
C ARG A 1441 -4.75 -1.55 -11.42
N GLU A 1442 -5.90 -1.19 -11.99
CA GLU A 1442 -6.09 0.00 -12.86
C GLU A 1442 -6.37 1.27 -12.05
N SER A 1443 -6.97 1.16 -10.87
CA SER A 1443 -7.27 2.29 -9.99
C SER A 1443 -6.07 2.83 -9.18
N TYR A 1444 -4.86 2.34 -9.47
CA TYR A 1444 -3.56 2.82 -8.96
C TYR A 1444 -2.82 3.49 -10.11
#